data_AF-A0A521JAT7-F1
#
_entry.id   AF-A0A521JAT7-F1
#
_cell.length_a   1.000
_cell.length_b   1.000
_cell.length_c   1.000
_cell.angle_alpha   90.00
_cell.angle_beta   90.00
_cell.angle_gamma   90.00
#
_symmetry.space_group_name_H-M   'P 1'
#
loop_
_entity.id
_entity.type
_entity.pdbx_description
1 polymer ?
#
loop_
_entity_poly.entity_id
_entity_poly.type
_entity_poly.pdbx_seq_one_letter_code
_entity_poly.pdbx_strand_id
1 'polypeptide(L)'
;MMTIIRRVNTRINFSWQGGRMTKGKRRNYLLSVFTLTIAVVSLFIGFRSNKLASVIAAENETDTVDLRIIGTTDLHGQLNSNDYELGVDYNNGGLARVFDLIKKTKAELPEGNTFTLDAGDVLFDYTTEYIFSANQEAIQPIYLAMKYIGYDAITLGNHEFDYGYDYILRQLDGSGLRDITIVSNVTDARTGEHPFLENMLITRKLKTRSGKEVEVTVGIIGQTIPTLTGKTHSYGGILIGQDMVENAKTQALKLKEMGADIIIALSHTGIGPENPELDFKNVAYALTKIPEIDVVVAGHEHNLYPTSDMSSAYYRLPGVDKVTYLMNGKNVVMAGDRGKAIGVVDLALEVKGDSVKIVNRKSDLRMVTEKNTKEDKVVANMFGGWEEQLLHYASDVLAQLEPGTKLQNYYGLLADNAAMQLLNDSKIHYASNRIKSTQKNYIDHPIIAASTYESFGVKSIYDFVNINDNITEANLTTLQNYNSYLYVYTITGAQLREWLEWSASAYETIGRSKPWKDSTMSSLMDEYGIKSLIREEWLDDWSNFYVFDGISYEIDPSKEPRYDFSGNRISRNKRIANVYYQGKEVTDDMELLIATNKITKPTAANQGIENQSVLRGFVRSQAILARYIKQLSESGSIMPQVDYNWRLILPRNYQFIIKVPSYTNDLFEKTQWYQKRLTQHGGYSYYAATYPINNEDNTAPHLVIAPLITNPTASPYEIAVEVFDISEIKYLKYRDGDYDKDYDAWVVARNIPSKGFTVIKNDIYTIYAEDIHGNKAVKRIFVDNFNDNLLPRPIVDNYTNRKQRISGKAEPNTILVIETPNSIYEEKINTNGTFSVALPGQLAETYITVYVKDDERGLESERVEVRINRTGPNQPLINPIYNYENYITGNTRENTTSVIAIIDNTVYVSDKGGKALFEANKEIYDPKLKIVETLVSVSSDGQFIIILPPQLAGTSVKVYAIDHVSRNSRVSTSTVNEAAPNAPIVNEVSNIEKSITGYVPSGANISVDLYIEDKTYTTKTDRNGRFSFSFKDQLYAGQSLVVVASDVKNGVERSSFPIELTVNDIKDYVRPNSTNLVLNRITDKSNLISGSYYAGGNVYVAITRGEGKDFTSNIYSTSTNESSRFIHYLDEKLEIGTKVYAMVRFVDGRIILATSFTVTAGRPNMPTLLNEITNTDKIVNVVSIKDTEIALKIGSKTYTTKVYYYDEVSDQYIYTLATDRDLSGTTVVVTASNDSGTSDPLITQLVKVSPDSPSVNKVYEGDKIITGSIELLDYII
;
A
#
# COMPACT_ATOMS: atom_id res chain seq x y z
N MET A 1 5.20 39.98 31.68
CA MET A 1 4.01 40.80 32.03
C MET A 1 2.85 40.27 31.19
N MET A 2 1.68 39.92 31.75
CA MET A 2 0.67 40.79 32.40
C MET A 2 0.03 41.81 31.44
N THR A 3 -1.31 41.96 31.33
CA THR A 3 -2.38 41.11 31.91
C THR A 3 -3.79 41.36 31.29
N ILE A 4 -4.62 40.29 31.19
CA ILE A 4 -6.09 40.26 31.44
C ILE A 4 -7.06 41.07 30.51
N ILE A 5 -8.09 40.48 29.86
CA ILE A 5 -9.43 39.96 30.35
C ILE A 5 -10.44 41.11 30.63
N ARG A 6 -11.76 41.09 30.34
CA ARG A 6 -12.80 40.15 29.79
C ARG A 6 -13.95 41.00 29.15
N ARG A 7 -14.66 40.60 28.09
CA ARG A 7 -15.83 39.65 27.98
C ARG A 7 -17.08 40.05 28.80
N VAL A 8 -18.26 40.16 28.16
CA VAL A 8 -19.52 39.40 28.44
C VAL A 8 -20.74 39.90 27.61
N ASN A 9 -21.50 38.92 27.08
CA ASN A 9 -22.91 38.76 26.65
C ASN A 9 -23.94 39.91 26.90
N THR A 10 -25.12 40.00 26.26
CA THR A 10 -26.11 39.00 25.76
C THR A 10 -26.86 39.48 24.49
N ARG A 11 -27.30 38.62 23.54
CA ARG A 11 -28.64 37.94 23.44
C ARG A 11 -29.85 38.89 23.66
N ILE A 12 -30.97 38.85 22.91
CA ILE A 12 -31.64 37.71 22.22
C ILE A 12 -32.72 38.17 21.18
N ASN A 13 -32.99 37.38 20.12
CA ASN A 13 -34.25 37.21 19.32
C ASN A 13 -35.06 38.40 18.70
N PHE A 14 -35.98 38.23 17.72
CA PHE A 14 -36.08 37.41 16.47
C PHE A 14 -37.38 37.81 15.69
N SER A 15 -37.46 37.54 14.37
CA SER A 15 -38.71 37.44 13.52
C SER A 15 -39.57 38.70 13.22
N TRP A 16 -40.51 38.74 12.26
CA TRP A 16 -40.51 38.35 10.81
C TRP A 16 -41.79 38.92 10.09
N GLN A 17 -41.97 38.68 8.77
CA GLN A 17 -43.14 39.01 7.87
C GLN A 17 -43.31 40.50 7.44
N GLY A 18 -43.84 40.86 6.25
CA GLY A 18 -44.14 40.07 5.02
C GLY A 18 -45.01 40.81 3.95
N GLY A 19 -44.89 40.44 2.65
CA GLY A 19 -45.73 40.88 1.48
C GLY A 19 -45.11 41.96 0.56
N ARG A 20 -45.00 41.89 -0.79
CA ARG A 20 -45.92 41.65 -1.97
C ARG A 20 -46.81 42.88 -2.33
N MET A 21 -47.03 43.31 -3.60
CA MET A 21 -46.80 42.70 -4.95
C MET A 21 -46.84 43.70 -6.18
N THR A 22 -46.20 43.31 -7.31
CA THR A 22 -46.52 43.54 -8.78
C THR A 22 -46.64 44.92 -9.52
N LYS A 23 -45.65 45.18 -10.41
CA LYS A 23 -45.67 45.34 -11.92
C LYS A 23 -46.68 46.21 -12.71
N GLY A 24 -46.14 46.94 -13.72
CA GLY A 24 -46.80 47.48 -14.94
C GLY A 24 -45.87 47.47 -16.20
N LYS A 25 -46.36 47.71 -17.45
CA LYS A 25 -45.56 47.56 -18.71
C LYS A 25 -46.17 48.16 -20.02
N ARG A 26 -45.45 49.06 -20.75
CA ARG A 26 -45.57 49.46 -22.21
C ARG A 26 -44.35 50.38 -22.56
N ARG A 27 -43.53 50.27 -23.64
CA ARG A 27 -43.67 50.19 -25.14
C ARG A 27 -44.15 51.53 -25.79
N ASN A 28 -43.59 52.09 -26.88
CA ASN A 28 -42.64 51.59 -27.93
C ASN A 28 -42.00 52.73 -28.80
N TYR A 29 -40.72 52.61 -29.24
CA TYR A 29 -40.07 52.96 -30.58
C TYR A 29 -40.31 54.33 -31.33
N LEU A 30 -39.50 54.82 -32.32
CA LEU A 30 -38.28 54.37 -33.08
C LEU A 30 -37.50 55.55 -33.79
N LEU A 31 -36.37 55.21 -34.46
CA LEU A 31 -35.61 55.88 -35.57
C LEU A 31 -34.50 56.94 -35.26
N SER A 32 -33.57 57.13 -36.22
CA SER A 32 -32.29 57.88 -36.11
C SER A 32 -31.62 58.22 -37.48
N VAL A 33 -30.66 59.18 -37.52
CA VAL A 33 -29.92 59.72 -38.71
C VAL A 33 -28.57 60.36 -38.25
N PHE A 34 -27.49 60.65 -39.02
CA PHE A 34 -26.65 59.89 -39.99
C PHE A 34 -25.40 60.75 -40.45
N THR A 35 -24.22 60.16 -40.74
CA THR A 35 -23.00 60.79 -41.42
C THR A 35 -22.31 62.03 -40.75
N LEU A 36 -21.14 62.61 -41.14
CA LEU A 36 -19.75 62.25 -41.63
C LEU A 36 -18.88 63.60 -41.64
N THR A 37 -17.61 63.88 -42.01
CA THR A 37 -16.41 63.28 -42.70
C THR A 37 -15.11 64.13 -42.50
N ILE A 38 -13.89 63.54 -42.37
CA ILE A 38 -12.52 64.05 -42.78
C ILE A 38 -11.92 65.40 -42.21
N ALA A 39 -10.61 65.76 -42.22
CA ALA A 39 -9.29 65.12 -41.88
C ALA A 39 -8.10 66.16 -41.94
N VAL A 40 -6.81 65.70 -41.87
CA VAL A 40 -5.50 66.32 -42.27
C VAL A 40 -4.59 67.07 -41.25
N VAL A 41 -3.50 66.36 -40.80
CA VAL A 41 -2.04 66.67 -40.60
C VAL A 41 -1.57 68.16 -40.46
N SER A 42 -0.60 68.59 -39.60
CA SER A 42 0.78 68.06 -39.39
C SER A 42 1.58 68.59 -38.15
N LEU A 43 2.49 67.74 -37.62
CA LEU A 43 3.91 67.90 -37.15
C LEU A 43 4.47 69.29 -36.69
N PHE A 44 5.48 69.47 -35.81
CA PHE A 44 6.38 68.61 -34.98
C PHE A 44 7.14 69.50 -33.94
N ILE A 45 7.20 69.17 -32.63
CA ILE A 45 8.21 69.66 -31.64
C ILE A 45 8.42 68.58 -30.54
N GLY A 46 9.60 68.50 -29.90
CA GLY A 46 9.79 67.72 -28.67
C GLY A 46 10.94 68.20 -27.76
N PHE A 47 10.88 67.82 -26.47
CA PHE A 47 11.92 67.95 -25.41
C PHE A 47 12.34 69.38 -24.97
N ARG A 48 12.49 69.76 -23.68
CA ARG A 48 12.14 69.23 -22.32
C ARG A 48 11.78 70.46 -21.44
N SER A 49 11.41 70.43 -20.14
CA SER A 49 11.23 69.39 -19.10
C SER A 49 10.34 69.96 -17.97
N ASN A 50 9.53 69.13 -17.28
CA ASN A 50 9.44 69.03 -15.80
C ASN A 50 8.32 68.09 -15.33
N LYS A 51 8.31 67.75 -14.02
CA LYS A 51 7.44 66.75 -13.38
C LYS A 51 6.09 67.31 -12.87
N LEU A 52 5.23 66.36 -12.47
CA LEU A 52 4.09 66.46 -11.52
C LEU A 52 2.75 67.02 -12.04
N ALA A 53 1.98 66.16 -12.74
CA ALA A 53 0.50 66.06 -12.59
C ALA A 53 -0.07 64.81 -13.32
N SER A 54 0.20 63.58 -12.85
CA SER A 54 -0.39 62.36 -13.45
C SER A 54 -0.34 61.11 -12.56
N VAL A 55 -1.25 60.98 -11.58
CA VAL A 55 -1.59 59.70 -10.92
C VAL A 55 -3.09 59.67 -10.63
N ILE A 56 -3.69 58.46 -10.73
CA ILE A 56 -5.09 58.04 -10.52
C ILE A 56 -5.91 57.93 -11.82
N ALA A 57 -6.67 56.82 -11.91
CA ALA A 57 -7.47 56.34 -13.04
C ALA A 57 -6.71 55.72 -14.23
N ALA A 58 -5.99 54.62 -13.96
CA ALA A 58 -5.95 53.51 -14.91
C ALA A 58 -7.15 52.60 -14.58
N GLU A 59 -8.00 52.29 -15.56
CA GLU A 59 -9.04 51.27 -15.39
C GLU A 59 -8.42 49.88 -15.54
N ASN A 60 -8.74 48.96 -14.62
CA ASN A 60 -8.41 47.55 -14.80
C ASN A 60 -9.33 46.96 -15.88
N GLU A 61 -8.88 47.02 -17.14
CA GLU A 61 -9.54 46.34 -18.27
C GLU A 61 -9.80 44.87 -17.91
N THR A 62 -11.07 44.48 -17.92
CA THR A 62 -11.49 43.08 -17.83
C THR A 62 -11.37 42.43 -19.19
N ASP A 63 -10.58 41.36 -19.29
CA ASP A 63 -10.48 40.55 -20.50
C ASP A 63 -11.14 39.17 -20.29
N THR A 64 -11.31 38.40 -21.35
CA THR A 64 -11.88 37.05 -21.30
C THR A 64 -11.00 36.06 -22.06
N VAL A 65 -10.68 34.94 -21.44
CA VAL A 65 -10.02 33.80 -22.07
C VAL A 65 -10.98 32.62 -22.18
N ASP A 66 -10.99 31.97 -23.33
CA ASP A 66 -11.66 30.68 -23.53
C ASP A 66 -10.64 29.57 -23.26
N LEU A 67 -10.95 28.71 -22.28
CA LEU A 67 -10.15 27.57 -21.84
C LEU A 67 -10.94 26.29 -22.12
N ARG A 68 -10.28 25.28 -22.72
CA ARG A 68 -10.87 23.97 -23.01
C ARG A 68 -10.15 22.84 -22.29
N ILE A 69 -10.93 21.89 -21.77
CA ILE A 69 -10.45 20.60 -21.29
C ILE A 69 -11.03 19.52 -22.21
N ILE A 70 -10.18 18.58 -22.62
CA ILE A 70 -10.53 17.41 -23.44
C ILE A 70 -10.24 16.17 -22.62
N GLY A 71 -11.21 15.26 -22.49
CA GLY A 71 -11.09 14.03 -21.68
C GLY A 71 -11.30 12.76 -22.50
N THR A 72 -10.42 11.78 -22.31
CA THR A 72 -10.62 10.37 -22.65
C THR A 72 -10.66 9.52 -21.37
N THR A 73 -11.07 8.26 -21.50
CA THR A 73 -11.18 7.28 -20.41
C THR A 73 -11.40 5.89 -21.01
N ASP A 74 -11.22 4.84 -20.21
CA ASP A 74 -11.66 3.46 -20.50
C ASP A 74 -11.21 2.98 -21.90
N LEU A 75 -9.97 3.31 -22.28
CA LEU A 75 -9.45 3.05 -23.63
C LEU A 75 -9.19 1.56 -23.91
N HIS A 76 -9.03 0.74 -22.85
CA HIS A 76 -9.02 -0.74 -22.92
C HIS A 76 -8.19 -1.33 -24.07
N GLY A 77 -6.92 -0.93 -24.20
CA GLY A 77 -6.00 -1.43 -25.22
C GLY A 77 -6.35 -1.07 -26.68
N GLN A 78 -7.40 -0.28 -26.93
CA GLN A 78 -7.90 0.05 -28.28
C GLN A 78 -7.07 1.17 -28.94
N LEU A 79 -5.88 0.83 -29.43
CA LEU A 79 -4.98 1.78 -30.10
C LEU A 79 -5.47 2.22 -31.49
N ASN A 80 -5.85 1.29 -32.37
CA ASN A 80 -6.27 1.57 -33.75
C ASN A 80 -7.74 1.16 -33.99
N SER A 81 -8.22 1.23 -35.24
CA SER A 81 -9.62 0.88 -35.59
C SER A 81 -9.84 -0.59 -35.97
N ASN A 82 -9.07 -1.53 -35.41
CA ASN A 82 -9.33 -2.97 -35.53
C ASN A 82 -9.85 -3.53 -34.20
N ASP A 83 -10.95 -4.30 -34.22
CA ASP A 83 -11.32 -5.16 -33.09
C ASP A 83 -10.65 -6.53 -33.29
N TYR A 84 -9.63 -6.82 -32.47
CA TYR A 84 -8.87 -8.07 -32.55
C TYR A 84 -9.53 -9.25 -31.82
N GLU A 85 -10.51 -9.04 -30.93
CA GLU A 85 -11.30 -10.16 -30.39
C GLU A 85 -12.33 -10.60 -31.42
N LEU A 86 -13.00 -9.65 -32.09
CA LEU A 86 -14.04 -9.93 -33.09
C LEU A 86 -13.47 -10.22 -34.49
N GLY A 87 -12.24 -9.78 -34.79
CA GLY A 87 -11.64 -9.86 -36.13
C GLY A 87 -12.25 -8.91 -37.17
N VAL A 88 -12.74 -7.72 -36.76
CA VAL A 88 -13.48 -6.80 -37.65
C VAL A 88 -13.11 -5.32 -37.47
N ASP A 89 -13.45 -4.49 -38.47
CA ASP A 89 -13.34 -3.04 -38.45
C ASP A 89 -14.11 -2.37 -37.29
N TYR A 90 -13.39 -1.61 -36.46
CA TYR A 90 -13.88 -0.80 -35.35
C TYR A 90 -13.80 0.72 -35.66
N ASN A 91 -14.41 1.12 -36.77
CA ASN A 91 -14.34 2.49 -37.32
C ASN A 91 -15.10 3.58 -36.52
N ASN A 92 -15.66 3.22 -35.36
CA ASN A 92 -16.33 4.11 -34.41
C ASN A 92 -15.52 4.38 -33.13
N GLY A 93 -14.26 3.96 -33.06
CA GLY A 93 -13.37 4.29 -31.94
C GLY A 93 -11.88 4.08 -32.22
N GLY A 94 -11.13 3.87 -31.14
CA GLY A 94 -9.67 3.70 -31.15
C GLY A 94 -8.87 5.00 -31.07
N LEU A 95 -7.78 4.96 -30.30
CA LEU A 95 -6.96 6.13 -29.96
C LEU A 95 -6.42 6.87 -31.20
N ALA A 96 -6.11 6.14 -32.28
CA ALA A 96 -5.68 6.71 -33.55
C ALA A 96 -6.74 7.59 -34.25
N ARG A 97 -8.04 7.30 -34.09
CA ARG A 97 -9.14 8.18 -34.57
C ARG A 97 -9.44 9.29 -33.57
N VAL A 98 -9.39 8.98 -32.27
CA VAL A 98 -9.50 9.96 -31.19
C VAL A 98 -8.47 11.07 -31.35
N PHE A 99 -7.21 10.77 -31.72
CA PHE A 99 -6.18 11.78 -31.91
C PHE A 99 -6.49 12.80 -33.03
N ASP A 100 -7.08 12.37 -34.14
CA ASP A 100 -7.57 13.29 -35.18
C ASP A 100 -8.69 14.20 -34.66
N LEU A 101 -9.60 13.64 -33.84
CA LEU A 101 -10.65 14.42 -33.17
C LEU A 101 -10.09 15.39 -32.11
N ILE A 102 -9.07 14.99 -31.35
CA ILE A 102 -8.33 15.86 -30.41
C ILE A 102 -7.65 17.01 -31.18
N LYS A 103 -6.89 16.72 -32.25
CA LYS A 103 -6.22 17.75 -33.06
C LYS A 103 -7.20 18.80 -33.60
N LYS A 104 -8.34 18.36 -34.17
CA LYS A 104 -9.43 19.25 -34.61
C LYS A 104 -10.00 20.08 -33.45
N THR A 105 -10.22 19.45 -32.31
CA THR A 105 -10.82 20.08 -31.11
C THR A 105 -9.86 21.05 -30.41
N LYS A 106 -8.54 20.83 -30.49
CA LYS A 106 -7.50 21.79 -30.06
C LYS A 106 -7.46 23.01 -30.99
N ALA A 107 -7.48 22.80 -32.31
CA ALA A 107 -7.37 23.86 -33.33
C ALA A 107 -8.55 24.86 -33.41
N GLU A 108 -9.63 24.62 -32.66
CA GLU A 108 -10.75 25.58 -32.50
C GLU A 108 -10.43 26.75 -31.55
N LEU A 109 -9.38 26.62 -30.72
CA LEU A 109 -8.92 27.65 -29.79
C LEU A 109 -7.45 28.02 -30.06
N PRO A 110 -6.94 29.14 -29.50
CA PRO A 110 -5.53 29.47 -29.58
C PRO A 110 -4.63 28.37 -28.98
N GLU A 111 -3.46 28.19 -29.56
CA GLU A 111 -2.42 27.32 -29.02
C GLU A 111 -2.09 27.71 -27.56
N GLY A 112 -2.09 26.71 -26.67
CA GLY A 112 -1.97 26.88 -25.22
C GLY A 112 -3.30 26.80 -24.45
N ASN A 113 -4.42 27.21 -25.05
CA ASN A 113 -5.75 27.30 -24.41
C ASN A 113 -6.47 25.96 -24.18
N THR A 114 -5.79 24.82 -24.39
CA THR A 114 -6.39 23.49 -24.27
C THR A 114 -5.61 22.57 -23.35
N PHE A 115 -6.32 21.74 -22.61
CA PHE A 115 -5.79 20.62 -21.84
C PHE A 115 -6.32 19.28 -22.38
N THR A 116 -5.53 18.21 -22.29
CA THR A 116 -5.91 16.85 -22.72
C THR A 116 -5.58 15.85 -21.62
N LEU A 117 -6.61 15.20 -21.09
CA LEU A 117 -6.57 14.40 -19.88
C LEU A 117 -7.12 12.99 -20.14
N ASP A 118 -6.63 12.00 -19.38
CA ASP A 118 -7.20 10.65 -19.38
C ASP A 118 -7.63 10.19 -17.98
N ALA A 119 -8.83 9.63 -17.87
CA ALA A 119 -9.44 9.20 -16.61
C ALA A 119 -9.23 7.70 -16.27
N GLY A 120 -8.27 7.01 -16.89
CA GLY A 120 -7.82 5.67 -16.48
C GLY A 120 -8.54 4.51 -17.17
N ASP A 121 -8.12 3.28 -16.85
CA ASP A 121 -8.41 2.04 -17.58
C ASP A 121 -8.03 2.12 -19.07
N VAL A 122 -6.75 2.42 -19.30
CA VAL A 122 -6.09 2.32 -20.60
C VAL A 122 -5.60 0.90 -20.85
N LEU A 123 -5.09 0.23 -19.81
CA LEU A 123 -4.56 -1.13 -19.86
C LEU A 123 -5.59 -2.16 -19.40
N PHE A 124 -6.34 -2.71 -20.36
CA PHE A 124 -7.26 -3.83 -20.16
C PHE A 124 -7.46 -4.59 -21.48
N ASP A 125 -8.24 -5.66 -21.42
CA ASP A 125 -8.83 -6.35 -22.57
C ASP A 125 -7.83 -7.09 -23.48
N TYR A 126 -8.37 -7.74 -24.53
CA TYR A 126 -7.74 -8.71 -25.41
C TYR A 126 -6.31 -8.38 -25.83
N THR A 127 -6.06 -7.15 -26.30
CA THR A 127 -4.75 -6.74 -26.83
C THR A 127 -3.71 -6.58 -25.71
N THR A 128 -4.07 -5.93 -24.60
CA THR A 128 -3.21 -5.77 -23.43
C THR A 128 -2.85 -7.13 -22.82
N GLU A 129 -3.86 -7.98 -22.65
CA GLU A 129 -3.74 -9.35 -22.14
C GLU A 129 -2.86 -10.24 -23.01
N TYR A 130 -3.01 -10.18 -24.34
CA TYR A 130 -2.20 -10.96 -25.27
C TYR A 130 -0.73 -10.54 -25.19
N ILE A 131 -0.45 -9.23 -25.29
CA ILE A 131 0.90 -8.67 -25.22
C ILE A 131 1.54 -9.01 -23.87
N PHE A 132 0.82 -8.87 -22.75
CA PHE A 132 1.30 -9.28 -21.43
C PHE A 132 1.58 -10.79 -21.34
N SER A 133 0.72 -11.63 -21.92
CA SER A 133 0.90 -13.09 -21.91
C SER A 133 2.10 -13.54 -22.75
N ALA A 134 2.35 -12.87 -23.87
CA ALA A 134 3.46 -13.16 -24.77
C ALA A 134 4.80 -12.57 -24.31
N ASN A 135 4.79 -11.35 -23.75
CA ASN A 135 5.99 -10.67 -23.26
C ASN A 135 5.67 -9.59 -22.20
N GLN A 136 5.87 -9.93 -20.92
CA GLN A 136 5.64 -9.02 -19.78
C GLN A 136 6.62 -7.83 -19.73
N GLU A 137 7.71 -7.86 -20.49
CA GLU A 137 8.68 -6.76 -20.63
C GLU A 137 8.32 -5.76 -21.74
N ALA A 138 7.32 -6.07 -22.57
CA ALA A 138 6.90 -5.18 -23.66
C ALA A 138 6.13 -3.98 -23.11
N ILE A 139 6.55 -2.76 -23.50
CA ILE A 139 5.76 -1.55 -23.24
C ILE A 139 4.53 -1.56 -24.15
N GLN A 140 3.36 -1.35 -23.56
CA GLN A 140 2.06 -1.42 -24.22
C GLN A 140 1.94 -0.30 -25.28
N PRO A 141 1.68 -0.64 -26.56
CA PRO A 141 1.63 0.32 -27.66
C PRO A 141 0.77 1.56 -27.42
N ILE A 142 -0.32 1.41 -26.68
CA ILE A 142 -1.26 2.50 -26.37
C ILE A 142 -0.65 3.59 -25.48
N TYR A 143 0.26 3.26 -24.56
CA TYR A 143 0.97 4.26 -23.76
C TYR A 143 2.06 5.00 -24.55
N LEU A 144 2.74 4.32 -25.49
CA LEU A 144 3.64 4.98 -26.43
C LEU A 144 2.88 6.01 -27.29
N ALA A 145 1.66 5.66 -27.72
CA ALA A 145 0.76 6.56 -28.41
C ALA A 145 0.31 7.74 -27.53
N MET A 146 -0.12 7.53 -26.28
CA MET A 146 -0.49 8.63 -25.38
C MET A 146 0.68 9.59 -25.13
N LYS A 147 1.91 9.09 -25.01
CA LYS A 147 3.11 9.92 -24.90
C LYS A 147 3.32 10.79 -26.15
N TYR A 148 3.15 10.21 -27.33
CA TYR A 148 3.25 10.91 -28.63
C TYR A 148 2.12 11.94 -28.86
N ILE A 149 0.91 11.66 -28.40
CA ILE A 149 -0.27 12.54 -28.54
C ILE A 149 -0.14 13.83 -27.71
N GLY A 150 0.67 13.81 -26.65
CA GLY A 150 0.82 14.95 -25.73
C GLY A 150 -0.41 15.10 -24.85
N TYR A 151 -0.64 14.09 -24.00
CA TYR A 151 -1.49 14.23 -22.81
C TYR A 151 -0.81 15.11 -21.76
N ASP A 152 -1.62 15.88 -21.03
CA ASP A 152 -1.17 16.86 -20.05
C ASP A 152 -1.18 16.31 -18.62
N ALA A 153 -2.15 15.44 -18.31
CA ALA A 153 -2.16 14.57 -17.13
C ALA A 153 -3.01 13.32 -17.39
N ILE A 154 -2.69 12.22 -16.72
CA ILE A 154 -3.48 10.99 -16.68
C ILE A 154 -3.69 10.57 -15.23
N THR A 155 -4.79 9.87 -14.95
CA THR A 155 -4.90 9.02 -13.76
C THR A 155 -4.88 7.55 -14.17
N LEU A 156 -4.89 6.65 -13.19
CA LEU A 156 -5.00 5.22 -13.39
C LEU A 156 -6.39 4.76 -12.94
N GLY A 157 -6.95 3.76 -13.61
CA GLY A 157 -8.19 3.10 -13.19
C GLY A 157 -7.91 1.88 -12.34
N ASN A 158 -8.82 0.89 -12.36
CA ASN A 158 -8.59 -0.39 -11.65
C ASN A 158 -7.79 -1.39 -12.49
N HIS A 159 -7.95 -1.42 -13.81
CA HIS A 159 -7.36 -2.44 -14.69
C HIS A 159 -5.87 -2.20 -14.96
N GLU A 160 -5.36 -0.98 -14.79
CA GLU A 160 -3.92 -0.75 -14.66
C GLU A 160 -3.25 -1.66 -13.60
N PHE A 161 -3.98 -2.03 -12.55
CA PHE A 161 -3.48 -2.88 -11.48
C PHE A 161 -3.68 -4.39 -11.73
N ASP A 162 -4.38 -4.82 -12.79
CA ASP A 162 -4.65 -6.24 -13.14
C ASP A 162 -3.38 -7.08 -13.31
N TYR A 163 -2.31 -6.43 -13.75
CA TYR A 163 -1.00 -7.00 -14.06
C TYR A 163 0.00 -6.87 -12.89
N GLY A 164 -0.34 -6.05 -11.89
CA GLY A 164 0.46 -5.81 -10.69
C GLY A 164 1.26 -4.51 -10.70
N TYR A 165 1.65 -4.08 -9.48
CA TYR A 165 2.29 -2.78 -9.24
C TYR A 165 3.60 -2.58 -10.02
N ASP A 166 4.50 -3.56 -9.99
CA ASP A 166 5.80 -3.48 -10.68
C ASP A 166 5.67 -3.49 -12.22
N TYR A 167 4.52 -3.95 -12.75
CA TYR A 167 4.22 -3.85 -14.18
C TYR A 167 3.74 -2.45 -14.53
N ILE A 168 2.73 -1.89 -13.82
CA ILE A 168 2.24 -0.54 -14.14
C ILE A 168 3.32 0.53 -13.97
N LEU A 169 4.19 0.43 -12.96
CA LEU A 169 5.37 1.30 -12.86
C LEU A 169 6.25 1.22 -14.11
N ARG A 170 6.65 0.02 -14.52
CA ARG A 170 7.47 -0.23 -15.73
C ARG A 170 6.81 0.29 -17.00
N GLN A 171 5.49 0.16 -17.13
CA GLN A 171 4.72 0.67 -18.25
C GLN A 171 4.74 2.21 -18.33
N LEU A 172 4.61 2.89 -17.18
CA LEU A 172 4.64 4.36 -17.10
C LEU A 172 6.05 4.95 -17.23
N ASP A 173 7.05 4.28 -16.65
CA ASP A 173 8.46 4.67 -16.74
C ASP A 173 8.99 4.45 -18.17
N GLY A 174 8.75 3.26 -18.74
CA GLY A 174 9.20 2.88 -20.09
C GLY A 174 8.50 3.60 -21.24
N SER A 175 7.28 4.12 -21.02
CA SER A 175 6.62 5.05 -21.95
C SER A 175 6.92 6.53 -21.66
N GLY A 176 7.55 6.84 -20.53
CA GLY A 176 7.77 8.21 -20.06
C GLY A 176 6.48 8.97 -19.70
N LEU A 177 5.39 8.28 -19.38
CA LEU A 177 4.14 8.87 -18.85
C LEU A 177 4.19 9.16 -17.34
N ARG A 178 5.24 8.68 -16.65
CA ARG A 178 5.43 8.79 -15.21
C ARG A 178 5.18 10.20 -14.65
N ASP A 179 5.82 11.21 -15.24
CA ASP A 179 5.78 12.61 -14.79
C ASP A 179 4.43 13.31 -15.04
N ILE A 180 3.48 12.64 -15.70
CA ILE A 180 2.10 13.14 -15.90
C ILE A 180 1.04 12.25 -15.25
N THR A 181 1.46 11.24 -14.47
CA THR A 181 0.55 10.30 -13.80
C THR A 181 0.22 10.76 -12.37
N ILE A 182 -1.05 11.07 -12.12
CA ILE A 182 -1.56 11.57 -10.84
C ILE A 182 -2.50 10.53 -10.22
N VAL A 183 -2.24 10.08 -9.00
CA VAL A 183 -3.14 9.19 -8.23
C VAL A 183 -3.09 9.57 -6.74
N SER A 184 -3.80 10.64 -6.43
CA SER A 184 -3.81 11.31 -5.13
C SER A 184 -4.35 10.44 -3.98
N ASN A 185 -5.30 9.55 -4.26
CA ASN A 185 -5.94 8.72 -3.23
C ASN A 185 -5.26 7.35 -3.05
N VAL A 186 -4.05 7.16 -3.54
CA VAL A 186 -3.24 5.94 -3.30
C VAL A 186 -1.93 6.31 -2.63
N THR A 187 -1.52 5.51 -1.63
CA THR A 187 -0.28 5.67 -0.86
C THR A 187 0.45 4.33 -0.68
N ASP A 188 1.79 4.36 -0.60
CA ASP A 188 2.62 3.24 -0.13
C ASP A 188 2.22 2.90 1.32
N ALA A 189 1.90 1.64 1.57
CA ALA A 189 1.33 1.17 2.84
C ALA A 189 2.29 1.25 4.04
N ARG A 190 3.59 1.46 3.79
CA ARG A 190 4.64 1.64 4.81
C ARG A 190 4.97 3.11 5.01
N THR A 191 5.22 3.88 3.94
CA THR A 191 5.67 5.28 4.10
C THR A 191 4.54 6.29 4.21
N GLY A 192 3.36 5.96 3.68
CA GLY A 192 2.28 6.93 3.49
C GLY A 192 2.56 7.94 2.38
N GLU A 193 3.65 7.79 1.62
CA GLU A 193 3.96 8.63 0.46
C GLU A 193 3.13 8.19 -0.76
N HIS A 194 2.89 9.11 -1.70
CA HIS A 194 2.19 8.79 -2.93
C HIS A 194 3.15 8.12 -3.93
N PRO A 195 2.84 6.91 -4.43
CA PRO A 195 3.66 6.22 -5.44
C PRO A 195 3.48 6.81 -6.85
N PHE A 196 2.53 7.72 -7.02
CA PHE A 196 2.29 8.55 -8.21
C PHE A 196 2.28 10.02 -7.77
N LEU A 197 2.08 10.98 -8.69
CA LEU A 197 1.95 12.37 -8.26
C LEU A 197 0.72 12.53 -7.36
N GLU A 198 0.91 13.16 -6.20
CA GLU A 198 -0.17 13.47 -5.25
C GLU A 198 -1.19 14.42 -5.88
N ASN A 199 -0.71 15.45 -6.57
CA ASN A 199 -1.52 16.41 -7.32
C ASN A 199 -0.61 17.09 -8.34
N MET A 200 -1.19 17.87 -9.25
CA MET A 200 -0.43 18.66 -10.22
C MET A 200 -0.99 20.08 -10.34
N LEU A 201 -0.11 21.04 -10.54
CA LEU A 201 -0.43 22.39 -10.98
C LEU A 201 0.19 22.61 -12.36
N ILE A 202 -0.61 23.00 -13.33
CA ILE A 202 -0.15 23.35 -14.68
C ILE A 202 -0.50 24.81 -14.95
N THR A 203 0.48 25.70 -14.79
CA THR A 203 0.37 27.09 -15.22
C THR A 203 0.64 27.19 -16.72
N ARG A 204 -0.28 27.80 -17.48
CA ARG A 204 -0.10 28.06 -18.92
C ARG A 204 -0.36 29.53 -19.24
N LYS A 205 0.40 30.06 -20.20
CA LYS A 205 0.09 31.34 -20.86
C LYS A 205 -1.01 31.09 -21.89
N LEU A 206 -2.20 31.57 -21.57
CA LEU A 206 -3.38 31.46 -22.42
C LEU A 206 -3.60 32.77 -23.17
N LYS A 207 -4.10 32.69 -24.40
CA LYS A 207 -4.44 33.89 -25.19
C LYS A 207 -5.89 34.28 -24.97
N THR A 208 -6.11 35.52 -24.55
CA THR A 208 -7.44 36.10 -24.39
C THR A 208 -8.10 36.39 -25.73
N ARG A 209 -9.40 36.71 -25.72
CA ARG A 209 -10.14 37.17 -26.90
C ARG A 209 -9.61 38.49 -27.49
N SER A 210 -8.89 39.29 -26.71
CA SER A 210 -8.18 40.48 -27.23
C SER A 210 -6.78 40.18 -27.78
N GLY A 211 -6.28 38.96 -27.62
CA GLY A 211 -4.95 38.52 -28.06
C GLY A 211 -3.83 38.78 -27.04
N LYS A 212 -4.14 39.23 -25.82
CA LYS A 212 -3.18 39.32 -24.71
C LYS A 212 -2.85 37.92 -24.19
N GLU A 213 -1.66 37.74 -23.64
CA GLU A 213 -1.32 36.54 -22.86
C GLU A 213 -1.61 36.76 -21.38
N VAL A 214 -2.26 35.79 -20.75
CA VAL A 214 -2.56 35.73 -19.31
C VAL A 214 -2.11 34.38 -18.76
N GLU A 215 -1.50 34.37 -17.58
CA GLU A 215 -1.15 33.11 -16.90
C GLU A 215 -2.39 32.59 -16.14
N VAL A 216 -2.71 31.31 -16.33
CA VAL A 216 -3.79 30.61 -15.63
C VAL A 216 -3.25 29.28 -15.12
N THR A 217 -3.49 28.98 -13.85
CA THR A 217 -3.01 27.78 -13.17
C THR A 217 -4.13 26.79 -12.94
N VAL A 218 -4.05 25.63 -13.61
CA VAL A 218 -5.00 24.53 -13.45
C VAL A 218 -4.45 23.52 -12.43
N GLY A 219 -5.18 23.30 -11.34
CA GLY A 219 -4.92 22.22 -10.39
C GLY A 219 -5.63 20.93 -10.81
N ILE A 220 -4.97 19.79 -10.67
CA ILE A 220 -5.52 18.48 -11.06
C ILE A 220 -5.37 17.48 -9.89
N ILE A 221 -6.49 16.84 -9.54
CA ILE A 221 -6.61 15.75 -8.58
C ILE A 221 -6.86 14.46 -9.36
N GLY A 222 -5.84 13.61 -9.49
CA GLY A 222 -5.97 12.27 -10.07
C GLY A 222 -6.50 11.27 -9.05
N GLN A 223 -7.44 10.38 -9.38
CA GLN A 223 -7.94 9.34 -8.45
C GLN A 223 -8.30 8.02 -9.14
N THR A 224 -8.16 6.92 -8.41
CA THR A 224 -8.61 5.57 -8.76
C THR A 224 -9.58 5.01 -7.70
N ILE A 225 -10.17 3.85 -7.96
CA ILE A 225 -11.09 3.17 -7.04
C ILE A 225 -10.31 2.62 -5.83
N PRO A 226 -10.73 2.86 -4.57
CA PRO A 226 -9.90 2.56 -3.39
C PRO A 226 -9.56 1.08 -3.19
N THR A 227 -10.38 0.16 -3.69
CA THR A 227 -10.10 -1.29 -3.67
C THR A 227 -9.05 -1.74 -4.68
N LEU A 228 -8.75 -0.90 -5.68
CA LEU A 228 -8.10 -1.31 -6.94
C LEU A 228 -8.88 -2.47 -7.58
N THR A 229 -8.21 -3.34 -8.35
CA THR A 229 -8.82 -4.54 -8.94
C THR A 229 -9.06 -5.68 -7.92
N GLY A 230 -9.58 -6.81 -8.40
CA GLY A 230 -9.54 -8.11 -7.72
C GLY A 230 -8.76 -9.19 -8.47
N LYS A 231 -8.22 -8.90 -9.66
CA LYS A 231 -7.57 -9.89 -10.55
C LYS A 231 -6.18 -10.34 -10.07
N THR A 232 -5.44 -9.46 -9.43
CA THR A 232 -4.15 -9.80 -8.81
C THR A 232 -4.08 -9.16 -7.43
N HIS A 233 -3.23 -9.72 -6.58
CA HIS A 233 -3.02 -9.24 -5.21
C HIS A 233 -1.53 -8.92 -4.97
N SER A 234 -0.75 -8.73 -6.04
CA SER A 234 0.68 -8.38 -5.94
C SER A 234 0.94 -6.98 -5.39
N TYR A 235 -0.07 -6.10 -5.35
CA TYR A 235 -0.07 -4.84 -4.59
C TYR A 235 -0.70 -4.96 -3.19
N GLY A 236 -1.19 -6.14 -2.81
CA GLY A 236 -1.94 -6.36 -1.57
C GLY A 236 -1.06 -6.12 -0.33
N GLY A 237 -1.37 -5.06 0.41
CA GLY A 237 -0.54 -4.59 1.52
C GLY A 237 0.68 -3.77 1.11
N ILE A 238 0.90 -3.55 -0.20
CA ILE A 238 1.88 -2.58 -0.74
C ILE A 238 1.22 -1.21 -0.91
N LEU A 239 -0.02 -1.20 -1.43
CA LEU A 239 -0.81 0.00 -1.68
C LEU A 239 -2.00 0.08 -0.73
N ILE A 240 -2.30 1.29 -0.28
CA ILE A 240 -3.56 1.65 0.39
C ILE A 240 -4.28 2.67 -0.50
N GLY A 241 -5.47 2.31 -0.95
CA GLY A 241 -6.42 3.27 -1.53
C GLY A 241 -7.23 3.96 -0.42
N GLN A 242 -7.63 5.20 -0.68
CA GLN A 242 -8.37 6.07 0.24
C GLN A 242 -9.66 6.56 -0.43
N ASP A 243 -10.72 6.80 0.36
CA ASP A 243 -12.00 7.29 -0.14
C ASP A 243 -11.86 8.52 -1.06
N MET A 244 -12.42 8.40 -2.26
CA MET A 244 -12.31 9.40 -3.33
C MET A 244 -13.01 10.73 -3.03
N VAL A 245 -13.94 10.78 -2.08
CA VAL A 245 -14.68 12.00 -1.72
C VAL A 245 -13.98 12.73 -0.58
N GLU A 246 -13.46 12.03 0.43
CA GLU A 246 -12.67 12.64 1.52
C GLU A 246 -11.28 13.10 1.05
N ASN A 247 -10.58 12.29 0.23
CA ASN A 247 -9.32 12.71 -0.37
C ASN A 247 -9.50 13.94 -1.27
N ALA A 248 -10.51 13.94 -2.16
CA ALA A 248 -10.74 15.06 -3.07
C ALA A 248 -11.04 16.39 -2.36
N LYS A 249 -11.69 16.39 -1.18
CA LYS A 249 -11.84 17.61 -0.36
C LYS A 249 -10.48 18.15 0.08
N THR A 250 -9.64 17.26 0.61
CA THR A 250 -8.30 17.60 1.13
C THR A 250 -7.41 18.15 0.01
N GLN A 251 -7.37 17.46 -1.13
CA GLN A 251 -6.55 17.84 -2.27
C GLN A 251 -7.07 19.09 -2.99
N ALA A 252 -8.38 19.32 -3.05
CA ALA A 252 -8.94 20.54 -3.63
C ALA A 252 -8.64 21.78 -2.78
N LEU A 253 -8.73 21.67 -1.45
CA LEU A 253 -8.31 22.75 -0.53
C LEU A 253 -6.80 23.03 -0.68
N LYS A 254 -5.97 21.99 -0.66
CA LYS A 254 -4.51 22.09 -0.84
C LYS A 254 -4.13 22.76 -2.17
N LEU A 255 -4.72 22.34 -3.29
CA LEU A 255 -4.52 22.98 -4.59
C LEU A 255 -4.98 24.45 -4.62
N LYS A 256 -6.05 24.80 -3.90
CA LYS A 256 -6.52 26.19 -3.82
C LYS A 256 -5.59 27.06 -2.98
N GLU A 257 -5.03 26.53 -1.89
CA GLU A 257 -3.98 27.20 -1.09
C GLU A 257 -2.67 27.35 -1.88
N MET A 258 -2.33 26.40 -2.75
CA MET A 258 -1.18 26.46 -3.67
C MET A 258 -1.41 27.36 -4.90
N GLY A 259 -2.57 28.02 -5.03
CA GLY A 259 -2.82 29.03 -6.06
C GLY A 259 -3.48 28.52 -7.35
N ALA A 260 -4.15 27.37 -7.34
CA ALA A 260 -4.95 26.94 -8.49
C ALA A 260 -6.12 27.92 -8.77
N ASP A 261 -6.24 28.43 -9.99
CA ASP A 261 -7.40 29.21 -10.44
C ASP A 261 -8.62 28.30 -10.61
N ILE A 262 -8.41 27.18 -11.32
CA ILE A 262 -9.40 26.17 -11.70
C ILE A 262 -8.94 24.81 -11.15
N ILE A 263 -9.84 24.00 -10.59
CA ILE A 263 -9.51 22.66 -10.09
C ILE A 263 -10.29 21.57 -10.84
N ILE A 264 -9.59 20.57 -11.35
CA ILE A 264 -10.15 19.43 -12.07
C ILE A 264 -9.99 18.16 -11.21
N ALA A 265 -11.08 17.45 -10.97
CA ALA A 265 -11.03 16.07 -10.51
C ALA A 265 -10.98 15.16 -11.75
N LEU A 266 -9.81 14.56 -12.00
CA LEU A 266 -9.56 13.55 -13.01
C LEU A 266 -9.65 12.20 -12.31
N SER A 267 -10.82 11.57 -12.29
CA SER A 267 -11.08 10.45 -11.38
C SER A 267 -11.71 9.29 -12.12
N HIS A 268 -11.09 8.11 -12.01
CA HIS A 268 -11.62 6.88 -12.57
C HIS A 268 -12.83 6.41 -11.75
N THR A 269 -14.00 6.98 -12.02
CA THR A 269 -15.19 6.76 -11.21
C THR A 269 -16.49 7.05 -11.97
N GLY A 270 -17.51 6.25 -11.68
CA GLY A 270 -18.87 6.39 -12.23
C GLY A 270 -19.69 7.54 -11.65
N ILE A 271 -20.91 7.73 -12.16
CA ILE A 271 -21.86 8.74 -11.67
C ILE A 271 -22.65 8.16 -10.49
N GLY A 272 -22.17 8.48 -9.29
CA GLY A 272 -22.69 7.95 -8.03
C GLY A 272 -24.08 8.41 -7.58
N PRO A 273 -24.60 7.80 -6.50
CA PRO A 273 -25.76 8.29 -5.77
C PRO A 273 -25.47 9.63 -5.07
N GLU A 274 -26.51 10.26 -4.51
CA GLU A 274 -26.36 11.58 -3.90
C GLU A 274 -25.36 11.63 -2.72
N ASN A 275 -25.37 10.57 -1.91
CA ASN A 275 -24.50 10.37 -0.76
C ASN A 275 -23.99 8.92 -0.87
N PRO A 276 -22.78 8.68 -1.42
CA PRO A 276 -22.18 7.35 -1.49
C PRO A 276 -21.82 6.82 -0.09
N GLU A 277 -21.65 5.51 0.01
CA GLU A 277 -20.97 4.88 1.14
C GLU A 277 -19.44 5.12 1.03
N LEU A 278 -18.69 4.88 2.10
CA LEU A 278 -17.22 4.99 2.07
C LEU A 278 -16.62 3.97 1.09
N ASP A 279 -15.55 4.38 0.42
CA ASP A 279 -14.79 3.61 -0.56
C ASP A 279 -15.60 3.16 -1.80
N PHE A 280 -16.80 3.74 -1.99
CA PHE A 280 -17.69 3.38 -3.07
C PHE A 280 -17.15 3.81 -4.45
N LYS A 281 -17.18 2.90 -5.42
CA LYS A 281 -16.50 3.06 -6.72
C LYS A 281 -17.03 4.16 -7.65
N ASN A 282 -18.26 4.63 -7.43
CA ASN A 282 -18.95 5.62 -8.28
C ASN A 282 -19.28 6.88 -7.49
N VAL A 283 -18.55 7.99 -7.69
CA VAL A 283 -18.68 9.21 -6.88
C VAL A 283 -18.69 10.52 -7.68
N ALA A 284 -18.64 10.51 -9.01
CA ALA A 284 -18.47 11.72 -9.83
C ALA A 284 -19.48 12.85 -9.49
N TYR A 285 -20.74 12.50 -9.22
CA TYR A 285 -21.75 13.45 -8.73
C TYR A 285 -21.40 14.04 -7.36
N ALA A 286 -20.94 13.23 -6.39
CA ALA A 286 -20.56 13.68 -5.06
C ALA A 286 -19.34 14.63 -5.09
N LEU A 287 -18.38 14.40 -5.99
CA LEU A 287 -17.24 15.31 -6.21
C LEU A 287 -17.71 16.72 -6.59
N THR A 288 -18.81 16.87 -7.35
CA THR A 288 -19.35 18.20 -7.70
C THR A 288 -19.90 19.00 -6.51
N LYS A 289 -20.17 18.35 -5.36
CA LYS A 289 -20.57 19.04 -4.12
C LYS A 289 -19.40 19.71 -3.39
N ILE A 290 -18.15 19.29 -3.65
CA ILE A 290 -16.95 19.89 -3.04
C ILE A 290 -16.78 21.30 -3.62
N PRO A 291 -16.84 22.38 -2.83
CA PRO A 291 -16.94 23.75 -3.36
C PRO A 291 -15.81 24.16 -4.30
N GLU A 292 -14.58 23.70 -4.02
CA GLU A 292 -13.33 24.11 -4.67
C GLU A 292 -13.09 23.46 -6.04
N ILE A 293 -13.67 22.29 -6.31
CA ILE A 293 -13.57 21.59 -7.60
C ILE A 293 -14.43 22.30 -8.65
N ASP A 294 -13.98 22.43 -9.89
CA ASP A 294 -14.74 23.09 -10.97
C ASP A 294 -15.23 22.13 -12.06
N VAL A 295 -14.45 21.09 -12.34
CA VAL A 295 -14.70 20.12 -13.41
C VAL A 295 -14.42 18.72 -12.90
N VAL A 296 -15.26 17.76 -13.28
CA VAL A 296 -15.01 16.31 -13.09
C VAL A 296 -14.88 15.65 -14.46
N VAL A 297 -13.77 14.96 -14.70
CA VAL A 297 -13.55 14.07 -15.83
C VAL A 297 -13.58 12.64 -15.27
N ALA A 298 -14.50 11.83 -15.79
CA ALA A 298 -14.97 10.59 -15.17
C ALA A 298 -14.90 9.40 -16.15
N GLY A 299 -15.03 8.18 -15.61
CA GLY A 299 -14.82 6.91 -16.33
C GLY A 299 -15.51 5.71 -15.66
N HIS A 300 -14.90 4.53 -15.77
CA HIS A 300 -15.23 3.27 -15.07
C HIS A 300 -16.55 2.59 -15.47
N GLU A 301 -17.63 3.35 -15.65
CA GLU A 301 -18.94 2.77 -15.99
C GLU A 301 -19.16 2.68 -17.51
N HIS A 302 -18.16 3.01 -18.34
CA HIS A 302 -18.24 3.04 -19.81
C HIS A 302 -19.41 3.90 -20.36
N ASN A 303 -20.00 4.78 -19.53
CA ASN A 303 -21.20 5.53 -19.87
C ASN A 303 -20.85 6.84 -20.59
N LEU A 304 -21.82 7.37 -21.35
CA LEU A 304 -21.70 8.69 -21.98
C LEU A 304 -22.33 9.75 -21.07
N TYR A 305 -21.57 10.79 -20.72
CA TYR A 305 -22.12 12.00 -20.11
C TYR A 305 -21.43 13.26 -20.66
N PRO A 306 -22.18 14.29 -21.11
CA PRO A 306 -23.64 14.36 -21.22
C PRO A 306 -24.24 13.31 -22.19
N THR A 307 -25.48 12.90 -21.94
CA THR A 307 -26.22 11.95 -22.80
C THR A 307 -27.52 12.55 -23.33
N SER A 308 -27.89 12.21 -24.56
CA SER A 308 -29.18 12.54 -25.15
C SER A 308 -30.36 11.78 -24.55
N ASP A 309 -30.12 10.69 -23.80
CA ASP A 309 -31.18 9.99 -23.08
C ASP A 309 -31.66 10.79 -21.84
N MET A 310 -32.73 11.55 -22.04
CA MET A 310 -33.37 12.35 -20.99
C MET A 310 -34.09 11.51 -19.92
N SER A 311 -34.23 10.19 -20.12
CA SER A 311 -34.79 9.24 -19.15
C SER A 311 -33.75 8.67 -18.17
N SER A 312 -32.46 8.84 -18.47
CA SER A 312 -31.32 8.38 -17.66
C SER A 312 -31.43 8.79 -16.20
N ALA A 313 -30.95 7.91 -15.32
CA ALA A 313 -30.97 8.09 -13.87
C ALA A 313 -30.20 9.34 -13.41
N TYR A 314 -29.16 9.75 -14.13
CA TYR A 314 -28.36 10.93 -13.81
C TYR A 314 -29.21 12.20 -13.78
N TYR A 315 -30.17 12.32 -14.71
CA TYR A 315 -31.12 13.42 -14.77
C TYR A 315 -32.30 13.30 -13.78
N ARG A 316 -32.16 12.45 -12.75
CA ARG A 316 -33.04 12.40 -11.56
C ARG A 316 -32.30 12.77 -10.27
N LEU A 317 -30.99 12.96 -10.30
CA LEU A 317 -30.21 13.46 -9.17
C LEU A 317 -30.53 14.95 -8.91
N PRO A 318 -30.51 15.42 -7.66
CA PRO A 318 -30.70 16.84 -7.35
C PRO A 318 -29.64 17.73 -8.02
N GLY A 319 -29.98 18.98 -8.31
CA GLY A 319 -29.01 19.95 -8.84
C GLY A 319 -28.46 19.67 -10.23
N VAL A 320 -28.92 18.62 -10.94
CA VAL A 320 -28.55 18.34 -12.33
C VAL A 320 -29.50 19.04 -13.30
N ASP A 321 -28.96 19.92 -14.14
CA ASP A 321 -29.73 20.64 -15.16
C ASP A 321 -29.75 19.87 -16.48
N LYS A 322 -30.96 19.56 -16.99
CA LYS A 322 -31.18 18.86 -18.26
C LYS A 322 -30.91 19.72 -19.52
N VAL A 323 -30.73 21.03 -19.36
CA VAL A 323 -30.49 21.97 -20.47
C VAL A 323 -29.01 22.33 -20.62
N THR A 324 -28.31 22.54 -19.49
CA THR A 324 -26.86 22.87 -19.50
C THR A 324 -25.95 21.68 -19.19
N TYR A 325 -26.52 20.54 -18.78
CA TYR A 325 -25.83 19.32 -18.34
C TYR A 325 -24.91 19.49 -17.12
N LEU A 326 -25.00 20.63 -16.43
CA LEU A 326 -24.22 20.89 -15.22
C LEU A 326 -24.80 20.11 -14.04
N MET A 327 -23.93 19.45 -13.28
CA MET A 327 -24.28 18.84 -11.98
C MET A 327 -23.85 19.79 -10.87
N ASN A 328 -24.79 20.23 -10.03
CA ASN A 328 -24.55 21.22 -8.97
C ASN A 328 -23.89 22.53 -9.46
N GLY A 329 -24.15 22.90 -10.73
CA GLY A 329 -23.53 24.07 -11.39
C GLY A 329 -22.10 23.85 -11.89
N LYS A 330 -21.63 22.59 -11.94
CA LYS A 330 -20.27 22.20 -12.32
C LYS A 330 -20.26 21.27 -13.53
N ASN A 331 -19.14 21.23 -14.23
CA ASN A 331 -18.99 20.39 -15.41
C ASN A 331 -18.68 18.95 -14.99
N VAL A 332 -19.38 18.01 -15.60
CA VAL A 332 -19.02 16.58 -15.62
C VAL A 332 -18.92 16.15 -17.08
N VAL A 333 -17.94 15.29 -17.40
CA VAL A 333 -17.86 14.55 -18.66
C VAL A 333 -17.40 13.11 -18.42
N MET A 334 -17.95 12.17 -19.19
CA MET A 334 -17.55 10.76 -19.23
C MET A 334 -17.66 10.29 -20.69
N ALA A 335 -16.57 9.77 -21.27
CA ALA A 335 -16.43 9.66 -22.73
C ALA A 335 -16.79 8.28 -23.32
N GLY A 336 -17.37 7.38 -22.50
CA GLY A 336 -17.53 5.97 -22.87
C GLY A 336 -16.19 5.24 -22.91
N ASP A 337 -16.19 4.06 -23.54
CA ASP A 337 -15.04 3.14 -23.62
C ASP A 337 -14.43 3.04 -25.03
N ARG A 338 -13.25 2.41 -25.13
CA ARG A 338 -12.53 2.04 -26.37
C ARG A 338 -12.39 3.21 -27.36
N GLY A 339 -12.31 4.45 -26.85
CA GLY A 339 -12.18 5.66 -27.65
C GLY A 339 -13.43 6.05 -28.47
N LYS A 340 -14.65 5.66 -28.06
CA LYS A 340 -15.91 6.00 -28.76
C LYS A 340 -16.20 7.51 -28.84
N ALA A 341 -15.66 8.32 -27.93
CA ALA A 341 -15.81 9.77 -27.94
C ALA A 341 -14.64 10.48 -27.24
N ILE A 342 -14.67 11.81 -27.28
CA ILE A 342 -13.98 12.67 -26.29
C ILE A 342 -15.00 13.50 -25.53
N GLY A 343 -14.83 13.61 -24.21
CA GLY A 343 -15.50 14.62 -23.39
C GLY A 343 -14.86 15.99 -23.63
N VAL A 344 -15.65 17.05 -23.71
CA VAL A 344 -15.15 18.42 -23.89
C VAL A 344 -15.82 19.34 -22.88
N VAL A 345 -15.01 20.12 -22.16
CA VAL A 345 -15.48 21.17 -21.25
C VAL A 345 -14.92 22.51 -21.72
N ASP A 346 -15.81 23.44 -22.06
CA ASP A 346 -15.49 24.81 -22.41
C ASP A 346 -15.77 25.72 -21.20
N LEU A 347 -14.75 26.47 -20.76
CA LEU A 347 -14.82 27.48 -19.71
C LEU A 347 -14.46 28.85 -20.29
N ALA A 348 -15.29 29.86 -20.06
CA ALA A 348 -14.90 31.25 -20.30
C ALA A 348 -14.52 31.89 -18.96
N LEU A 349 -13.28 32.37 -18.86
CA LEU A 349 -12.71 32.98 -17.66
C LEU A 349 -12.60 34.49 -17.86
N GLU A 350 -13.20 35.26 -16.95
CA GLU A 350 -12.93 36.69 -16.77
C GLU A 350 -11.60 36.84 -16.03
N VAL A 351 -10.71 37.69 -16.55
CA VAL A 351 -9.41 37.99 -15.94
C VAL A 351 -9.34 39.48 -15.63
N LYS A 352 -8.98 39.82 -14.38
CA LYS A 352 -8.96 41.19 -13.88
C LYS A 352 -7.77 41.43 -12.94
N GLY A 353 -6.64 41.83 -13.50
CA GLY A 353 -5.36 41.70 -12.81
C GLY A 353 -5.07 40.22 -12.55
N ASP A 354 -4.51 39.91 -11.38
CA ASP A 354 -4.12 38.54 -10.98
C ASP A 354 -5.33 37.67 -10.52
N SER A 355 -6.56 38.09 -10.82
CA SER A 355 -7.79 37.37 -10.46
C SER A 355 -8.45 36.76 -11.69
N VAL A 356 -8.49 35.43 -11.72
CA VAL A 356 -9.19 34.62 -12.72
C VAL A 356 -10.53 34.14 -12.14
N LYS A 357 -11.60 34.16 -12.96
CA LYS A 357 -12.94 33.71 -12.53
C LYS A 357 -13.75 33.12 -13.69
N ILE A 358 -14.31 31.93 -13.50
CA ILE A 358 -15.26 31.34 -14.46
C ILE A 358 -16.54 32.20 -14.53
N VAL A 359 -16.89 32.65 -15.73
CA VAL A 359 -18.12 33.43 -16.01
C VAL A 359 -19.08 32.73 -16.97
N ASN A 360 -18.63 31.72 -17.71
CA ASN A 360 -19.49 30.80 -18.44
C ASN A 360 -18.85 29.40 -18.47
N ARG A 361 -19.68 28.35 -18.54
CA ARG A 361 -19.22 26.96 -18.65
C ARG A 361 -20.21 26.08 -19.43
N LYS A 362 -19.68 25.13 -20.21
CA LYS A 362 -20.44 24.15 -20.99
C LYS A 362 -19.73 22.78 -20.99
N SER A 363 -20.48 21.69 -20.79
CA SER A 363 -20.04 20.34 -21.14
C SER A 363 -20.57 19.93 -22.51
N ASP A 364 -19.79 19.16 -23.26
CA ASP A 364 -20.13 18.60 -24.57
C ASP A 364 -19.44 17.23 -24.74
N LEU A 365 -19.89 16.43 -25.69
CA LEU A 365 -19.35 15.09 -25.95
C LEU A 365 -19.29 14.82 -27.45
N ARG A 366 -18.09 14.57 -27.97
CA ARG A 366 -17.83 14.47 -29.41
C ARG A 366 -17.56 13.02 -29.79
N MET A 367 -18.55 12.38 -30.41
CA MET A 367 -18.44 10.99 -30.88
C MET A 367 -17.38 10.81 -31.97
N VAL A 368 -16.66 9.70 -31.92
CA VAL A 368 -15.84 9.20 -33.02
C VAL A 368 -16.73 8.45 -34.01
N THR A 369 -16.61 8.79 -35.29
CA THR A 369 -17.23 8.06 -36.39
C THR A 369 -16.31 8.05 -37.60
N GLU A 370 -16.51 7.07 -38.49
CA GLU A 370 -15.86 6.98 -39.80
C GLU A 370 -15.98 8.29 -40.62
N LYS A 371 -17.07 9.04 -40.44
CA LYS A 371 -17.42 10.23 -41.25
C LYS A 371 -16.78 11.53 -40.75
N ASN A 372 -16.54 11.67 -39.44
CA ASN A 372 -15.96 12.89 -38.85
C ASN A 372 -14.48 12.73 -38.45
N THR A 373 -13.99 11.50 -38.29
CA THR A 373 -12.59 11.20 -37.96
C THR A 373 -11.86 10.50 -39.11
N LYS A 374 -10.54 10.66 -39.15
CA LYS A 374 -9.61 9.80 -39.89
C LYS A 374 -8.68 9.15 -38.89
N GLU A 375 -8.29 7.92 -39.16
CA GLU A 375 -7.28 7.24 -38.35
C GLU A 375 -5.90 7.85 -38.61
N ASP A 376 -5.21 8.28 -37.54
CA ASP A 376 -3.82 8.72 -37.62
C ASP A 376 -2.88 7.53 -37.75
N LYS A 377 -2.22 7.41 -38.91
CA LYS A 377 -1.33 6.28 -39.20
C LYS A 377 0.00 6.29 -38.45
N VAL A 378 0.40 7.38 -37.80
CA VAL A 378 1.56 7.33 -36.89
C VAL A 378 1.16 6.65 -35.59
N VAL A 379 -0.04 6.97 -35.08
CA VAL A 379 -0.59 6.34 -33.86
C VAL A 379 -0.98 4.88 -34.11
N ALA A 380 -1.71 4.58 -35.19
CA ALA A 380 -2.16 3.23 -35.48
C ALA A 380 -1.00 2.23 -35.64
N ASN A 381 0.06 2.63 -36.33
CA ASN A 381 1.23 1.79 -36.58
C ASN A 381 2.07 1.51 -35.33
N MET A 382 1.77 2.10 -34.16
CA MET A 382 2.55 1.85 -32.93
C MET A 382 2.35 0.43 -32.37
N PHE A 383 1.34 -0.33 -32.82
CA PHE A 383 1.29 -1.78 -32.56
C PHE A 383 2.53 -2.52 -33.10
N GLY A 384 3.11 -2.05 -34.22
CA GLY A 384 4.22 -2.72 -34.87
C GLY A 384 3.93 -4.20 -35.16
N GLY A 385 4.87 -5.09 -34.82
CA GLY A 385 4.74 -6.53 -35.03
C GLY A 385 3.67 -7.23 -34.18
N TRP A 386 2.98 -6.53 -33.27
CA TRP A 386 1.84 -7.10 -32.55
C TRP A 386 0.56 -7.15 -33.40
N GLU A 387 0.38 -6.24 -34.36
CA GLU A 387 -0.83 -6.20 -35.21
C GLU A 387 -0.97 -7.48 -36.06
N GLU A 388 0.13 -7.95 -36.65
CA GLU A 388 0.17 -9.21 -37.41
C GLU A 388 -0.12 -10.43 -36.53
N GLN A 389 0.43 -10.48 -35.31
CA GLN A 389 0.21 -11.58 -34.35
C GLN A 389 -1.23 -11.62 -33.85
N LEU A 390 -1.82 -10.46 -33.54
CA LEU A 390 -3.20 -10.35 -33.07
C LEU A 390 -4.19 -10.72 -34.18
N LEU A 391 -3.97 -10.28 -35.42
CA LEU A 391 -4.80 -10.67 -36.57
C LEU A 391 -4.69 -12.16 -36.89
N HIS A 392 -3.49 -12.74 -36.82
CA HIS A 392 -3.31 -14.18 -36.97
C HIS A 392 -4.07 -14.94 -35.88
N TYR A 393 -3.88 -14.59 -34.61
CA TYR A 393 -4.49 -15.29 -33.49
C TYR A 393 -6.03 -15.22 -33.52
N ALA A 394 -6.62 -14.07 -33.87
CA ALA A 394 -8.06 -13.94 -34.08
C ALA A 394 -8.61 -14.91 -35.16
N SER A 395 -7.81 -15.15 -36.20
CA SER A 395 -8.15 -16.02 -37.34
C SER A 395 -7.87 -17.51 -37.14
N ASP A 396 -7.23 -17.91 -36.03
CA ASP A 396 -6.85 -19.31 -35.76
C ASP A 396 -8.08 -20.23 -35.78
N VAL A 397 -8.08 -21.22 -36.69
CA VAL A 397 -9.10 -22.26 -36.74
C VAL A 397 -8.88 -23.24 -35.59
N LEU A 398 -9.89 -23.37 -34.73
CA LEU A 398 -9.92 -24.24 -33.56
C LEU A 398 -10.45 -25.64 -33.90
N ALA A 399 -11.45 -25.70 -34.79
CA ALA A 399 -12.10 -26.93 -35.23
C ALA A 399 -12.85 -26.71 -36.55
N GLN A 400 -12.97 -27.76 -37.35
CA GLN A 400 -13.91 -27.84 -38.47
C GLN A 400 -15.26 -28.41 -37.97
N LEU A 401 -16.38 -27.85 -38.44
CA LEU A 401 -17.73 -28.39 -38.19
C LEU A 401 -18.08 -29.48 -39.20
N GLU A 402 -18.89 -30.47 -38.79
CA GLU A 402 -19.47 -31.45 -39.73
C GLU A 402 -20.33 -30.75 -40.81
N PRO A 403 -20.24 -31.13 -42.11
CA PRO A 403 -20.90 -30.42 -43.20
C PRO A 403 -22.41 -30.23 -43.01
N GLY A 404 -22.85 -28.97 -43.04
CA GLY A 404 -24.25 -28.58 -42.80
C GLY A 404 -24.60 -28.33 -41.32
N THR A 405 -23.67 -28.57 -40.39
CA THR A 405 -23.80 -28.15 -38.99
C THR A 405 -23.70 -26.64 -38.87
N LYS A 406 -24.56 -26.05 -38.02
CA LYS A 406 -24.58 -24.62 -37.71
C LYS A 406 -24.77 -24.42 -36.22
N LEU A 407 -23.83 -23.73 -35.57
CA LEU A 407 -23.99 -23.32 -34.18
C LEU A 407 -24.75 -21.98 -34.17
N GLN A 408 -25.90 -21.96 -33.48
CA GLN A 408 -26.78 -20.80 -33.40
C GLN A 408 -27.68 -20.85 -32.16
N ASN A 409 -28.19 -19.69 -31.74
CA ASN A 409 -29.10 -19.54 -30.61
C ASN A 409 -30.34 -18.67 -30.91
N TYR A 410 -30.77 -18.55 -32.17
CA TYR A 410 -31.83 -17.61 -32.62
C TYR A 410 -33.19 -17.80 -31.91
N TYR A 411 -33.40 -18.94 -31.28
CA TYR A 411 -34.59 -19.32 -30.51
C TYR A 411 -34.22 -20.00 -29.18
N GLY A 412 -33.08 -19.63 -28.59
CA GLY A 412 -32.52 -20.23 -27.36
C GLY A 412 -33.34 -20.07 -26.07
N LEU A 413 -34.51 -19.42 -26.14
CA LEU A 413 -35.53 -19.41 -25.08
C LEU A 413 -36.66 -20.44 -25.29
N LEU A 414 -36.69 -21.21 -26.38
CA LEU A 414 -37.66 -22.30 -26.61
C LEU A 414 -37.15 -23.69 -26.22
N ALA A 415 -35.88 -23.95 -26.50
CA ALA A 415 -35.22 -25.24 -26.28
C ALA A 415 -33.70 -25.06 -26.27
N ASP A 416 -32.99 -26.11 -25.85
CA ASP A 416 -31.53 -26.14 -25.87
C ASP A 416 -30.92 -26.12 -27.28
N ASN A 417 -29.63 -25.81 -27.38
CA ASN A 417 -28.89 -25.63 -28.63
C ASN A 417 -27.39 -25.94 -28.49
N ALA A 418 -26.82 -26.47 -29.58
CA ALA A 418 -25.42 -26.89 -29.69
C ALA A 418 -24.38 -25.81 -29.34
N ALA A 419 -24.73 -24.53 -29.44
CA ALA A 419 -23.87 -23.42 -29.01
C ALA A 419 -23.76 -23.31 -27.49
N MET A 420 -24.89 -23.44 -26.78
CA MET A 420 -24.94 -23.41 -25.31
C MET A 420 -24.33 -24.68 -24.70
N GLN A 421 -24.69 -25.86 -25.23
CA GLN A 421 -24.12 -27.12 -24.81
C GLN A 421 -22.59 -27.13 -24.96
N LEU A 422 -22.03 -26.68 -26.10
CA LEU A 422 -20.58 -26.63 -26.30
C LEU A 422 -19.85 -25.74 -25.26
N LEU A 423 -20.48 -24.64 -24.84
CA LEU A 423 -19.97 -23.76 -23.80
C LEU A 423 -20.00 -24.44 -22.42
N ASN A 424 -21.14 -25.01 -22.03
CA ASN A 424 -21.30 -25.69 -20.75
C ASN A 424 -20.45 -26.97 -20.65
N ASP A 425 -20.37 -27.78 -21.71
CA ASP A 425 -19.47 -28.93 -21.83
C ASP A 425 -18.03 -28.55 -21.46
N SER A 426 -17.52 -27.43 -22.00
CA SER A 426 -16.14 -26.98 -21.71
C SER A 426 -15.92 -26.69 -20.22
N LYS A 427 -16.98 -26.23 -19.53
CA LYS A 427 -16.97 -25.95 -18.09
C LYS A 427 -17.03 -27.24 -17.26
N ILE A 428 -17.87 -28.20 -17.67
CA ILE A 428 -17.96 -29.53 -17.04
C ILE A 428 -16.63 -30.28 -17.22
N HIS A 429 -16.07 -30.28 -18.44
CA HIS A 429 -14.76 -30.84 -18.76
C HIS A 429 -13.67 -30.27 -17.84
N TYR A 430 -13.60 -28.94 -17.72
CA TYR A 430 -12.62 -28.28 -16.84
C TYR A 430 -12.84 -28.61 -15.37
N ALA A 431 -14.10 -28.60 -14.90
CA ALA A 431 -14.43 -28.93 -13.53
C ALA A 431 -14.05 -30.37 -13.19
N SER A 432 -14.45 -31.35 -14.00
CA SER A 432 -14.12 -32.77 -13.78
C SER A 432 -12.61 -33.02 -13.79
N ASN A 433 -11.87 -32.44 -14.75
CA ASN A 433 -10.40 -32.46 -14.77
C ASN A 433 -9.80 -31.91 -13.46
N ARG A 434 -10.20 -30.71 -13.05
CA ARG A 434 -9.62 -30.04 -11.87
C ARG A 434 -10.00 -30.70 -10.56
N ILE A 435 -11.24 -31.15 -10.42
CA ILE A 435 -11.71 -31.83 -9.21
C ILE A 435 -10.99 -33.17 -9.02
N LYS A 436 -10.87 -34.01 -10.07
CA LYS A 436 -10.09 -35.27 -9.96
C LYS A 436 -8.61 -35.06 -9.72
N SER A 437 -7.98 -34.11 -10.42
CA SER A 437 -6.55 -33.86 -10.28
C SER A 437 -6.15 -33.17 -8.97
N THR A 438 -7.02 -32.32 -8.38
CA THR A 438 -6.63 -31.48 -7.22
C THR A 438 -7.56 -31.50 -6.00
N GLN A 439 -8.85 -31.82 -6.14
CA GLN A 439 -9.86 -31.65 -5.07
C GLN A 439 -10.54 -32.98 -4.71
N LYS A 440 -9.74 -33.93 -4.20
CA LYS A 440 -10.17 -35.32 -3.97
C LYS A 440 -11.43 -35.49 -3.11
N ASN A 441 -11.69 -34.57 -2.18
CA ASN A 441 -12.87 -34.58 -1.32
C ASN A 441 -14.19 -34.40 -2.09
N TYR A 442 -14.14 -33.89 -3.32
CA TYR A 442 -15.30 -33.55 -4.14
C TYR A 442 -15.50 -34.47 -5.35
N ILE A 443 -14.70 -35.53 -5.51
CA ILE A 443 -14.70 -36.42 -6.70
C ILE A 443 -16.07 -37.06 -6.97
N ASP A 444 -16.78 -37.49 -5.93
CA ASP A 444 -18.06 -38.19 -6.07
C ASP A 444 -19.27 -37.24 -6.20
N HIS A 445 -19.07 -35.92 -6.17
CA HIS A 445 -20.17 -34.96 -6.28
C HIS A 445 -20.70 -34.90 -7.73
N PRO A 446 -22.01 -34.67 -7.93
CA PRO A 446 -22.57 -34.22 -9.21
C PRO A 446 -21.83 -32.98 -9.72
N ILE A 447 -21.51 -32.94 -11.02
CA ILE A 447 -20.93 -31.77 -11.68
C ILE A 447 -21.92 -31.25 -12.71
N ILE A 448 -22.28 -29.98 -12.59
CA ILE A 448 -23.14 -29.24 -13.52
C ILE A 448 -22.43 -27.97 -13.99
N ALA A 449 -22.85 -27.40 -15.12
CA ALA A 449 -22.41 -26.09 -15.56
C ALA A 449 -23.59 -25.14 -15.73
N ALA A 450 -23.33 -23.83 -15.68
CA ALA A 450 -24.32 -22.81 -15.98
C ALA A 450 -23.74 -21.69 -16.85
N SER A 451 -24.58 -21.16 -17.73
CA SER A 451 -24.22 -20.16 -18.74
C SER A 451 -25.40 -19.24 -19.08
N THR A 452 -25.11 -17.99 -19.42
CA THR A 452 -26.03 -17.07 -20.10
C THR A 452 -25.53 -16.81 -21.51
N TYR A 453 -26.41 -16.44 -22.44
CA TYR A 453 -25.98 -15.98 -23.77
C TYR A 453 -25.18 -14.65 -23.68
N GLU A 454 -24.15 -14.50 -24.52
CA GLU A 454 -23.36 -13.26 -24.68
C GLU A 454 -23.83 -12.42 -25.89
N SER A 455 -24.36 -13.09 -26.92
CA SER A 455 -25.01 -12.51 -28.11
C SER A 455 -26.44 -13.05 -28.23
N PHE A 456 -27.43 -12.15 -28.10
CA PHE A 456 -28.87 -12.48 -28.07
C PHE A 456 -29.77 -11.38 -28.67
N GLY A 457 -29.26 -10.57 -29.59
CA GLY A 457 -30.04 -9.63 -30.43
C GLY A 457 -30.07 -8.17 -29.97
N VAL A 458 -29.46 -7.84 -28.83
CA VAL A 458 -29.42 -6.48 -28.27
C VAL A 458 -28.61 -5.53 -29.15
N LYS A 459 -27.39 -5.93 -29.54
CA LYS A 459 -26.45 -5.02 -30.23
C LYS A 459 -26.85 -4.78 -31.68
N SER A 460 -27.44 -5.79 -32.33
CA SER A 460 -28.06 -5.71 -33.66
C SER A 460 -28.88 -6.98 -33.95
N ILE A 461 -29.62 -7.01 -35.07
CA ILE A 461 -30.28 -8.25 -35.54
C ILE A 461 -29.29 -9.40 -35.78
N TYR A 462 -28.00 -9.11 -35.98
CA TYR A 462 -26.93 -10.08 -36.22
C TYR A 462 -26.16 -10.47 -34.94
N ASP A 463 -26.51 -9.90 -33.77
CA ASP A 463 -25.89 -10.19 -32.47
C ASP A 463 -26.38 -11.53 -31.92
N PHE A 464 -26.14 -12.61 -32.65
CA PHE A 464 -26.49 -13.99 -32.29
C PHE A 464 -25.33 -14.91 -32.67
N VAL A 465 -25.22 -16.07 -32.01
CA VAL A 465 -24.28 -17.11 -32.43
C VAL A 465 -24.65 -17.55 -33.86
N ASN A 466 -23.64 -17.59 -34.73
CA ASN A 466 -23.82 -17.85 -36.16
C ASN A 466 -22.53 -18.45 -36.77
N ILE A 467 -22.14 -19.63 -36.29
CA ILE A 467 -20.89 -20.28 -36.68
C ILE A 467 -21.21 -21.40 -37.67
N ASN A 468 -20.46 -21.45 -38.79
CA ASN A 468 -20.68 -22.33 -39.94
C ASN A 468 -19.29 -22.76 -40.46
N ASP A 469 -19.17 -23.99 -40.96
CA ASP A 469 -17.96 -24.61 -41.53
C ASP A 469 -16.75 -24.77 -40.60
N ASN A 470 -16.30 -23.71 -39.91
CA ASN A 470 -15.18 -23.72 -38.95
C ASN A 470 -15.54 -22.90 -37.70
N ILE A 471 -14.90 -23.21 -36.57
CA ILE A 471 -14.83 -22.33 -35.40
C ILE A 471 -13.43 -21.70 -35.35
N THR A 472 -13.34 -20.37 -35.29
CA THR A 472 -12.09 -19.63 -34.99
C THR A 472 -12.08 -19.08 -33.57
N GLU A 473 -10.92 -18.63 -33.07
CA GLU A 473 -10.84 -17.88 -31.80
C GLU A 473 -11.81 -16.69 -31.78
N ALA A 474 -11.85 -15.89 -32.86
CA ALA A 474 -12.79 -14.76 -32.98
C ALA A 474 -14.28 -15.18 -33.01
N ASN A 475 -14.63 -16.45 -33.24
CA ASN A 475 -16.01 -16.90 -33.06
C ASN A 475 -16.38 -17.10 -31.59
N LEU A 476 -15.42 -17.40 -30.71
CA LEU A 476 -15.68 -17.75 -29.32
C LEU A 476 -16.28 -16.59 -28.52
N THR A 477 -15.96 -15.35 -28.88
CA THR A 477 -16.54 -14.13 -28.27
C THR A 477 -18.08 -14.13 -28.28
N THR A 478 -18.72 -14.74 -29.29
CA THR A 478 -20.20 -14.83 -29.39
C THR A 478 -20.81 -15.82 -28.40
N LEU A 479 -20.00 -16.74 -27.87
CA LEU A 479 -20.35 -17.73 -26.84
C LEU A 479 -19.91 -17.24 -25.45
N GLN A 480 -18.71 -16.67 -25.37
CA GLN A 480 -18.00 -16.38 -24.14
C GLN A 480 -16.98 -15.27 -24.41
N ASN A 481 -17.22 -14.08 -23.85
CA ASN A 481 -16.27 -12.97 -23.87
C ASN A 481 -14.91 -13.32 -23.23
N TYR A 482 -13.84 -12.69 -23.71
CA TYR A 482 -12.45 -13.00 -23.32
C TYR A 482 -12.16 -12.77 -21.82
N ASN A 483 -12.67 -11.68 -21.24
CA ASN A 483 -12.33 -11.22 -19.87
C ASN A 483 -13.14 -11.87 -18.73
N SER A 484 -13.73 -13.05 -18.95
CA SER A 484 -14.47 -13.78 -17.92
C SER A 484 -13.70 -15.00 -17.42
N TYR A 485 -13.80 -15.33 -16.13
CA TYR A 485 -13.01 -16.39 -15.47
C TYR A 485 -13.93 -17.51 -14.98
N LEU A 486 -13.56 -18.76 -15.23
CA LEU A 486 -14.37 -19.91 -14.80
C LEU A 486 -14.07 -20.30 -13.36
N TYR A 487 -15.10 -20.29 -12.51
CA TYR A 487 -15.04 -20.74 -11.13
C TYR A 487 -15.96 -21.95 -10.90
N VAL A 488 -15.68 -22.72 -9.85
CA VAL A 488 -16.53 -23.84 -9.41
C VAL A 488 -16.96 -23.61 -7.96
N TYR A 489 -18.25 -23.78 -7.69
CA TYR A 489 -18.87 -23.57 -6.38
C TYR A 489 -19.62 -24.84 -5.93
N THR A 490 -19.80 -25.04 -4.63
CA THR A 490 -20.89 -25.93 -4.18
C THR A 490 -22.23 -25.23 -4.32
N ILE A 491 -23.28 -25.99 -4.58
CA ILE A 491 -24.68 -25.52 -4.59
C ILE A 491 -25.57 -26.64 -4.05
N THR A 492 -26.56 -26.32 -3.22
CA THR A 492 -27.56 -27.32 -2.80
C THR A 492 -28.67 -27.44 -3.84
N GLY A 493 -29.37 -28.59 -3.89
CA GLY A 493 -30.54 -28.75 -4.75
C GLY A 493 -31.63 -27.70 -4.51
N ALA A 494 -31.79 -27.22 -3.26
CA ALA A 494 -32.66 -26.10 -2.96
C ALA A 494 -32.21 -24.78 -3.63
N GLN A 495 -30.92 -24.43 -3.52
CA GLN A 495 -30.35 -23.23 -4.15
C GLN A 495 -30.44 -23.30 -5.69
N LEU A 496 -30.14 -24.46 -6.26
CA LEU A 496 -30.24 -24.74 -7.69
C LEU A 496 -31.68 -24.53 -8.20
N ARG A 497 -32.68 -25.04 -7.47
CA ARG A 497 -34.10 -24.85 -7.80
C ARG A 497 -34.51 -23.36 -7.72
N GLU A 498 -34.03 -22.59 -6.73
CA GLU A 498 -34.33 -21.14 -6.65
C GLU A 498 -33.71 -20.34 -7.81
N TRP A 499 -32.52 -20.71 -8.31
CA TRP A 499 -31.91 -20.07 -9.48
C TRP A 499 -32.61 -20.47 -10.79
N LEU A 500 -32.96 -21.75 -10.96
CA LEU A 500 -33.76 -22.24 -12.09
C LEU A 500 -35.13 -21.54 -12.17
N GLU A 501 -35.77 -21.23 -11.04
CA GLU A 501 -37.02 -20.47 -10.97
C GLU A 501 -36.91 -19.02 -11.50
N TRP A 502 -35.69 -18.46 -11.58
CA TRP A 502 -35.44 -17.16 -12.20
C TRP A 502 -35.36 -17.26 -13.72
N SER A 503 -34.67 -18.27 -14.28
CA SER A 503 -34.75 -18.58 -15.73
C SER A 503 -36.19 -18.92 -16.14
N ALA A 504 -36.91 -19.70 -15.34
CA ALA A 504 -38.34 -19.98 -15.54
C ALA A 504 -39.24 -18.74 -15.42
N SER A 505 -38.72 -17.59 -14.98
CA SER A 505 -39.44 -16.33 -15.01
C SER A 505 -39.51 -15.71 -16.42
N ALA A 506 -38.77 -16.21 -17.41
CA ALA A 506 -38.81 -15.71 -18.79
C ALA A 506 -40.18 -15.86 -19.49
N TYR A 507 -40.99 -16.83 -19.05
CA TYR A 507 -42.22 -17.23 -19.74
C TYR A 507 -43.47 -16.50 -19.24
N GLU A 508 -44.43 -16.22 -20.13
CA GLU A 508 -45.74 -15.68 -19.73
C GLU A 508 -46.60 -16.72 -19.00
N THR A 509 -47.48 -16.24 -18.13
CA THR A 509 -48.37 -17.12 -17.36
C THR A 509 -49.52 -17.60 -18.25
N ILE A 510 -49.60 -18.91 -18.52
CA ILE A 510 -50.60 -19.49 -19.44
C ILE A 510 -52.01 -19.02 -19.09
N GLY A 511 -52.78 -18.66 -20.11
CA GLY A 511 -54.18 -18.22 -19.99
C GLY A 511 -54.35 -16.77 -19.54
N ARG A 512 -53.42 -16.18 -18.78
CA ARG A 512 -53.47 -14.76 -18.38
C ARG A 512 -53.07 -13.83 -19.53
N SER A 513 -53.39 -12.55 -19.39
CA SER A 513 -52.97 -11.49 -20.32
C SER A 513 -52.69 -10.22 -19.55
N LYS A 514 -51.73 -9.43 -20.02
CA LYS A 514 -51.36 -8.10 -19.53
C LYS A 514 -51.29 -7.17 -20.75
N PRO A 515 -51.50 -5.85 -20.62
CA PRO A 515 -51.21 -4.93 -21.71
C PRO A 515 -49.72 -4.93 -22.04
N TRP A 516 -49.37 -5.13 -23.31
CA TRP A 516 -48.01 -5.00 -23.81
C TRP A 516 -47.72 -3.56 -24.26
N LYS A 517 -46.45 -3.15 -24.18
CA LYS A 517 -45.91 -1.88 -24.68
C LYS A 517 -45.36 -2.02 -26.10
N ASP A 518 -44.80 -3.19 -26.47
CA ASP A 518 -44.42 -3.45 -27.87
C ASP A 518 -45.68 -3.47 -28.74
N SER A 519 -45.80 -2.45 -29.59
CA SER A 519 -46.97 -2.25 -30.45
C SER A 519 -47.08 -3.30 -31.56
N THR A 520 -45.97 -3.91 -31.98
CA THR A 520 -45.96 -5.01 -32.96
C THR A 520 -46.54 -6.27 -32.31
N MET A 521 -46.02 -6.65 -31.14
CA MET A 521 -46.46 -7.85 -30.43
C MET A 521 -47.91 -7.70 -29.95
N SER A 522 -48.28 -6.55 -29.36
CA SER A 522 -49.67 -6.32 -28.94
C SER A 522 -50.65 -6.41 -30.11
N SER A 523 -50.32 -5.79 -31.25
CA SER A 523 -51.17 -5.82 -32.44
C SER A 523 -51.31 -7.24 -33.00
N LEU A 524 -50.24 -8.03 -33.02
CA LEU A 524 -50.28 -9.43 -33.46
C LEU A 524 -51.05 -10.33 -32.48
N MET A 525 -50.96 -10.06 -31.17
CA MET A 525 -51.73 -10.79 -30.15
C MET A 525 -53.22 -10.52 -30.28
N ASP A 526 -53.61 -9.27 -30.55
CA ASP A 526 -55.01 -8.88 -30.77
C ASP A 526 -55.55 -9.35 -32.14
N GLU A 527 -54.75 -9.31 -33.21
CA GLU A 527 -55.13 -9.74 -34.57
C GLU A 527 -55.35 -11.27 -34.66
N TYR A 528 -54.45 -12.05 -34.05
CA TYR A 528 -54.44 -13.51 -34.18
C TYR A 528 -55.02 -14.27 -32.98
N GLY A 529 -55.32 -13.60 -31.87
CA GLY A 529 -55.89 -14.22 -30.66
C GLY A 529 -54.94 -15.16 -29.90
N ILE A 530 -53.66 -15.18 -30.28
CA ILE A 530 -52.58 -15.95 -29.67
C ILE A 530 -51.67 -15.02 -28.85
N LYS A 531 -50.79 -15.59 -28.01
CA LYS A 531 -49.98 -14.80 -27.05
C LYS A 531 -48.49 -15.01 -27.29
N SER A 532 -47.66 -14.05 -26.91
CA SER A 532 -46.23 -14.35 -26.74
C SER A 532 -46.05 -15.41 -25.65
N LEU A 533 -45.13 -16.36 -25.87
CA LEU A 533 -44.70 -17.33 -24.85
C LEU A 533 -43.65 -16.73 -23.91
N ILE A 534 -42.84 -15.79 -24.41
CA ILE A 534 -41.84 -15.04 -23.64
C ILE A 534 -42.49 -13.75 -23.10
N ARG A 535 -42.16 -13.34 -21.87
CA ARG A 535 -42.59 -12.07 -21.27
C ARG A 535 -41.93 -10.88 -21.98
N GLU A 536 -42.61 -9.74 -21.99
CA GLU A 536 -42.14 -8.53 -22.67
C GLU A 536 -40.74 -8.11 -22.23
N GLU A 537 -40.49 -8.10 -20.91
CA GLU A 537 -39.19 -7.77 -20.31
C GLU A 537 -38.05 -8.73 -20.69
N TRP A 538 -38.36 -9.94 -21.19
CA TRP A 538 -37.39 -10.96 -21.61
C TRP A 538 -37.31 -11.13 -23.14
N LEU A 539 -38.10 -10.37 -23.91
CA LEU A 539 -38.15 -10.52 -25.37
C LEU A 539 -36.80 -10.15 -26.02
N ASP A 540 -36.19 -9.07 -25.53
CA ASP A 540 -34.98 -8.45 -26.10
C ASP A 540 -33.76 -8.46 -25.15
N ASP A 541 -33.90 -8.90 -23.88
CA ASP A 541 -32.77 -9.07 -22.96
C ASP A 541 -32.79 -10.47 -22.33
N TRP A 542 -31.79 -11.29 -22.69
CA TRP A 542 -31.63 -12.67 -22.21
C TRP A 542 -30.43 -12.79 -21.24
N SER A 543 -29.81 -11.67 -20.83
CA SER A 543 -28.55 -11.62 -20.06
C SER A 543 -28.59 -12.31 -18.69
N ASN A 544 -29.79 -12.60 -18.18
CA ASN A 544 -30.04 -13.30 -16.92
C ASN A 544 -30.75 -14.66 -17.10
N PHE A 545 -30.93 -15.13 -18.34
CA PHE A 545 -31.47 -16.46 -18.60
C PHE A 545 -30.32 -17.47 -18.56
N TYR A 546 -30.26 -18.24 -17.48
CA TYR A 546 -29.25 -19.30 -17.29
C TYR A 546 -29.78 -20.64 -17.81
N VAL A 547 -28.99 -21.28 -18.67
CA VAL A 547 -29.13 -22.70 -19.06
C VAL A 547 -28.15 -23.53 -18.23
N PHE A 548 -28.61 -24.65 -17.69
CA PHE A 548 -27.88 -25.49 -16.74
C PHE A 548 -27.71 -26.92 -17.25
N ASP A 549 -26.49 -27.32 -17.58
CA ASP A 549 -26.23 -28.66 -18.13
C ASP A 549 -25.57 -29.58 -17.11
N GLY A 550 -25.73 -30.88 -17.32
CA GLY A 550 -25.42 -31.92 -16.34
C GLY A 550 -26.62 -32.35 -15.48
N ILE A 551 -27.75 -31.66 -15.60
CA ILE A 551 -29.06 -31.98 -15.02
C ILE A 551 -30.15 -31.82 -16.08
N SER A 552 -31.25 -32.56 -15.95
CA SER A 552 -32.49 -32.31 -16.70
C SER A 552 -33.54 -31.64 -15.82
N TYR A 553 -34.39 -30.78 -16.40
CA TYR A 553 -35.42 -30.04 -15.65
C TYR A 553 -36.60 -29.58 -16.51
N GLU A 554 -37.78 -29.48 -15.92
CA GLU A 554 -39.00 -29.06 -16.62
C GLU A 554 -39.52 -27.71 -16.12
N ILE A 555 -40.03 -26.89 -17.04
CA ILE A 555 -40.60 -25.57 -16.76
C ILE A 555 -42.11 -25.58 -17.02
N ASP A 556 -42.91 -25.36 -15.97
CA ASP A 556 -44.37 -25.22 -16.00
C ASP A 556 -44.80 -23.74 -15.88
N PRO A 557 -45.08 -23.03 -16.99
CA PRO A 557 -45.56 -21.65 -16.96
C PRO A 557 -47.07 -21.51 -16.67
N SER A 558 -47.77 -22.54 -16.17
CA SER A 558 -49.21 -22.43 -15.82
C SER A 558 -49.46 -21.53 -14.60
N LYS A 559 -48.43 -21.24 -13.81
CA LYS A 559 -48.49 -20.45 -12.58
C LYS A 559 -47.77 -19.11 -12.77
N GLU A 560 -48.15 -18.09 -11.98
CA GLU A 560 -47.36 -16.84 -11.94
C GLU A 560 -45.92 -17.13 -11.49
N PRO A 561 -44.92 -16.44 -12.05
CA PRO A 561 -43.52 -16.74 -11.77
C PRO A 561 -43.15 -16.44 -10.32
N ARG A 562 -42.07 -17.08 -9.85
CA ARG A 562 -41.53 -16.88 -8.51
C ARG A 562 -40.75 -15.57 -8.39
N TYR A 563 -40.06 -15.20 -9.47
CA TYR A 563 -39.18 -14.04 -9.56
C TYR A 563 -39.61 -13.05 -10.66
N ASP A 564 -39.21 -11.78 -10.50
CA ASP A 564 -39.20 -10.81 -11.60
C ASP A 564 -37.90 -10.91 -12.43
N PHE A 565 -37.81 -10.09 -13.49
CA PHE A 565 -36.62 -10.00 -14.34
C PHE A 565 -35.32 -9.76 -13.55
N SER A 566 -35.42 -8.96 -12.49
CA SER A 566 -34.31 -8.53 -11.64
C SER A 566 -34.01 -9.48 -10.47
N GLY A 567 -34.59 -10.69 -10.46
CA GLY A 567 -34.36 -11.69 -9.41
C GLY A 567 -35.00 -11.36 -8.05
N ASN A 568 -35.93 -10.38 -8.00
CA ASN A 568 -36.71 -10.13 -6.79
C ASN A 568 -37.84 -11.15 -6.67
N ARG A 569 -38.06 -11.69 -5.48
CA ARG A 569 -39.10 -12.68 -5.24
C ARG A 569 -40.49 -12.04 -5.19
N ILE A 570 -41.31 -12.32 -6.20
CA ILE A 570 -42.68 -11.79 -6.33
C ILE A 570 -43.77 -12.80 -5.94
N SER A 571 -43.45 -14.10 -5.85
CA SER A 571 -44.41 -15.10 -5.37
C SER A 571 -43.76 -16.27 -4.61
N ARG A 572 -44.60 -17.19 -4.13
CA ARG A 572 -44.19 -18.47 -3.51
C ARG A 572 -44.39 -19.69 -4.44
N ASN A 573 -44.83 -19.46 -5.67
CA ASN A 573 -45.09 -20.53 -6.64
C ASN A 573 -43.80 -21.27 -6.99
N LYS A 574 -43.94 -22.50 -7.50
CA LYS A 574 -42.88 -23.20 -8.23
C LYS A 574 -43.33 -23.43 -9.68
N ARG A 575 -42.50 -23.00 -10.63
CA ARG A 575 -42.56 -23.35 -12.06
C ARG A 575 -41.60 -24.48 -12.42
N ILE A 576 -40.53 -24.67 -11.66
CA ILE A 576 -39.57 -25.76 -11.87
C ILE A 576 -40.14 -27.06 -11.30
N ALA A 577 -40.24 -28.06 -12.16
CA ALA A 577 -40.59 -29.43 -11.85
C ALA A 577 -39.44 -30.37 -12.23
N ASN A 578 -39.48 -31.62 -11.74
CA ASN A 578 -38.79 -32.75 -12.36
C ASN A 578 -37.30 -32.51 -12.66
N VAL A 579 -36.55 -32.10 -11.62
CA VAL A 579 -35.09 -31.88 -11.71
C VAL A 579 -34.37 -33.18 -11.40
N TYR A 580 -33.67 -33.74 -12.38
CA TYR A 580 -32.94 -35.01 -12.25
C TYR A 580 -31.45 -34.86 -12.61
N TYR A 581 -30.63 -35.69 -11.99
CA TYR A 581 -29.24 -35.95 -12.35
C TYR A 581 -29.10 -37.46 -12.61
N GLN A 582 -28.77 -37.86 -13.84
CA GLN A 582 -28.67 -39.28 -14.25
C GLN A 582 -29.92 -40.11 -13.85
N GLY A 583 -31.10 -39.60 -14.17
CA GLY A 583 -32.40 -40.21 -13.83
C GLY A 583 -32.81 -40.17 -12.35
N LYS A 584 -32.03 -39.54 -11.45
CA LYS A 584 -32.30 -39.49 -10.00
C LYS A 584 -32.68 -38.08 -9.56
N GLU A 585 -33.76 -37.95 -8.77
CA GLU A 585 -34.27 -36.64 -8.38
C GLU A 585 -33.23 -35.89 -7.52
N VAL A 586 -33.00 -34.62 -7.86
CA VAL A 586 -32.14 -33.71 -7.08
C VAL A 586 -32.89 -33.23 -5.84
N THR A 587 -32.62 -33.84 -4.69
CA THR A 587 -33.23 -33.47 -3.41
C THR A 587 -32.76 -32.09 -2.94
N ASP A 588 -33.56 -31.40 -2.12
CA ASP A 588 -33.26 -30.03 -1.66
C ASP A 588 -31.94 -29.93 -0.85
N ASP A 589 -31.48 -31.05 -0.27
CA ASP A 589 -30.25 -31.22 0.51
C ASP A 589 -29.06 -31.82 -0.26
N MET A 590 -29.23 -32.24 -1.52
CA MET A 590 -28.15 -32.76 -2.35
C MET A 590 -27.11 -31.65 -2.61
N GLU A 591 -25.82 -31.90 -2.36
CA GLU A 591 -24.73 -30.99 -2.73
C GLU A 591 -24.19 -31.34 -4.13
N LEU A 592 -24.17 -30.34 -5.02
CA LEU A 592 -23.63 -30.42 -6.38
C LEU A 592 -22.48 -29.42 -6.54
N LEU A 593 -21.63 -29.62 -7.54
CA LEU A 593 -20.66 -28.64 -8.00
C LEU A 593 -21.18 -27.91 -9.24
N ILE A 594 -21.27 -26.58 -9.19
CA ILE A 594 -21.65 -25.74 -10.32
C ILE A 594 -20.44 -24.98 -10.87
N ALA A 595 -20.13 -25.25 -12.14
CA ALA A 595 -19.10 -24.56 -12.92
C ALA A 595 -19.73 -23.38 -13.67
N THR A 596 -19.37 -22.15 -13.31
CA THR A 596 -19.88 -20.94 -13.98
C THR A 596 -18.83 -19.84 -14.05
N ASN A 597 -18.86 -19.08 -15.15
CA ASN A 597 -18.06 -17.88 -15.36
C ASN A 597 -18.78 -16.60 -14.87
N LYS A 598 -20.05 -16.72 -14.49
CA LYS A 598 -20.95 -15.61 -14.18
C LYS A 598 -21.91 -15.98 -13.05
N ILE A 599 -21.91 -15.18 -12.00
CA ILE A 599 -23.03 -15.08 -11.06
C ILE A 599 -23.53 -13.65 -11.20
N THR A 600 -24.72 -13.44 -11.79
CA THR A 600 -25.34 -12.11 -11.81
C THR A 600 -25.46 -11.60 -10.37
N LYS A 601 -25.16 -10.32 -10.15
CA LYS A 601 -25.23 -9.59 -8.86
C LYS A 601 -26.25 -10.24 -7.90
N PRO A 602 -25.84 -10.71 -6.70
CA PRO A 602 -26.70 -11.49 -5.81
C PRO A 602 -28.11 -10.92 -5.60
N THR A 603 -29.10 -11.77 -5.89
CA THR A 603 -30.55 -11.51 -5.78
C THR A 603 -31.20 -12.58 -4.91
N ALA A 604 -32.51 -12.44 -4.64
CA ALA A 604 -33.26 -13.45 -3.90
C ALA A 604 -33.37 -14.82 -4.61
N ALA A 605 -32.88 -14.96 -5.86
CA ALA A 605 -32.81 -16.22 -6.60
C ALA A 605 -31.47 -16.96 -6.49
N ASN A 606 -30.35 -16.24 -6.25
CA ASN A 606 -29.00 -16.81 -6.32
C ASN A 606 -28.04 -16.38 -5.19
N GLN A 607 -28.50 -15.60 -4.21
CA GLN A 607 -27.71 -15.12 -3.08
C GLN A 607 -27.08 -16.26 -2.25
N GLY A 608 -25.82 -16.07 -1.88
CA GLY A 608 -25.05 -16.97 -1.01
C GLY A 608 -24.06 -17.83 -1.79
N ILE A 609 -24.42 -18.23 -3.03
CA ILE A 609 -23.61 -19.08 -3.91
C ILE A 609 -22.25 -18.44 -4.19
N GLU A 610 -22.17 -17.11 -4.28
CA GLU A 610 -20.92 -16.39 -4.51
C GLU A 610 -19.84 -16.65 -3.44
N ASN A 611 -20.24 -17.09 -2.24
CA ASN A 611 -19.36 -17.40 -1.12
C ASN A 611 -18.95 -18.88 -1.04
N GLN A 612 -19.55 -19.75 -1.87
CA GLN A 612 -19.46 -21.21 -1.79
C GLN A 612 -18.37 -21.81 -2.73
N SER A 613 -17.29 -21.07 -3.01
CA SER A 613 -16.34 -21.45 -4.06
C SER A 613 -15.37 -22.57 -3.66
N VAL A 614 -15.32 -23.64 -4.46
CA VAL A 614 -14.37 -24.77 -4.35
C VAL A 614 -13.12 -24.51 -5.19
N LEU A 615 -13.27 -23.92 -6.38
CA LEU A 615 -12.15 -23.53 -7.25
C LEU A 615 -12.30 -22.08 -7.69
N ARG A 616 -11.31 -21.24 -7.36
CA ARG A 616 -11.08 -19.92 -7.93
C ARG A 616 -9.65 -19.84 -8.48
N GLY A 617 -9.50 -19.16 -9.61
CA GLY A 617 -8.22 -18.88 -10.23
C GLY A 617 -8.41 -18.16 -11.56
N PHE A 618 -7.44 -17.35 -11.97
CA PHE A 618 -7.57 -16.42 -13.11
C PHE A 618 -7.37 -17.11 -14.47
N VAL A 619 -8.05 -18.23 -14.67
CA VAL A 619 -8.08 -18.97 -15.95
C VAL A 619 -9.28 -18.45 -16.76
N ARG A 620 -8.99 -17.78 -17.88
CA ARG A 620 -10.02 -17.22 -18.77
C ARG A 620 -10.93 -18.33 -19.32
N SER A 621 -12.24 -18.11 -19.23
CA SER A 621 -13.28 -19.06 -19.64
C SER A 621 -13.27 -19.28 -21.16
N GLN A 622 -13.07 -18.22 -21.96
CA GLN A 622 -12.88 -18.35 -23.41
C GLN A 622 -11.65 -19.23 -23.75
N ALA A 623 -10.54 -19.06 -23.02
CA ALA A 623 -9.36 -19.89 -23.20
C ALA A 623 -9.52 -21.33 -22.69
N ILE A 624 -10.58 -21.66 -21.94
CA ILE A 624 -10.97 -23.03 -21.59
C ILE A 624 -11.80 -23.63 -22.72
N LEU A 625 -12.76 -22.87 -23.24
CA LEU A 625 -13.57 -23.21 -24.41
C LEU A 625 -12.68 -23.49 -25.65
N ALA A 626 -11.70 -22.62 -25.94
CA ALA A 626 -10.74 -22.80 -27.02
C ALA A 626 -9.97 -24.13 -26.92
N ARG A 627 -9.48 -24.48 -25.72
CA ARG A 627 -8.78 -25.75 -25.48
C ARG A 627 -9.70 -26.96 -25.59
N TYR A 628 -10.94 -26.87 -25.08
CA TYR A 628 -11.91 -27.96 -25.25
C TYR A 628 -12.25 -28.18 -26.73
N ILE A 629 -12.44 -27.11 -27.51
CA ILE A 629 -12.73 -27.21 -28.95
C ILE A 629 -11.54 -27.78 -29.74
N LYS A 630 -10.31 -27.33 -29.49
CA LYS A 630 -9.10 -27.93 -30.08
C LYS A 630 -9.01 -29.43 -29.75
N GLN A 631 -9.26 -29.80 -28.49
CA GLN A 631 -9.21 -31.19 -28.02
C GLN A 631 -10.36 -32.08 -28.55
N LEU A 632 -11.50 -31.49 -28.92
CA LEU A 632 -12.55 -32.21 -29.69
C LEU A 632 -12.12 -32.43 -31.14
N SER A 633 -11.44 -31.45 -31.77
CA SER A 633 -11.03 -31.52 -33.18
C SER A 633 -9.92 -32.54 -33.46
N GLU A 634 -9.16 -32.96 -32.44
CA GLU A 634 -8.25 -34.11 -32.48
C GLU A 634 -8.97 -35.41 -32.90
N SER A 635 -10.29 -35.51 -32.67
CA SER A 635 -11.13 -36.64 -33.08
C SER A 635 -11.83 -36.45 -34.44
N GLY A 636 -11.50 -35.39 -35.19
CA GLY A 636 -12.08 -35.07 -36.50
C GLY A 636 -12.99 -33.84 -36.49
N SER A 637 -13.86 -33.72 -37.50
CA SER A 637 -14.87 -32.68 -37.57
C SER A 637 -15.89 -32.80 -36.44
N ILE A 638 -16.33 -31.67 -35.88
CA ILE A 638 -17.15 -31.64 -34.67
C ILE A 638 -18.62 -31.34 -34.97
N MET A 639 -19.49 -32.08 -34.28
CA MET A 639 -20.93 -31.82 -34.22
C MET A 639 -21.36 -31.92 -32.75
N PRO A 640 -21.46 -30.80 -32.01
CA PRO A 640 -21.92 -30.83 -30.63
C PRO A 640 -23.34 -31.40 -30.58
N GLN A 641 -23.52 -32.48 -29.83
CA GLN A 641 -24.84 -33.09 -29.63
C GLN A 641 -25.63 -32.24 -28.65
N VAL A 642 -26.95 -32.19 -28.83
CA VAL A 642 -27.88 -31.51 -27.92
C VAL A 642 -28.60 -32.58 -27.12
N ASP A 643 -28.49 -32.53 -25.80
CA ASP A 643 -29.06 -33.52 -24.88
C ASP A 643 -30.54 -33.28 -24.57
N TYR A 644 -31.07 -32.10 -24.91
CA TYR A 644 -32.46 -31.67 -24.67
C TYR A 644 -32.90 -31.80 -23.20
N ASN A 645 -31.94 -31.65 -22.28
CA ASN A 645 -32.12 -31.71 -20.84
C ASN A 645 -33.27 -30.87 -20.27
N TRP A 646 -33.58 -29.71 -20.87
CA TRP A 646 -34.66 -28.83 -20.42
C TRP A 646 -35.79 -28.65 -21.43
N ARG A 647 -37.04 -28.64 -20.93
CA ARG A 647 -38.24 -28.48 -21.75
C ARG A 647 -39.38 -27.75 -21.06
N LEU A 648 -40.30 -27.24 -21.88
CA LEU A 648 -41.50 -26.51 -21.43
C LEU A 648 -42.73 -27.42 -21.38
N ILE A 649 -43.42 -27.45 -20.24
CA ILE A 649 -44.70 -28.15 -20.07
C ILE A 649 -45.82 -27.23 -20.56
N LEU A 650 -46.21 -27.36 -21.83
CA LEU A 650 -47.25 -26.56 -22.46
C LEU A 650 -48.51 -27.38 -22.79
N PRO A 651 -49.72 -26.78 -22.77
CA PRO A 651 -50.95 -27.47 -23.15
C PRO A 651 -50.89 -28.01 -24.59
N ARG A 652 -51.60 -29.11 -24.84
CA ARG A 652 -51.66 -29.72 -26.18
C ARG A 652 -52.21 -28.71 -27.21
N ASN A 653 -51.47 -28.53 -28.30
CA ASN A 653 -51.73 -27.55 -29.37
C ASN A 653 -51.72 -26.09 -28.88
N TYR A 654 -50.99 -25.77 -27.80
CA TYR A 654 -50.82 -24.39 -27.35
C TYR A 654 -50.06 -23.56 -28.40
N GLN A 655 -50.73 -22.57 -28.99
CA GLN A 655 -50.15 -21.67 -29.98
C GLN A 655 -49.67 -20.37 -29.34
N PHE A 656 -48.49 -19.93 -29.78
CA PHE A 656 -47.84 -18.71 -29.31
C PHE A 656 -47.15 -17.96 -30.45
N ILE A 657 -46.82 -16.69 -30.20
CA ILE A 657 -45.99 -15.87 -31.08
C ILE A 657 -44.53 -15.98 -30.64
N ILE A 658 -43.62 -16.09 -31.61
CA ILE A 658 -42.17 -15.88 -31.42
C ILE A 658 -41.64 -14.86 -32.44
N LYS A 659 -40.65 -14.08 -31.99
CA LYS A 659 -39.82 -13.13 -32.74
C LYS A 659 -38.45 -13.78 -33.02
N VAL A 660 -38.01 -13.84 -34.27
CA VAL A 660 -36.66 -14.32 -34.67
C VAL A 660 -36.06 -13.40 -35.75
N PRO A 661 -34.73 -13.33 -35.94
CA PRO A 661 -34.12 -12.43 -36.94
C PRO A 661 -34.54 -12.81 -38.37
N SER A 662 -34.86 -11.83 -39.22
CA SER A 662 -35.53 -12.10 -40.51
C SER A 662 -34.66 -12.73 -41.59
N TYR A 663 -33.35 -12.93 -41.36
CA TYR A 663 -32.46 -13.74 -42.20
C TYR A 663 -32.47 -15.24 -41.81
N THR A 664 -33.19 -15.62 -40.75
CA THR A 664 -33.26 -17.00 -40.24
C THR A 664 -34.54 -17.75 -40.65
N ASN A 665 -35.38 -17.15 -41.50
CA ASN A 665 -36.68 -17.71 -41.93
C ASN A 665 -36.52 -19.17 -42.39
N ASP A 666 -35.60 -19.43 -43.31
CA ASP A 666 -35.29 -20.74 -43.88
C ASP A 666 -34.81 -21.78 -42.87
N LEU A 667 -34.44 -21.37 -41.65
CA LEU A 667 -34.12 -22.26 -40.53
C LEU A 667 -35.35 -22.45 -39.64
N PHE A 668 -36.02 -21.36 -39.24
CA PHE A 668 -37.18 -21.44 -38.36
C PHE A 668 -38.38 -22.16 -39.00
N GLU A 669 -38.63 -21.92 -40.29
CA GLU A 669 -39.73 -22.54 -41.07
C GLU A 669 -39.53 -24.04 -41.32
N LYS A 670 -38.34 -24.59 -41.00
CA LYS A 670 -38.05 -26.04 -40.98
C LYS A 670 -38.19 -26.67 -39.58
N THR A 671 -38.40 -25.88 -38.53
CA THR A 671 -38.58 -26.41 -37.17
C THR A 671 -39.95 -27.05 -37.01
N GLN A 672 -40.06 -28.04 -36.10
CA GLN A 672 -41.35 -28.62 -35.73
C GLN A 672 -42.30 -27.63 -35.03
N TRP A 673 -41.78 -26.48 -34.57
CA TRP A 673 -42.58 -25.44 -33.93
C TRP A 673 -43.35 -24.58 -34.93
N TYR A 674 -42.85 -24.40 -36.15
CA TYR A 674 -43.45 -23.51 -37.14
C TYR A 674 -44.89 -23.90 -37.48
N GLN A 675 -45.80 -22.92 -37.50
CA GLN A 675 -47.18 -23.08 -37.97
C GLN A 675 -47.53 -22.10 -39.10
N LYS A 676 -47.25 -20.80 -38.89
CA LYS A 676 -47.53 -19.75 -39.88
C LYS A 676 -46.64 -18.52 -39.63
N ARG A 677 -46.08 -17.94 -40.70
CA ARG A 677 -45.48 -16.60 -40.64
C ARG A 677 -46.57 -15.52 -40.55
N LEU A 678 -46.43 -14.59 -39.60
CA LEU A 678 -47.41 -13.53 -39.35
C LEU A 678 -47.02 -12.23 -40.07
N THR A 679 -45.83 -11.71 -39.78
CA THR A 679 -45.32 -10.47 -40.38
C THR A 679 -43.78 -10.41 -40.32
N GLN A 680 -43.20 -9.39 -40.94
CA GLN A 680 -41.80 -8.99 -40.77
C GLN A 680 -41.74 -7.50 -40.45
N HIS A 681 -41.12 -7.12 -39.33
CA HIS A 681 -41.00 -5.74 -38.88
C HIS A 681 -39.67 -5.53 -38.13
N GLY A 682 -39.04 -4.35 -38.27
CA GLY A 682 -37.80 -4.02 -37.55
C GLY A 682 -36.59 -4.92 -37.82
N GLY A 683 -36.57 -5.69 -38.92
CA GLY A 683 -35.54 -6.70 -39.19
C GLY A 683 -35.79 -8.07 -38.51
N TYR A 684 -36.94 -8.22 -37.84
CA TYR A 684 -37.40 -9.47 -37.23
C TYR A 684 -38.59 -10.05 -37.99
N SER A 685 -38.68 -11.37 -38.03
CA SER A 685 -39.85 -12.14 -38.47
C SER A 685 -40.64 -12.60 -37.25
N TYR A 686 -41.96 -12.47 -37.33
CA TYR A 686 -42.88 -12.90 -36.28
C TYR A 686 -43.67 -14.11 -36.78
N TYR A 687 -43.69 -15.18 -35.98
CA TYR A 687 -44.28 -16.46 -36.32
C TYR A 687 -45.31 -16.91 -35.29
N ALA A 688 -46.43 -17.45 -35.74
CA ALA A 688 -47.23 -18.35 -34.95
C ALA A 688 -46.52 -19.72 -34.92
N ALA A 689 -46.32 -20.22 -33.71
CA ALA A 689 -45.65 -21.46 -33.40
C ALA A 689 -46.46 -22.28 -32.39
N THR A 690 -46.14 -23.57 -32.27
CA THR A 690 -46.67 -24.48 -31.25
C THR A 690 -45.52 -25.29 -30.66
N TYR A 691 -45.68 -25.87 -29.47
CA TYR A 691 -44.68 -26.76 -28.88
C TYR A 691 -45.08 -28.23 -29.10
N PRO A 692 -44.20 -29.10 -29.63
CA PRO A 692 -44.49 -30.53 -29.71
C PRO A 692 -44.50 -31.12 -28.31
N ILE A 693 -45.50 -31.96 -28.01
CA ILE A 693 -45.48 -32.80 -26.83
C ILE A 693 -44.82 -34.11 -27.22
N ASN A 694 -43.57 -34.31 -26.78
CA ASN A 694 -42.97 -35.64 -26.69
C ASN A 694 -42.72 -35.97 -25.22
N ASN A 695 -43.25 -37.11 -24.78
CA ASN A 695 -43.13 -37.61 -23.41
C ASN A 695 -42.18 -38.82 -23.30
N GLU A 696 -41.74 -39.36 -24.45
CA GLU A 696 -40.90 -40.55 -24.50
C GLU A 696 -39.43 -40.14 -24.67
N ASP A 697 -38.57 -40.67 -23.81
CA ASP A 697 -37.13 -40.49 -23.93
C ASP A 697 -36.59 -41.29 -25.12
N ASN A 698 -36.13 -40.55 -26.13
CA ASN A 698 -35.51 -41.06 -27.35
C ASN A 698 -34.13 -40.37 -27.54
N THR A 699 -33.60 -39.78 -26.47
CA THR A 699 -32.35 -39.04 -26.44
C THR A 699 -31.21 -39.99 -26.08
N ALA A 700 -30.03 -39.78 -26.65
CA ALA A 700 -28.87 -40.62 -26.37
C ALA A 700 -28.03 -40.00 -25.24
N PRO A 701 -27.50 -40.80 -24.28
CA PRO A 701 -26.76 -40.27 -23.15
C PRO A 701 -25.61 -39.34 -23.56
N HIS A 702 -25.62 -38.12 -23.06
CA HIS A 702 -24.58 -37.14 -23.35
C HIS A 702 -23.31 -37.44 -22.54
N LEU A 703 -22.15 -37.17 -23.13
CA LEU A 703 -20.84 -37.56 -22.61
C LEU A 703 -19.89 -36.36 -22.62
N VAL A 704 -19.33 -36.04 -21.45
CA VAL A 704 -18.25 -35.04 -21.33
C VAL A 704 -17.00 -35.74 -20.81
N ILE A 705 -15.94 -35.67 -21.59
CA ILE A 705 -14.68 -36.39 -21.37
C ILE A 705 -13.58 -35.37 -21.10
N ALA A 706 -12.73 -35.62 -20.10
CA ALA A 706 -11.61 -34.76 -19.76
C ALA A 706 -10.34 -35.58 -19.40
N PRO A 707 -9.32 -35.64 -20.26
CA PRO A 707 -8.04 -36.25 -19.90
C PRO A 707 -7.37 -35.43 -18.78
N LEU A 708 -6.77 -36.11 -17.79
CA LEU A 708 -6.06 -35.40 -16.71
C LEU A 708 -4.67 -34.89 -17.14
N ILE A 709 -4.11 -35.41 -18.23
CA ILE A 709 -2.85 -34.96 -18.84
C ILE A 709 -3.02 -34.87 -20.36
N THR A 710 -2.63 -33.75 -20.96
CA THR A 710 -2.59 -33.53 -22.42
C THR A 710 -1.18 -33.26 -22.97
N ASN A 711 -0.20 -33.02 -22.10
CA ASN A 711 1.21 -32.91 -22.49
C ASN A 711 1.84 -34.30 -22.68
N PRO A 712 2.96 -34.43 -23.41
CA PRO A 712 3.73 -35.66 -23.49
C PRO A 712 4.09 -36.26 -22.11
N THR A 713 3.97 -37.58 -22.01
CA THR A 713 4.09 -38.37 -20.77
C THR A 713 4.58 -39.79 -21.06
N ALA A 714 5.19 -40.45 -20.07
CA ALA A 714 5.38 -41.90 -20.04
C ALA A 714 4.61 -42.58 -18.90
N SER A 715 3.92 -41.81 -18.05
CA SER A 715 3.05 -42.33 -17.00
C SER A 715 1.61 -42.52 -17.47
N PRO A 716 0.98 -43.66 -17.13
CA PRO A 716 -0.46 -43.81 -17.11
C PRO A 716 -1.16 -42.65 -16.40
N TYR A 717 -2.28 -42.20 -16.96
CA TYR A 717 -3.11 -41.15 -16.39
C TYR A 717 -4.59 -41.46 -16.55
N GLU A 718 -5.44 -40.76 -15.81
CA GLU A 718 -6.88 -40.98 -15.85
C GLU A 718 -7.56 -40.08 -16.90
N ILE A 719 -8.58 -40.60 -17.55
CA ILE A 719 -9.56 -39.84 -18.31
C ILE A 719 -10.83 -39.77 -17.46
N ALA A 720 -11.21 -38.56 -17.06
CA ALA A 720 -12.47 -38.30 -16.40
C ALA A 720 -13.62 -38.38 -17.41
N VAL A 721 -14.75 -38.93 -16.98
CA VAL A 721 -15.95 -39.12 -17.79
C VAL A 721 -17.17 -38.78 -16.94
N GLU A 722 -17.83 -37.67 -17.29
CA GLU A 722 -19.19 -37.39 -16.88
C GLU A 722 -20.16 -37.89 -17.96
N VAL A 723 -21.33 -38.37 -17.53
CA VAL A 723 -22.41 -38.83 -18.41
C VAL A 723 -23.72 -38.25 -17.90
N PHE A 724 -24.58 -37.77 -18.80
CA PHE A 724 -25.81 -37.07 -18.47
C PHE A 724 -26.96 -37.57 -19.32
N ASP A 725 -28.10 -37.78 -18.67
CA ASP A 725 -29.32 -38.27 -19.30
C ASP A 725 -30.52 -37.97 -18.38
N ILE A 726 -31.71 -37.88 -18.95
CA ILE A 726 -32.98 -37.73 -18.22
C ILE A 726 -33.40 -39.04 -17.54
N SER A 727 -32.93 -40.17 -18.06
CA SER A 727 -33.11 -41.53 -17.56
C SER A 727 -31.88 -42.04 -16.79
N GLU A 728 -32.00 -43.20 -16.12
CA GLU A 728 -30.85 -43.81 -15.44
C GLU A 728 -29.90 -44.48 -16.44
N ILE A 729 -28.59 -44.27 -16.27
CA ILE A 729 -27.56 -44.91 -17.08
C ILE A 729 -27.42 -46.38 -16.70
N LYS A 730 -27.77 -47.27 -17.63
CA LYS A 730 -27.73 -48.73 -17.51
C LYS A 730 -26.32 -49.28 -17.70
N TYR A 731 -25.57 -48.75 -18.67
CA TYR A 731 -24.17 -49.09 -18.89
C TYR A 731 -23.33 -47.84 -19.18
N LEU A 732 -22.17 -47.75 -18.54
CA LEU A 732 -21.09 -46.82 -18.89
C LEU A 732 -19.79 -47.62 -19.03
N LYS A 733 -19.23 -47.65 -20.24
CA LYS A 733 -18.12 -48.54 -20.63
C LYS A 733 -17.08 -47.83 -21.49
N TYR A 734 -15.90 -48.43 -21.60
CA TYR A 734 -14.85 -48.01 -22.52
C TYR A 734 -14.12 -49.19 -23.16
N ARG A 735 -13.46 -48.92 -24.29
CA ARG A 735 -12.57 -49.85 -24.99
C ARG A 735 -11.47 -49.08 -25.73
N ASP A 736 -10.28 -49.65 -25.80
CA ASP A 736 -9.20 -49.21 -26.70
C ASP A 736 -9.47 -49.71 -28.12
N GLY A 737 -9.37 -48.81 -29.10
CA GLY A 737 -9.85 -48.93 -30.47
C GLY A 737 -11.02 -47.99 -30.81
N ASP A 738 -11.18 -47.65 -32.08
CA ASP A 738 -12.35 -46.95 -32.64
C ASP A 738 -13.51 -47.94 -32.83
N TYR A 739 -14.68 -47.61 -32.27
CA TYR A 739 -15.91 -48.39 -32.39
C TYR A 739 -17.16 -47.51 -32.52
N ASP A 740 -18.17 -48.01 -33.22
CA ASP A 740 -19.51 -47.42 -33.23
C ASP A 740 -20.37 -47.91 -32.04
N LYS A 741 -21.57 -47.34 -31.89
CA LYS A 741 -22.51 -47.64 -30.80
C LYS A 741 -23.24 -48.99 -30.93
N ASP A 742 -23.20 -49.62 -32.10
CA ASP A 742 -23.91 -50.86 -32.40
C ASP A 742 -22.95 -52.07 -32.47
N TYR A 743 -21.65 -51.85 -32.26
CA TYR A 743 -20.62 -52.88 -32.09
C TYR A 743 -20.97 -53.97 -31.06
N ASP A 744 -21.16 -55.20 -31.53
CA ASP A 744 -21.64 -56.36 -30.74
C ASP A 744 -20.86 -56.62 -29.43
N ALA A 745 -19.57 -56.29 -29.39
CA ALA A 745 -18.72 -56.60 -28.24
C ALA A 745 -18.79 -55.58 -27.09
N TRP A 746 -19.69 -54.58 -27.13
CA TRP A 746 -20.00 -53.73 -25.96
C TRP A 746 -20.43 -54.55 -24.72
N VAL A 747 -20.97 -55.77 -24.92
CA VAL A 747 -21.25 -56.71 -23.82
C VAL A 747 -19.99 -57.08 -23.01
N VAL A 748 -18.82 -57.22 -23.67
CA VAL A 748 -17.51 -57.55 -23.03
C VAL A 748 -16.54 -56.36 -22.94
N ALA A 749 -16.99 -55.13 -23.19
CA ALA A 749 -16.19 -53.93 -22.94
C ALA A 749 -16.00 -53.67 -21.43
N ARG A 750 -14.97 -52.88 -21.07
CA ARG A 750 -14.63 -52.59 -19.68
C ARG A 750 -15.61 -51.55 -19.11
N ASN A 751 -16.15 -51.76 -17.92
CA ASN A 751 -16.95 -50.73 -17.24
C ASN A 751 -16.07 -49.54 -16.82
N ILE A 752 -16.66 -48.34 -16.73
CA ILE A 752 -16.01 -47.14 -16.16
C ILE A 752 -16.40 -47.02 -14.67
N PRO A 753 -15.54 -47.39 -13.70
CA PRO A 753 -15.79 -47.13 -12.29
C PRO A 753 -15.60 -45.63 -11.96
N SER A 754 -16.36 -45.11 -10.99
CA SER A 754 -16.11 -43.80 -10.34
C SER A 754 -15.72 -42.65 -11.28
N LYS A 755 -16.57 -42.36 -12.29
CA LYS A 755 -16.42 -41.22 -13.23
C LYS A 755 -15.12 -41.20 -14.05
N GLY A 756 -14.44 -42.32 -14.30
CA GLY A 756 -13.22 -42.30 -15.13
C GLY A 756 -12.50 -43.63 -15.31
N PHE A 757 -11.46 -43.63 -16.14
CA PHE A 757 -10.65 -44.82 -16.41
C PHE A 757 -9.18 -44.45 -16.73
N THR A 758 -8.26 -45.36 -16.45
CA THR A 758 -6.83 -45.17 -16.72
C THR A 758 -6.47 -45.54 -18.17
N VAL A 759 -5.74 -44.67 -18.86
CA VAL A 759 -5.06 -44.95 -20.13
C VAL A 759 -3.56 -45.19 -19.89
N ILE A 760 -2.95 -45.99 -20.76
CA ILE A 760 -1.58 -46.55 -20.55
C ILE A 760 -0.70 -46.57 -21.81
N LYS A 761 -1.23 -46.14 -22.95
CA LYS A 761 -0.61 -46.18 -24.28
C LYS A 761 -1.30 -45.16 -25.18
N ASN A 762 -0.69 -44.89 -26.34
CA ASN A 762 -1.40 -44.22 -27.42
C ASN A 762 -2.42 -45.16 -28.07
N ASP A 763 -3.66 -44.67 -28.21
CA ASP A 763 -4.75 -45.32 -28.93
C ASP A 763 -5.93 -44.35 -29.12
N ILE A 764 -6.90 -44.73 -29.94
CA ILE A 764 -8.26 -44.19 -29.83
C ILE A 764 -8.92 -44.89 -28.64
N TYR A 765 -9.53 -44.14 -27.72
CA TYR A 765 -10.37 -44.72 -26.68
C TYR A 765 -11.83 -44.35 -26.95
N THR A 766 -12.66 -45.38 -27.17
CA THR A 766 -14.11 -45.21 -27.37
C THR A 766 -14.84 -45.45 -26.05
N ILE A 767 -15.60 -44.44 -25.60
CA ILE A 767 -16.49 -44.48 -24.45
C ILE A 767 -17.90 -44.76 -24.96
N TYR A 768 -18.64 -45.63 -24.28
CA TYR A 768 -20.02 -46.04 -24.58
C TYR A 768 -20.94 -45.78 -23.40
N ALA A 769 -22.12 -45.24 -23.67
CA ALA A 769 -23.20 -45.09 -22.71
C ALA A 769 -24.52 -45.62 -23.27
N GLU A 770 -25.28 -46.30 -22.42
CA GLU A 770 -26.64 -46.81 -22.69
C GLU A 770 -27.52 -46.53 -21.48
N ASP A 771 -28.73 -46.02 -21.72
CA ASP A 771 -29.74 -45.75 -20.69
C ASP A 771 -30.61 -47.00 -20.39
N ILE A 772 -31.59 -46.86 -19.50
CA ILE A 772 -32.58 -47.92 -19.21
C ILE A 772 -33.55 -48.21 -20.36
N HIS A 773 -33.68 -47.33 -21.36
CA HIS A 773 -34.59 -47.51 -22.51
C HIS A 773 -33.95 -48.15 -23.74
N GLY A 774 -32.61 -48.21 -23.80
CA GLY A 774 -31.83 -48.73 -24.93
C GLY A 774 -31.34 -47.66 -25.90
N ASN A 775 -31.45 -46.38 -25.56
CA ASN A 775 -30.80 -45.29 -26.28
C ASN A 775 -29.28 -45.37 -26.03
N LYS A 776 -28.47 -45.12 -27.08
CA LYS A 776 -27.02 -45.36 -27.06
C LYS A 776 -26.21 -44.19 -27.60
N ALA A 777 -25.14 -43.86 -26.91
CA ALA A 777 -24.12 -42.92 -27.35
C ALA A 777 -22.73 -43.55 -27.34
N VAL A 778 -21.85 -43.06 -28.23
CA VAL A 778 -20.40 -43.21 -28.11
C VAL A 778 -19.72 -41.87 -28.27
N LYS A 779 -18.64 -41.64 -27.51
CA LYS A 779 -17.74 -40.49 -27.70
C LYS A 779 -16.29 -40.99 -27.69
N ARG A 780 -15.51 -40.46 -28.61
CA ARG A 780 -14.10 -40.81 -28.82
C ARG A 780 -13.21 -39.83 -28.06
N ILE A 781 -12.03 -40.29 -27.70
CA ILE A 781 -10.91 -39.42 -27.35
C ILE A 781 -9.64 -40.02 -27.95
N PHE A 782 -8.87 -39.18 -28.63
CA PHE A 782 -7.53 -39.55 -29.10
C PHE A 782 -6.55 -39.44 -27.94
N VAL A 783 -5.64 -40.40 -27.83
CA VAL A 783 -4.54 -40.38 -26.87
C VAL A 783 -3.28 -40.64 -27.69
N ASP A 784 -2.47 -39.59 -27.87
CA ASP A 784 -1.23 -39.59 -28.65
C ASP A 784 -0.01 -39.07 -27.85
N ASN A 785 -0.24 -38.65 -26.61
CA ASN A 785 0.75 -38.04 -25.74
C ASN A 785 1.60 -39.03 -24.93
N PHE A 786 1.38 -40.35 -25.02
CA PHE A 786 2.36 -41.31 -24.53
C PHE A 786 3.60 -41.31 -25.43
N ASN A 787 4.77 -41.29 -24.84
CA ASN A 787 6.03 -41.44 -25.55
C ASN A 787 6.97 -42.34 -24.72
N ASP A 788 7.18 -43.57 -25.20
CA ASP A 788 8.03 -44.58 -24.55
C ASP A 788 9.52 -44.16 -24.46
N ASN A 789 9.92 -43.09 -25.16
CA ASN A 789 11.25 -42.49 -25.10
C ASN A 789 11.37 -41.36 -24.05
N LEU A 790 10.31 -41.11 -23.27
CA LEU A 790 10.33 -40.17 -22.15
C LEU A 790 10.35 -40.88 -20.80
N LEU A 791 10.77 -40.16 -19.77
CA LEU A 791 10.44 -40.44 -18.38
C LEU A 791 9.23 -39.60 -17.92
N PRO A 792 8.49 -40.01 -16.87
CA PRO A 792 7.44 -39.19 -16.26
C PRO A 792 7.98 -37.84 -15.77
N ARG A 793 7.28 -36.75 -16.12
CA ARG A 793 7.66 -35.39 -15.72
C ARG A 793 7.67 -35.24 -14.19
N PRO A 794 8.70 -34.61 -13.59
CA PRO A 794 8.72 -34.34 -12.17
C PRO A 794 7.61 -33.36 -11.78
N ILE A 795 6.81 -33.73 -10.78
CA ILE A 795 5.81 -32.84 -10.17
C ILE A 795 6.53 -32.05 -9.07
N VAL A 796 6.64 -30.74 -9.23
CA VAL A 796 7.33 -29.85 -8.29
C VAL A 796 6.33 -29.12 -7.39
N ASP A 797 6.59 -29.10 -6.08
CA ASP A 797 5.81 -28.30 -5.12
C ASP A 797 6.06 -26.80 -5.33
N ASN A 798 5.07 -25.95 -5.07
CA ASN A 798 5.19 -24.48 -5.16
C ASN A 798 6.49 -23.97 -4.51
N TYR A 799 7.40 -23.42 -5.32
CA TYR A 799 8.74 -23.00 -4.92
C TYR A 799 8.87 -21.47 -4.91
N THR A 800 9.67 -20.94 -3.99
CA THR A 800 9.73 -19.50 -3.70
C THR A 800 11.16 -19.05 -3.43
N ASN A 801 11.46 -17.77 -3.66
CA ASN A 801 12.80 -17.19 -3.47
C ASN A 801 13.34 -17.35 -2.03
N ARG A 802 12.44 -17.57 -1.05
CA ARG A 802 12.77 -17.76 0.36
C ARG A 802 12.94 -19.23 0.79
N LYS A 803 12.47 -20.20 0.00
CA LYS A 803 12.63 -21.63 0.32
C LYS A 803 14.09 -22.09 0.17
N GLN A 804 14.58 -22.85 1.15
CA GLN A 804 15.92 -23.46 1.13
C GLN A 804 16.00 -24.76 0.31
N ARG A 805 14.86 -25.45 0.14
CA ARG A 805 14.76 -26.70 -0.62
C ARG A 805 13.60 -26.62 -1.60
N ILE A 806 13.85 -27.16 -2.79
CA ILE A 806 12.81 -27.53 -3.76
C ILE A 806 12.41 -28.98 -3.47
N SER A 807 11.13 -29.31 -3.62
CA SER A 807 10.59 -30.63 -3.30
C SER A 807 9.53 -31.04 -4.31
N GLY A 808 9.22 -32.33 -4.35
CA GLY A 808 8.26 -32.87 -5.30
C GLY A 808 8.32 -34.39 -5.43
N LYS A 809 7.82 -34.89 -6.57
CA LYS A 809 7.81 -36.31 -6.94
C LYS A 809 8.31 -36.52 -8.36
N ALA A 810 8.97 -37.65 -8.60
CA ALA A 810 9.39 -38.11 -9.91
C ALA A 810 9.54 -39.65 -9.94
N GLU A 811 9.98 -40.23 -11.04
CA GLU A 811 10.15 -41.69 -11.15
C GLU A 811 11.24 -42.21 -10.19
N PRO A 812 10.96 -43.23 -9.35
CA PRO A 812 11.93 -43.78 -8.40
C PRO A 812 13.25 -44.23 -9.04
N ASN A 813 14.37 -43.99 -8.37
CA ASN A 813 15.74 -44.37 -8.76
C ASN A 813 16.34 -43.65 -9.98
N THR A 814 15.59 -42.79 -10.68
CA THR A 814 16.12 -41.89 -11.72
C THR A 814 16.98 -40.78 -11.11
N ILE A 815 17.65 -39.97 -11.94
CA ILE A 815 18.41 -38.79 -11.50
C ILE A 815 17.57 -37.54 -11.77
N LEU A 816 17.27 -36.76 -10.75
CA LEU A 816 16.70 -35.42 -10.89
C LEU A 816 17.78 -34.46 -11.38
N VAL A 817 17.47 -33.69 -12.41
CA VAL A 817 18.30 -32.59 -12.90
C VAL A 817 17.55 -31.27 -12.66
N ILE A 818 18.24 -30.30 -12.07
CA ILE A 818 17.72 -28.96 -11.80
C ILE A 818 18.69 -27.94 -12.39
N GLU A 819 18.28 -27.29 -13.47
CA GLU A 819 19.04 -26.23 -14.13
C GLU A 819 18.59 -24.89 -13.56
N THR A 820 19.53 -24.19 -12.93
CA THR A 820 19.38 -22.78 -12.53
C THR A 820 20.25 -21.91 -13.45
N PRO A 821 19.99 -20.61 -13.60
CA PRO A 821 20.73 -19.73 -14.52
C PRO A 821 22.26 -19.69 -14.34
N ASN A 822 22.79 -20.21 -13.22
CA ASN A 822 24.21 -20.20 -12.88
C ASN A 822 24.82 -21.60 -12.62
N SER A 823 24.00 -22.65 -12.51
CA SER A 823 24.44 -23.98 -12.04
C SER A 823 23.41 -25.07 -12.31
N ILE A 824 23.88 -26.27 -12.60
CA ILE A 824 23.07 -27.50 -12.69
C ILE A 824 23.29 -28.31 -11.40
N TYR A 825 22.21 -28.87 -10.85
CA TYR A 825 22.23 -29.75 -9.68
C TYR A 825 21.65 -31.12 -10.07
N GLU A 826 22.35 -32.20 -9.69
CA GLU A 826 21.87 -33.57 -9.90
C GLU A 826 21.73 -34.31 -8.56
N GLU A 827 20.60 -34.99 -8.34
CA GLU A 827 20.30 -35.76 -7.12
C GLU A 827 19.53 -37.04 -7.49
N LYS A 828 19.89 -38.20 -6.93
CA LYS A 828 19.19 -39.46 -7.23
C LYS A 828 17.83 -39.50 -6.51
N ILE A 829 16.75 -39.77 -7.26
CA ILE A 829 15.40 -39.90 -6.72
C ILE A 829 15.30 -41.11 -5.78
N ASN A 830 14.71 -40.88 -4.61
CA ASN A 830 14.45 -41.89 -3.60
C ASN A 830 13.61 -43.07 -4.13
N THR A 831 13.71 -44.24 -3.49
CA THR A 831 12.92 -45.44 -3.83
C THR A 831 11.40 -45.27 -3.69
N ASN A 832 10.93 -44.23 -2.99
CA ASN A 832 9.53 -43.86 -2.85
C ASN A 832 9.05 -42.80 -3.87
N GLY A 833 9.91 -42.37 -4.80
CA GLY A 833 9.60 -41.38 -5.82
C GLY A 833 9.46 -39.93 -5.32
N THR A 834 9.86 -39.61 -4.07
CA THR A 834 9.90 -38.22 -3.59
C THR A 834 11.30 -37.64 -3.69
N PHE A 835 11.42 -36.32 -3.84
CA PHE A 835 12.70 -35.61 -3.74
C PHE A 835 12.60 -34.37 -2.86
N SER A 836 13.75 -33.97 -2.31
CA SER A 836 13.93 -32.62 -1.76
C SER A 836 15.38 -32.21 -1.87
N VAL A 837 15.71 -31.31 -2.79
CA VAL A 837 17.08 -30.86 -3.08
C VAL A 837 17.33 -29.50 -2.44
N ALA A 838 18.51 -29.30 -1.85
CA ALA A 838 18.90 -28.01 -1.29
C ALA A 838 19.41 -27.07 -2.38
N LEU A 839 18.93 -25.82 -2.42
CA LEU A 839 19.34 -24.81 -3.40
C LEU A 839 19.79 -23.50 -2.74
N PRO A 840 20.75 -22.77 -3.34
CA PRO A 840 21.04 -21.39 -2.96
C PRO A 840 19.83 -20.48 -3.24
N GLY A 841 19.85 -19.25 -2.72
CA GLY A 841 18.76 -18.28 -2.91
C GLY A 841 18.53 -17.93 -4.38
N GLN A 842 17.48 -18.49 -4.97
CA GLN A 842 17.01 -18.13 -6.31
C GLN A 842 16.37 -16.73 -6.30
N LEU A 843 16.36 -16.07 -7.45
CA LEU A 843 15.74 -14.75 -7.61
C LEU A 843 14.22 -14.90 -7.77
N ALA A 844 13.45 -14.02 -7.14
CA ALA A 844 12.01 -13.87 -7.39
C ALA A 844 11.73 -13.57 -8.87
N GLU A 845 10.52 -13.95 -9.31
CA GLU A 845 10.01 -13.81 -10.69
C GLU A 845 10.79 -14.56 -11.79
N THR A 846 12.01 -15.05 -11.55
CA THR A 846 12.75 -15.88 -12.52
C THR A 846 12.21 -17.32 -12.59
N TYR A 847 12.76 -18.13 -13.48
CA TYR A 847 12.43 -19.54 -13.67
C TYR A 847 13.67 -20.43 -13.45
N ILE A 848 13.44 -21.68 -13.08
CA ILE A 848 14.43 -22.77 -13.08
C ILE A 848 13.81 -23.98 -13.78
N THR A 849 14.62 -24.80 -14.44
CA THR A 849 14.15 -25.97 -15.19
C THR A 849 14.39 -27.23 -14.38
N VAL A 850 13.39 -28.12 -14.33
CA VAL A 850 13.46 -29.40 -13.61
C VAL A 850 13.06 -30.54 -14.54
N TYR A 851 13.85 -31.61 -14.59
CA TYR A 851 13.54 -32.84 -15.30
C TYR A 851 14.16 -34.04 -14.57
N VAL A 852 13.82 -35.27 -14.97
CA VAL A 852 14.60 -36.46 -14.59
C VAL A 852 15.28 -37.05 -15.81
N LYS A 853 16.40 -37.74 -15.59
CA LYS A 853 17.09 -38.58 -16.57
C LYS A 853 17.36 -39.98 -16.00
N ASP A 854 17.52 -40.94 -16.89
CA ASP A 854 17.94 -42.31 -16.58
C ASP A 854 19.09 -42.68 -17.50
N ASP A 855 20.31 -42.62 -16.97
CA ASP A 855 21.54 -42.87 -17.72
C ASP A 855 21.71 -44.35 -18.12
N GLU A 856 20.96 -45.29 -17.51
CA GLU A 856 20.99 -46.72 -17.87
C GLU A 856 20.06 -47.02 -19.05
N ARG A 857 18.91 -46.35 -19.14
CA ARG A 857 17.96 -46.45 -20.27
C ARG A 857 18.22 -45.44 -21.40
N GLY A 858 18.94 -44.35 -21.12
CA GLY A 858 19.18 -43.26 -22.07
C GLY A 858 17.97 -42.35 -22.29
N LEU A 859 17.15 -42.14 -21.25
CA LEU A 859 15.87 -41.42 -21.33
C LEU A 859 15.87 -40.13 -20.49
N GLU A 860 15.13 -39.11 -20.92
CA GLU A 860 14.84 -37.88 -20.14
C GLU A 860 13.32 -37.68 -20.01
N SER A 861 12.86 -36.98 -18.98
CA SER A 861 11.49 -36.44 -18.96
C SER A 861 11.40 -35.11 -19.69
N GLU A 862 10.21 -34.77 -20.17
CA GLU A 862 9.90 -33.40 -20.59
C GLU A 862 10.23 -32.37 -19.49
N ARG A 863 10.82 -31.24 -19.90
CA ARG A 863 11.34 -30.20 -18.99
C ARG A 863 10.19 -29.45 -18.31
N VAL A 864 10.35 -29.12 -17.04
CA VAL A 864 9.35 -28.41 -16.22
C VAL A 864 9.92 -27.09 -15.75
N GLU A 865 9.43 -25.99 -16.31
CA GLU A 865 9.77 -24.64 -15.83
C GLU A 865 9.03 -24.33 -14.53
N VAL A 866 9.79 -23.99 -13.50
CA VAL A 866 9.29 -23.67 -12.16
C VAL A 866 9.52 -22.19 -11.90
N ARG A 867 8.46 -21.39 -11.92
CA ARG A 867 8.52 -19.97 -11.54
C ARG A 867 8.88 -19.83 -10.07
N ILE A 868 9.88 -19.01 -9.77
CA ILE A 868 10.28 -18.68 -8.40
C ILE A 868 9.33 -17.60 -7.86
N ASN A 869 8.33 -18.02 -7.08
CA ASN A 869 7.36 -17.07 -6.53
C ASN A 869 7.99 -16.16 -5.45
N ARG A 870 7.65 -14.87 -5.48
CA ARG A 870 8.11 -13.89 -4.47
C ARG A 870 7.37 -14.09 -3.15
N THR A 871 8.12 -14.16 -2.05
CA THR A 871 7.55 -14.27 -0.68
C THR A 871 8.17 -13.27 0.31
N GLY A 872 8.86 -12.27 -0.23
CA GLY A 872 9.75 -11.30 0.41
C GLY A 872 10.97 -11.04 -0.48
N PRO A 873 11.99 -10.29 -0.01
CA PRO A 873 13.22 -10.03 -0.76
C PRO A 873 14.02 -11.26 -1.14
N ASN A 874 14.81 -11.13 -2.19
CA ASN A 874 15.88 -12.05 -2.56
C ASN A 874 16.97 -12.10 -1.49
N GLN A 875 17.73 -13.21 -1.50
CA GLN A 875 18.85 -13.39 -0.59
C GLN A 875 20.01 -12.43 -0.95
N PRO A 876 20.40 -11.48 -0.08
CA PRO A 876 21.46 -10.53 -0.38
C PRO A 876 22.83 -11.23 -0.44
N LEU A 877 23.71 -10.73 -1.29
CA LEU A 877 25.13 -11.06 -1.27
C LEU A 877 25.85 -10.14 -0.27
N ILE A 878 26.84 -10.67 0.44
CA ILE A 878 27.69 -9.90 1.36
C ILE A 878 29.13 -10.01 0.86
N ASN A 879 29.86 -8.91 0.86
CA ASN A 879 31.29 -8.91 0.59
C ASN A 879 32.06 -9.50 1.81
N PRO A 880 33.36 -9.85 1.66
CA PRO A 880 34.22 -10.13 2.80
C PRO A 880 34.22 -8.94 3.77
N ILE A 881 34.17 -9.22 5.07
CA ILE A 881 34.21 -8.21 6.15
C ILE A 881 35.52 -8.39 6.91
N TYR A 882 36.23 -7.30 7.20
CA TYR A 882 37.50 -7.32 7.95
C TYR A 882 37.42 -6.56 9.27
N ASN A 883 38.23 -6.97 10.26
CA ASN A 883 38.19 -6.40 11.61
C ASN A 883 38.75 -4.97 11.77
N TYR A 884 39.20 -4.33 10.67
CA TYR A 884 39.49 -2.89 10.62
C TYR A 884 38.34 -2.06 10.00
N GLU A 885 37.25 -2.68 9.53
CA GLU A 885 36.21 -1.98 8.78
C GLU A 885 35.05 -1.56 9.69
N ASN A 886 34.62 -0.30 9.57
CA ASN A 886 33.45 0.26 10.25
C ASN A 886 32.18 0.19 9.38
N TYR A 887 32.10 -0.81 8.50
CA TYR A 887 30.97 -1.01 7.59
C TYR A 887 30.83 -2.47 7.15
N ILE A 888 29.65 -2.79 6.62
CA ILE A 888 29.39 -4.00 5.81
C ILE A 888 28.93 -3.53 4.45
N THR A 889 29.47 -4.12 3.37
CA THR A 889 28.98 -3.94 2.00
C THR A 889 28.49 -5.24 1.38
N GLY A 890 27.71 -5.13 0.31
CA GLY A 890 27.20 -6.25 -0.45
C GLY A 890 26.22 -5.77 -1.52
N ASN A 891 25.40 -6.69 -2.06
CA ASN A 891 24.35 -6.35 -3.01
C ASN A 891 23.03 -7.06 -2.63
N THR A 892 21.93 -6.31 -2.55
CA THR A 892 20.59 -6.81 -2.20
C THR A 892 19.97 -7.73 -3.24
N ARG A 893 20.44 -7.62 -4.49
CA ARG A 893 19.90 -8.21 -5.72
C ARG A 893 18.52 -7.65 -6.12
N GLU A 894 18.11 -6.53 -5.51
CA GLU A 894 16.91 -5.74 -5.86
C GLU A 894 16.93 -4.36 -5.17
N ASN A 895 16.60 -3.30 -5.90
CA ASN A 895 16.83 -1.91 -5.48
C ASN A 895 15.69 -1.28 -4.63
N THR A 896 14.60 -2.01 -4.39
CA THR A 896 13.42 -1.56 -3.63
C THR A 896 13.39 -2.00 -2.16
N THR A 897 14.51 -2.51 -1.64
CA THR A 897 14.61 -3.11 -0.29
C THR A 897 15.61 -2.40 0.61
N SER A 898 15.31 -2.36 1.92
CA SER A 898 16.28 -1.94 2.95
C SER A 898 17.12 -3.14 3.40
N VAL A 899 18.20 -2.90 4.14
CA VAL A 899 19.10 -3.95 4.64
C VAL A 899 19.37 -3.77 6.13
N ILE A 900 19.39 -4.87 6.86
CA ILE A 900 19.76 -4.91 8.29
C ILE A 900 20.89 -5.90 8.53
N ALA A 901 21.67 -5.67 9.60
CA ALA A 901 22.67 -6.61 10.09
C ALA A 901 22.41 -6.95 11.56
N ILE A 902 22.27 -8.23 11.89
CA ILE A 902 22.19 -8.74 13.26
C ILE A 902 23.55 -9.30 13.64
N ILE A 903 24.12 -8.79 14.73
CA ILE A 903 25.43 -9.18 15.28
C ILE A 903 25.26 -9.34 16.79
N ASP A 904 25.57 -10.55 17.28
CA ASP A 904 25.25 -11.00 18.65
C ASP A 904 23.80 -10.65 19.05
N ASN A 905 23.62 -9.75 20.02
CA ASN A 905 22.31 -9.27 20.49
C ASN A 905 21.96 -7.86 19.99
N THR A 906 22.65 -7.35 18.96
CA THR A 906 22.43 -6.01 18.38
C THR A 906 21.94 -6.13 16.94
N VAL A 907 20.95 -5.31 16.56
CA VAL A 907 20.49 -5.17 15.18
C VAL A 907 20.73 -3.75 14.69
N TYR A 908 21.47 -3.64 13.59
CA TYR A 908 21.75 -2.40 12.88
C TYR A 908 20.72 -2.23 11.77
N VAL A 909 20.00 -1.11 11.81
CA VAL A 909 18.90 -0.77 10.88
C VAL A 909 19.08 0.63 10.33
N SER A 910 18.45 0.95 9.20
CA SER A 910 18.48 2.30 8.65
C SER A 910 17.90 3.34 9.61
N ASP A 911 18.62 4.44 9.77
CA ASP A 911 18.20 5.74 10.30
C ASP A 911 16.95 6.34 9.62
N LYS A 912 16.60 5.86 8.42
CA LYS A 912 15.40 6.25 7.66
C LYS A 912 14.27 5.23 7.85
N GLY A 913 13.77 5.13 9.09
CA GLY A 913 12.60 4.31 9.43
C GLY A 913 12.85 2.80 9.50
N GLY A 914 14.10 2.35 9.42
CA GLY A 914 14.46 0.93 9.47
C GLY A 914 14.08 0.23 10.78
N LYS A 915 13.97 0.99 11.88
CA LYS A 915 13.45 0.49 13.15
C LYS A 915 12.01 -0.01 13.04
N ALA A 916 11.09 0.82 12.55
CA ALA A 916 9.68 0.45 12.43
C ALA A 916 9.50 -0.73 11.44
N LEU A 917 10.29 -0.76 10.37
CA LEU A 917 10.34 -1.86 9.41
C LEU A 917 10.79 -3.20 10.04
N PHE A 918 11.72 -3.15 10.99
CA PHE A 918 12.17 -4.33 11.73
C PHE A 918 11.16 -4.75 12.82
N GLU A 919 10.62 -3.80 13.58
CA GLU A 919 9.62 -4.06 14.64
C GLU A 919 8.30 -4.63 14.08
N ALA A 920 7.96 -4.35 12.82
CA ALA A 920 6.80 -4.90 12.13
C ALA A 920 7.04 -6.29 11.48
N ASN A 921 8.28 -6.78 11.41
CA ASN A 921 8.60 -8.09 10.85
C ASN A 921 8.16 -9.22 11.80
N LYS A 922 7.49 -10.25 11.26
CA LYS A 922 6.88 -11.34 12.06
C LYS A 922 7.74 -12.60 12.22
N GLU A 923 8.95 -12.63 11.66
CA GLU A 923 9.78 -13.85 11.56
C GLU A 923 11.16 -13.71 12.22
N ILE A 924 11.78 -12.53 12.15
CA ILE A 924 13.15 -12.26 12.63
C ILE A 924 13.25 -11.15 13.68
N TYR A 925 12.13 -10.52 14.05
CA TYR A 925 12.07 -9.61 15.19
C TYR A 925 12.12 -10.39 16.52
N ASP A 926 13.03 -10.00 17.42
CA ASP A 926 13.03 -10.39 18.83
C ASP A 926 13.18 -9.11 19.68
N PRO A 927 12.23 -8.77 20.56
CA PRO A 927 12.30 -7.57 21.41
C PRO A 927 13.46 -7.58 22.43
N LYS A 928 14.23 -8.68 22.52
CA LYS A 928 15.49 -8.74 23.27
C LYS A 928 16.68 -8.12 22.52
N LEU A 929 16.58 -7.91 21.20
CA LEU A 929 17.64 -7.32 20.40
C LEU A 929 17.74 -5.81 20.65
N LYS A 930 18.95 -5.32 20.88
CA LYS A 930 19.24 -3.88 20.92
C LYS A 930 19.19 -3.33 19.50
N ILE A 931 18.16 -2.54 19.19
CA ILE A 931 18.08 -1.80 17.93
C ILE A 931 19.08 -0.64 17.96
N VAL A 932 19.84 -0.48 16.88
CA VAL A 932 20.73 0.65 16.61
C VAL A 932 20.40 1.20 15.22
N GLU A 933 19.84 2.40 15.18
CA GLU A 933 19.61 3.16 13.94
C GLU A 933 20.95 3.77 13.48
N THR A 934 21.30 3.55 12.22
CA THR A 934 22.60 3.93 11.62
C THR A 934 22.44 4.24 10.14
N LEU A 935 23.45 4.86 9.53
CA LEU A 935 23.45 5.10 8.08
C LEU A 935 23.46 3.77 7.34
N VAL A 936 22.35 3.52 6.63
CA VAL A 936 22.23 2.46 5.63
C VAL A 936 21.87 3.10 4.30
N SER A 937 22.60 2.73 3.25
CA SER A 937 22.32 3.17 1.88
C SER A 937 22.26 1.98 0.95
N VAL A 938 21.34 2.02 -0.01
CA VAL A 938 21.18 1.04 -1.09
C VAL A 938 21.09 1.81 -2.41
N SER A 939 21.87 1.43 -3.41
CA SER A 939 21.90 2.07 -4.73
C SER A 939 20.84 1.51 -5.68
N SER A 940 20.65 2.18 -6.83
CA SER A 940 19.73 1.75 -7.89
C SER A 940 20.12 0.42 -8.56
N ASP A 941 21.37 -0.04 -8.44
CA ASP A 941 21.84 -1.38 -8.82
C ASP A 941 21.92 -2.37 -7.63
N GLY A 942 21.41 -1.97 -6.47
CA GLY A 942 21.29 -2.81 -5.28
C GLY A 942 22.56 -2.96 -4.43
N GLN A 943 23.67 -2.27 -4.73
CA GLN A 943 24.81 -2.23 -3.80
C GLN A 943 24.36 -1.59 -2.51
N PHE A 944 24.73 -2.18 -1.37
CA PHE A 944 24.43 -1.60 -0.07
C PHE A 944 25.69 -1.35 0.76
N ILE A 945 25.57 -0.38 1.66
CA ILE A 945 26.50 -0.16 2.77
C ILE A 945 25.69 0.05 4.06
N ILE A 946 26.13 -0.61 5.13
CA ILE A 946 25.66 -0.41 6.51
C ILE A 946 26.87 0.11 7.29
N ILE A 947 26.76 1.24 7.98
CA ILE A 947 27.81 1.77 8.87
C ILE A 947 27.63 1.23 10.29
N LEU A 948 28.69 0.73 10.92
CA LEU A 948 28.67 0.18 12.29
C LEU A 948 30.07 0.22 12.93
N PRO A 949 30.21 0.11 14.27
CA PRO A 949 31.52 -0.01 14.90
C PRO A 949 32.33 -1.20 14.35
N PRO A 950 33.67 -1.13 14.31
CA PRO A 950 34.51 -2.24 13.87
C PRO A 950 34.27 -3.49 14.72
N GLN A 951 34.22 -4.65 14.05
CA GLN A 951 33.85 -5.92 14.66
C GLN A 951 35.06 -6.80 14.95
N LEU A 952 34.97 -7.66 15.97
CA LEU A 952 36.05 -8.58 16.32
C LEU A 952 36.22 -9.66 15.26
N ALA A 953 37.47 -10.04 14.97
CA ALA A 953 37.73 -11.18 14.10
C ALA A 953 37.10 -12.47 14.68
N GLY A 954 36.41 -13.23 13.82
CA GLY A 954 35.63 -14.41 14.20
C GLY A 954 34.15 -14.14 14.55
N THR A 955 33.73 -12.88 14.69
CA THR A 955 32.31 -12.54 14.91
C THR A 955 31.45 -12.96 13.71
N SER A 956 30.28 -13.55 13.99
CA SER A 956 29.31 -13.95 12.96
C SER A 956 28.31 -12.84 12.69
N VAL A 957 28.16 -12.46 11.42
CA VAL A 957 27.30 -11.37 10.95
C VAL A 957 26.17 -11.96 10.12
N LYS A 958 24.92 -11.69 10.50
CA LYS A 958 23.71 -12.13 9.76
C LYS A 958 23.06 -10.93 9.09
N VAL A 959 23.02 -10.93 7.76
CA VAL A 959 22.41 -9.86 6.95
C VAL A 959 21.08 -10.34 6.37
N TYR A 960 20.09 -9.46 6.41
CA TYR A 960 18.80 -9.63 5.73
C TYR A 960 18.49 -8.39 4.89
N ALA A 961 17.98 -8.59 3.68
CA ALA A 961 17.19 -7.56 3.02
C ALA A 961 15.76 -7.61 3.61
N ILE A 962 15.11 -6.45 3.74
CA ILE A 962 13.71 -6.32 4.17
C ILE A 962 12.98 -5.44 3.17
N ASP A 963 11.85 -5.92 2.62
CA ASP A 963 11.02 -5.12 1.72
C ASP A 963 10.15 -4.13 2.49
N HIS A 964 9.47 -3.25 1.75
CA HIS A 964 8.63 -2.22 2.33
C HIS A 964 7.47 -2.79 3.18
N VAL A 965 6.98 -4.01 2.90
CA VAL A 965 5.95 -4.69 3.71
C VAL A 965 6.53 -5.54 4.85
N SER A 966 7.77 -5.25 5.27
CA SER A 966 8.46 -5.87 6.40
C SER A 966 8.67 -7.39 6.27
N ARG A 967 8.69 -7.96 5.06
CA ARG A 967 9.13 -9.35 4.83
C ARG A 967 10.65 -9.37 4.68
N ASN A 968 11.31 -10.33 5.34
CA ASN A 968 12.77 -10.48 5.28
C ASN A 968 13.22 -11.48 4.20
N SER A 969 14.42 -11.34 3.67
CA SER A 969 15.08 -12.33 2.82
C SER A 969 15.34 -13.67 3.54
N ARG A 970 15.86 -14.66 2.81
CA ARG A 970 16.75 -15.67 3.43
C ARG A 970 17.92 -14.95 4.09
N VAL A 971 18.35 -15.41 5.26
CA VAL A 971 19.57 -14.90 5.90
C VAL A 971 20.78 -15.17 5.02
N SER A 972 21.67 -14.18 4.90
CA SER A 972 23.05 -14.40 4.48
C SER A 972 23.96 -14.23 5.68
N THR A 973 24.96 -15.10 5.81
CA THR A 973 25.85 -15.12 6.97
C THR A 973 27.29 -15.00 6.51
N SER A 974 28.05 -14.10 7.14
CA SER A 974 29.48 -13.93 6.94
C SER A 974 30.21 -13.96 8.30
N THR A 975 31.53 -14.12 8.25
CA THR A 975 32.39 -14.11 9.44
C THR A 975 33.48 -13.05 9.25
N VAL A 976 33.70 -12.24 10.28
CA VAL A 976 34.68 -11.15 10.23
C VAL A 976 36.11 -11.71 10.21
N ASN A 977 36.91 -11.28 9.24
CA ASN A 977 38.26 -11.77 9.02
C ASN A 977 39.31 -10.97 9.81
N GLU A 978 40.37 -11.64 10.28
CA GLU A 978 41.51 -11.01 10.97
C GLU A 978 42.49 -10.42 9.94
N ALA A 979 42.37 -9.12 9.66
CA ALA A 979 43.29 -8.39 8.79
C ALA A 979 44.35 -7.59 9.59
N ALA A 980 44.01 -7.11 10.79
CA ALA A 980 44.89 -6.37 11.69
C ALA A 980 44.62 -6.75 13.16
N PRO A 981 45.31 -6.17 14.17
CA PRO A 981 44.82 -6.21 15.55
C PRO A 981 43.40 -5.66 15.67
N ASN A 982 42.60 -6.19 16.60
CA ASN A 982 41.26 -5.64 16.87
C ASN A 982 41.38 -4.21 17.42
N ALA A 983 40.37 -3.37 17.18
CA ALA A 983 40.35 -2.00 17.66
C ALA A 983 40.48 -1.91 19.21
N PRO A 984 41.29 -0.97 19.74
CA PRO A 984 41.52 -0.83 21.18
C PRO A 984 40.27 -0.30 21.90
N ILE A 985 39.75 -1.06 22.86
CA ILE A 985 38.65 -0.60 23.72
C ILE A 985 39.24 0.30 24.81
N VAL A 986 39.05 1.61 24.64
CA VAL A 986 39.51 2.66 25.55
C VAL A 986 38.46 2.89 26.64
N ASN A 987 38.89 3.06 27.89
CA ASN A 987 38.01 3.49 28.98
C ASN A 987 37.58 4.95 28.78
N GLU A 988 36.36 5.30 29.19
CA GLU A 988 35.81 6.66 29.07
C GLU A 988 36.64 7.68 29.86
N VAL A 989 36.99 8.86 29.31
CA VAL A 989 37.95 9.79 29.91
C VAL A 989 37.30 11.13 30.26
N SER A 990 37.65 11.68 31.42
CA SER A 990 37.18 12.99 31.90
C SER A 990 38.32 14.01 32.07
N ASN A 991 37.98 15.29 32.05
CA ASN A 991 38.92 16.41 32.24
C ASN A 991 39.68 16.38 33.58
N ILE A 992 39.27 15.58 34.58
CA ILE A 992 40.03 15.40 35.84
C ILE A 992 41.18 14.39 35.74
N GLU A 993 41.37 13.71 34.61
CA GLU A 993 42.35 12.62 34.47
C GLU A 993 43.62 13.01 33.69
N LYS A 994 44.72 12.32 34.02
CA LYS A 994 46.08 12.48 33.44
C LYS A 994 46.63 11.15 32.90
N SER A 995 45.74 10.20 32.69
CA SER A 995 46.04 8.86 32.23
C SER A 995 44.87 8.30 31.43
N ILE A 996 45.20 7.52 30.41
CA ILE A 996 44.22 6.84 29.54
C ILE A 996 44.51 5.35 29.62
N THR A 997 43.47 4.56 29.86
CA THR A 997 43.58 3.11 30.06
C THR A 997 42.59 2.38 29.15
N GLY A 998 42.89 1.13 28.80
CA GLY A 998 42.04 0.34 27.93
C GLY A 998 42.60 -1.06 27.70
N TYR A 999 42.08 -1.76 26.69
CA TYR A 999 42.61 -3.06 26.26
C TYR A 999 42.40 -3.34 24.77
N VAL A 1000 43.29 -4.13 24.17
CA VAL A 1000 43.15 -4.69 22.81
C VAL A 1000 42.55 -6.09 22.91
N PRO A 1001 41.37 -6.35 22.35
CA PRO A 1001 40.75 -7.68 22.36
C PRO A 1001 41.66 -8.75 21.73
N SER A 1002 41.97 -9.78 22.51
CA SER A 1002 42.82 -10.93 22.13
C SER A 1002 44.28 -10.61 21.75
N GLY A 1003 44.80 -9.42 22.09
CA GLY A 1003 46.14 -8.97 21.66
C GLY A 1003 47.13 -8.69 22.80
N ALA A 1004 48.08 -9.59 23.05
CA ALA A 1004 49.19 -9.39 24.00
C ALA A 1004 50.49 -8.93 23.29
N ASN A 1005 51.29 -8.04 23.92
CA ASN A 1005 52.51 -7.42 23.33
C ASN A 1005 52.26 -6.63 22.02
N ILE A 1006 51.00 -6.25 21.75
CA ILE A 1006 50.58 -5.36 20.67
C ILE A 1006 51.06 -3.95 21.02
N SER A 1007 51.51 -3.18 20.01
CA SER A 1007 51.83 -1.77 20.19
C SER A 1007 50.52 -0.98 20.26
N VAL A 1008 50.45 0.03 21.12
CA VAL A 1008 49.29 0.94 21.15
C VAL A 1008 49.80 2.36 21.14
N ASP A 1009 49.35 3.12 20.15
CA ASP A 1009 49.67 4.53 19.95
C ASP A 1009 48.44 5.38 20.31
N LEU A 1010 48.72 6.48 21.02
CA LEU A 1010 47.76 7.49 21.44
C LEU A 1010 48.20 8.84 20.86
N TYR A 1011 47.32 9.45 20.07
CA TYR A 1011 47.50 10.76 19.48
C TYR A 1011 46.67 11.79 20.25
N ILE A 1012 47.32 12.85 20.72
CA ILE A 1012 46.71 14.01 21.38
C ILE A 1012 47.24 15.26 20.67
N GLU A 1013 46.42 15.85 19.79
CA GLU A 1013 46.86 16.93 18.90
C GLU A 1013 48.16 16.51 18.17
N ASP A 1014 49.23 17.31 18.20
CA ASP A 1014 50.52 17.01 17.57
C ASP A 1014 51.39 15.99 18.36
N LYS A 1015 50.93 15.45 19.48
CA LYS A 1015 51.71 14.56 20.37
C LYS A 1015 51.30 13.10 20.20
N THR A 1016 52.27 12.23 19.90
CA THR A 1016 52.10 10.77 19.91
C THR A 1016 52.73 10.16 21.16
N TYR A 1017 52.03 9.23 21.81
CA TYR A 1017 52.51 8.41 22.91
C TYR A 1017 52.38 6.94 22.54
N THR A 1018 53.44 6.15 22.71
CA THR A 1018 53.43 4.70 22.42
C THR A 1018 53.54 3.90 23.72
N THR A 1019 52.76 2.82 23.83
CA THR A 1019 52.83 1.85 24.92
C THR A 1019 52.65 0.43 24.35
N LYS A 1020 52.65 -0.60 25.21
CA LYS A 1020 52.35 -1.98 24.81
C LYS A 1020 51.32 -2.64 25.69
N THR A 1021 50.58 -3.58 25.13
CA THR A 1021 49.61 -4.37 25.88
C THR A 1021 50.26 -5.42 26.79
N ASP A 1022 49.69 -5.58 27.99
CA ASP A 1022 50.04 -6.67 28.90
C ASP A 1022 49.54 -8.04 28.38
N ARG A 1023 49.81 -9.10 29.15
CA ARG A 1023 49.38 -10.47 28.82
C ARG A 1023 47.85 -10.66 28.72
N ASN A 1024 47.06 -9.70 29.21
CA ASN A 1024 45.59 -9.68 29.18
C ASN A 1024 45.06 -8.68 28.13
N GLY A 1025 45.94 -8.11 27.30
CA GLY A 1025 45.61 -7.09 26.31
C GLY A 1025 45.52 -5.65 26.86
N ARG A 1026 45.74 -5.42 28.16
CA ARG A 1026 45.53 -4.11 28.79
C ARG A 1026 46.68 -3.14 28.51
N PHE A 1027 46.36 -1.88 28.25
CA PHE A 1027 47.33 -0.80 28.08
C PHE A 1027 47.03 0.38 29.01
N SER A 1028 48.06 1.20 29.23
CA SER A 1028 47.97 2.45 29.99
C SER A 1028 48.93 3.48 29.41
N PHE A 1029 48.46 4.71 29.32
CA PHE A 1029 49.23 5.92 29.06
C PHE A 1029 49.12 6.82 30.29
N SER A 1030 50.21 7.50 30.64
CA SER A 1030 50.24 8.51 31.71
C SER A 1030 51.12 9.67 31.27
N PHE A 1031 50.62 10.90 31.39
CA PHE A 1031 51.28 12.11 30.92
C PHE A 1031 51.14 13.23 31.97
N LYS A 1032 51.96 14.27 31.85
CA LYS A 1032 52.02 15.36 32.85
C LYS A 1032 50.99 16.46 32.61
N ASP A 1033 50.65 16.67 31.35
CA ASP A 1033 49.74 17.72 30.91
C ASP A 1033 48.30 17.39 31.33
N GLN A 1034 47.45 18.42 31.48
CA GLN A 1034 46.05 18.25 31.82
C GLN A 1034 45.20 18.02 30.57
N LEU A 1035 44.25 17.07 30.61
CA LEU A 1035 43.19 16.97 29.61
C LEU A 1035 42.09 18.01 29.86
N TYR A 1036 41.60 18.66 28.81
CA TYR A 1036 40.45 19.57 28.90
C TYR A 1036 39.21 18.97 28.22
N ALA A 1037 38.01 19.39 28.68
CA ALA A 1037 36.76 18.90 28.10
C ALA A 1037 36.60 19.34 26.64
N GLY A 1038 36.17 18.42 25.77
CA GLY A 1038 36.12 18.61 24.32
C GLY A 1038 37.44 18.35 23.58
N GLN A 1039 38.51 17.92 24.27
CA GLN A 1039 39.74 17.48 23.61
C GLN A 1039 39.52 16.14 22.90
N SER A 1040 39.93 16.04 21.63
CA SER A 1040 39.91 14.79 20.87
C SER A 1040 41.20 14.00 21.10
N LEU A 1041 41.07 12.68 21.17
CA LEU A 1041 42.13 11.70 21.38
C LEU A 1041 41.92 10.58 20.37
N VAL A 1042 42.97 10.05 19.75
CA VAL A 1042 42.87 8.89 18.84
C VAL A 1042 43.77 7.77 19.34
N VAL A 1043 43.23 6.55 19.45
CA VAL A 1043 44.00 5.38 19.90
C VAL A 1043 44.01 4.31 18.81
N VAL A 1044 45.20 3.81 18.47
CA VAL A 1044 45.44 2.82 17.41
C VAL A 1044 46.25 1.66 17.99
N ALA A 1045 45.92 0.42 17.63
CA ALA A 1045 46.71 -0.75 18.03
C ALA A 1045 47.40 -1.36 16.80
N SER A 1046 48.71 -1.65 16.87
CA SER A 1046 49.48 -2.18 15.74
C SER A 1046 50.33 -3.41 16.08
N ASP A 1047 50.48 -4.30 15.10
CA ASP A 1047 51.38 -5.45 15.12
C ASP A 1047 52.18 -5.59 13.83
N VAL A 1048 53.11 -6.55 13.80
CA VAL A 1048 53.85 -6.93 12.59
C VAL A 1048 53.63 -8.40 12.32
N LYS A 1049 52.99 -8.73 11.20
CA LYS A 1049 52.71 -10.10 10.76
C LYS A 1049 53.38 -10.33 9.39
N ASN A 1050 54.20 -11.37 9.29
CA ASN A 1050 55.00 -11.68 8.09
C ASN A 1050 55.92 -10.52 7.61
N GLY A 1051 56.35 -9.63 8.52
CA GLY A 1051 57.18 -8.47 8.20
C GLY A 1051 56.42 -7.25 7.68
N VAL A 1052 55.09 -7.30 7.60
CA VAL A 1052 54.21 -6.17 7.28
C VAL A 1052 53.60 -5.63 8.56
N GLU A 1053 53.68 -4.32 8.78
CA GLU A 1053 53.00 -3.63 9.88
C GLU A 1053 51.49 -3.49 9.58
N ARG A 1054 50.66 -3.71 10.60
CA ARG A 1054 49.20 -3.73 10.49
C ARG A 1054 48.60 -2.95 11.65
N SER A 1055 47.77 -1.96 11.35
CA SER A 1055 47.09 -1.13 12.34
C SER A 1055 45.59 -1.45 12.40
N SER A 1056 45.03 -1.44 13.60
CA SER A 1056 43.60 -1.53 13.83
C SER A 1056 42.84 -0.35 13.23
N PHE A 1057 41.51 -0.43 13.19
CA PHE A 1057 40.69 0.78 13.07
C PHE A 1057 41.04 1.76 14.22
N PRO A 1058 41.20 3.07 13.95
CA PRO A 1058 41.44 4.08 14.98
C PRO A 1058 40.19 4.28 15.85
N ILE A 1059 40.37 4.37 17.16
CA ILE A 1059 39.30 4.72 18.09
C ILE A 1059 39.49 6.17 18.53
N GLU A 1060 38.65 7.04 17.98
CA GLU A 1060 38.51 8.41 18.43
C GLU A 1060 37.66 8.47 19.71
N LEU A 1061 38.09 9.27 20.69
CA LEU A 1061 37.31 9.57 21.88
C LEU A 1061 37.47 11.04 22.30
N THR A 1062 36.39 11.62 22.79
CA THR A 1062 36.36 12.98 23.34
C THR A 1062 36.50 12.92 24.85
N VAL A 1063 37.33 13.81 25.42
CA VAL A 1063 37.40 14.03 26.87
C VAL A 1063 36.14 14.75 27.33
N ASN A 1064 35.38 14.14 28.25
CA ASN A 1064 34.14 14.71 28.75
C ASN A 1064 34.38 15.64 29.97
N ASP A 1065 33.47 16.58 30.26
CA ASP A 1065 33.58 17.37 31.50
C ASP A 1065 33.07 16.52 32.68
N ILE A 1066 33.85 16.45 33.76
CA ILE A 1066 33.43 15.81 35.00
C ILE A 1066 32.09 16.35 35.52
N LYS A 1067 31.76 17.60 35.20
CA LYS A 1067 30.46 18.25 35.51
C LYS A 1067 29.27 17.48 34.94
N ASP A 1068 29.38 16.86 33.77
CA ASP A 1068 28.28 16.14 33.11
C ASP A 1068 27.88 14.86 33.86
N TYR A 1069 28.79 14.33 34.68
CA TYR A 1069 28.56 13.17 35.55
C TYR A 1069 28.11 13.56 36.96
N VAL A 1070 28.19 14.84 37.35
CA VAL A 1070 27.75 15.29 38.67
C VAL A 1070 26.25 15.06 38.84
N ARG A 1071 25.87 14.39 39.92
CA ARG A 1071 24.47 14.19 40.31
C ARG A 1071 24.23 14.92 41.64
N PRO A 1072 23.68 16.16 41.62
CA PRO A 1072 23.34 16.88 42.84
C PRO A 1072 22.42 16.04 43.74
N ASN A 1073 22.72 16.00 45.03
CA ASN A 1073 22.01 15.18 46.03
C ASN A 1073 22.06 13.66 45.79
N SER A 1074 23.08 13.15 45.08
CA SER A 1074 23.35 11.70 44.98
C SER A 1074 23.46 11.05 46.37
N THR A 1075 22.64 10.04 46.63
CA THR A 1075 22.72 9.19 47.82
C THR A 1075 23.70 8.03 47.66
N ASN A 1076 24.03 7.64 46.42
CA ASN A 1076 24.92 6.53 46.13
C ASN A 1076 26.40 6.91 46.30
N LEU A 1077 26.77 8.14 45.93
CA LEU A 1077 28.10 8.72 46.18
C LEU A 1077 27.93 10.08 46.85
N VAL A 1078 28.28 10.16 48.12
CA VAL A 1078 28.18 11.36 48.95
C VAL A 1078 29.57 11.88 49.23
N LEU A 1079 29.82 13.19 49.03
CA LEU A 1079 30.93 13.90 49.67
C LEU A 1079 30.41 14.55 50.96
N ASN A 1080 31.15 14.38 52.05
CA ASN A 1080 30.90 15.11 53.29
C ASN A 1080 31.29 16.59 53.12
N ARG A 1081 30.73 17.47 53.96
CA ARG A 1081 31.06 18.90 53.96
C ARG A 1081 32.58 19.11 54.12
N ILE A 1082 33.17 19.90 53.22
CA ILE A 1082 34.59 20.27 53.22
C ILE A 1082 34.72 21.77 53.53
N THR A 1083 35.64 22.14 54.41
CA THR A 1083 35.92 23.53 54.75
C THR A 1083 37.42 23.85 54.69
N ASP A 1084 37.77 25.13 54.77
CA ASP A 1084 39.14 25.64 55.01
C ASP A 1084 39.84 25.06 56.25
N LYS A 1085 39.10 24.35 57.12
CA LYS A 1085 39.61 23.66 58.33
C LYS A 1085 39.58 22.13 58.23
N SER A 1086 39.17 21.58 57.09
CA SER A 1086 39.22 20.13 56.83
C SER A 1086 40.67 19.68 56.61
N ASN A 1087 41.13 18.72 57.42
CA ASN A 1087 42.42 18.02 57.22
C ASN A 1087 42.27 16.73 56.36
N LEU A 1088 41.05 16.43 55.89
CA LEU A 1088 40.74 15.29 55.03
C LEU A 1088 39.49 15.57 54.20
N ILE A 1089 39.43 14.93 53.04
CA ILE A 1089 38.22 14.72 52.25
C ILE A 1089 37.64 13.36 52.66
N SER A 1090 36.33 13.27 52.85
CA SER A 1090 35.66 11.99 53.10
C SER A 1090 34.26 11.94 52.53
N GLY A 1091 33.73 10.74 52.41
CA GLY A 1091 32.40 10.51 51.88
C GLY A 1091 31.95 9.06 52.06
N SER A 1092 30.90 8.68 51.33
CA SER A 1092 30.40 7.31 51.29
C SER A 1092 30.03 6.85 49.88
N TYR A 1093 30.30 5.57 49.60
CA TYR A 1093 29.95 4.81 48.40
C TYR A 1093 29.95 3.31 48.77
N TYR A 1094 29.36 2.44 47.95
CA TYR A 1094 29.28 1.00 48.23
C TYR A 1094 30.62 0.40 48.67
N ALA A 1095 30.60 -0.44 49.71
CA ALA A 1095 31.78 -1.07 50.31
C ALA A 1095 32.65 -1.84 49.28
N GLY A 1096 33.97 -1.71 49.39
CA GLY A 1096 34.93 -2.30 48.44
C GLY A 1096 35.01 -1.61 47.07
N GLY A 1097 34.29 -0.49 46.88
CA GLY A 1097 34.32 0.32 45.67
C GLY A 1097 35.50 1.30 45.64
N ASN A 1098 36.08 1.51 44.45
CA ASN A 1098 37.12 2.52 44.23
C ASN A 1098 36.50 3.87 43.87
N VAL A 1099 36.89 4.91 44.61
CA VAL A 1099 36.46 6.30 44.43
C VAL A 1099 37.67 7.14 44.03
N TYR A 1100 37.54 7.90 42.96
CA TYR A 1100 38.54 8.85 42.49
C TYR A 1100 38.18 10.25 43.01
N VAL A 1101 38.99 10.78 43.93
CA VAL A 1101 38.84 12.12 44.49
C VAL A 1101 39.75 13.07 43.71
N ALA A 1102 39.18 14.09 43.07
CA ALA A 1102 39.94 15.10 42.33
C ALA A 1102 39.80 16.48 42.98
N ILE A 1103 40.92 17.08 43.36
CA ILE A 1103 41.01 18.46 43.84
C ILE A 1103 41.32 19.33 42.63
N THR A 1104 40.50 20.36 42.37
CA THR A 1104 40.51 21.08 41.08
C THR A 1104 40.58 22.61 41.24
N ARG A 1105 41.27 23.25 40.31
CA ARG A 1105 41.47 24.72 40.22
C ARG A 1105 41.30 25.17 38.76
N GLY A 1106 40.85 26.41 38.56
CA GLY A 1106 40.54 26.96 37.22
C GLY A 1106 39.30 26.35 36.57
N GLU A 1107 38.92 26.85 35.39
CA GLU A 1107 37.86 26.30 34.54
C GLU A 1107 38.24 26.42 33.05
N GLY A 1108 37.54 25.70 32.16
CA GLY A 1108 37.83 25.72 30.72
C GLY A 1108 39.20 25.09 30.40
N LYS A 1109 40.04 25.82 29.64
CA LYS A 1109 41.41 25.38 29.33
C LYS A 1109 42.40 25.58 30.48
N ASP A 1110 42.08 26.44 31.44
CA ASP A 1110 42.89 26.68 32.65
C ASP A 1110 42.50 25.72 33.80
N PHE A 1111 41.59 24.77 33.53
CA PHE A 1111 41.24 23.71 34.47
C PHE A 1111 42.49 22.85 34.78
N THR A 1112 42.67 22.52 36.06
CA THR A 1112 43.74 21.65 36.54
C THR A 1112 43.22 20.75 37.66
N SER A 1113 43.68 19.51 37.71
CA SER A 1113 43.30 18.51 38.71
C SER A 1113 44.51 17.82 39.35
N ASN A 1114 44.40 17.51 40.63
CA ASN A 1114 45.16 16.45 41.28
C ASN A 1114 44.18 15.35 41.69
N ILE A 1115 44.35 14.16 41.13
CA ILE A 1115 43.41 13.03 41.26
C ILE A 1115 44.04 11.90 42.08
N TYR A 1116 43.26 11.38 43.04
CA TYR A 1116 43.69 10.39 44.02
C TYR A 1116 42.67 9.24 44.06
N SER A 1117 43.13 8.00 43.92
CA SER A 1117 42.27 6.82 44.08
C SER A 1117 42.24 6.39 45.55
N THR A 1118 41.05 6.19 46.11
CA THR A 1118 40.82 5.68 47.47
C THR A 1118 39.69 4.66 47.48
N SER A 1119 39.84 3.58 48.24
CA SER A 1119 38.84 2.50 48.36
C SER A 1119 37.90 2.75 49.53
N THR A 1120 36.62 2.43 49.38
CA THR A 1120 35.69 2.39 50.53
C THR A 1120 35.97 1.21 51.44
N ASN A 1121 35.90 1.44 52.75
CA ASN A 1121 35.93 0.38 53.75
C ASN A 1121 34.60 -0.40 53.80
N GLU A 1122 34.55 -1.45 54.62
CA GLU A 1122 33.34 -2.29 54.83
C GLU A 1122 32.12 -1.47 55.29
N SER A 1123 32.35 -0.37 56.02
CA SER A 1123 31.30 0.59 56.42
C SER A 1123 30.86 1.54 55.30
N SER A 1124 31.23 1.28 54.04
CA SER A 1124 30.89 2.09 52.86
C SER A 1124 31.41 3.53 52.92
N ARG A 1125 32.55 3.78 53.61
CA ARG A 1125 33.16 5.11 53.74
C ARG A 1125 34.53 5.17 53.07
N PHE A 1126 34.81 6.27 52.37
CA PHE A 1126 36.14 6.59 51.84
C PHE A 1126 36.73 7.82 52.55
N ILE A 1127 38.05 7.86 52.63
CA ILE A 1127 38.84 8.97 53.18
C ILE A 1127 40.04 9.21 52.26
N HIS A 1128 40.39 10.48 52.06
CA HIS A 1128 41.66 10.93 51.52
C HIS A 1128 42.18 12.06 52.42
N TYR A 1129 43.35 11.88 53.01
CA TYR A 1129 43.98 12.89 53.87
C TYR A 1129 44.58 14.00 53.02
N LEU A 1130 44.48 15.24 53.50
CA LEU A 1130 44.99 16.42 52.81
C LEU A 1130 46.38 16.79 53.32
N ASP A 1131 47.34 16.93 52.41
CA ASP A 1131 48.69 17.43 52.72
C ASP A 1131 48.67 18.91 53.14
N GLU A 1132 47.79 19.71 52.52
CA GLU A 1132 47.56 21.13 52.80
C GLU A 1132 46.05 21.43 52.90
N LYS A 1133 45.69 22.48 53.66
CA LYS A 1133 44.30 22.93 53.78
C LYS A 1133 43.84 23.59 52.48
N LEU A 1134 42.59 23.34 52.10
CA LEU A 1134 42.03 23.85 50.86
C LEU A 1134 41.49 25.27 51.01
N GLU A 1135 41.78 26.12 50.04
CA GLU A 1135 41.26 27.49 49.94
C GLU A 1135 39.74 27.49 49.73
N ILE A 1136 39.05 28.46 50.34
CA ILE A 1136 37.60 28.65 50.15
C ILE A 1136 37.31 28.90 48.67
N GLY A 1137 36.35 28.17 48.10
CA GLY A 1137 36.04 28.19 46.67
C GLY A 1137 36.72 27.09 45.84
N THR A 1138 37.71 26.37 46.39
CA THR A 1138 38.29 25.18 45.74
C THR A 1138 37.18 24.16 45.44
N LYS A 1139 37.16 23.60 44.22
CA LYS A 1139 36.21 22.55 43.85
C LYS A 1139 36.84 21.17 44.05
N VAL A 1140 36.17 20.32 44.83
CA VAL A 1140 36.52 18.91 44.99
C VAL A 1140 35.46 18.07 44.31
N TYR A 1141 35.89 17.14 43.47
CA TYR A 1141 35.04 16.12 42.84
C TYR A 1141 35.34 14.75 43.43
N ALA A 1142 34.33 13.89 43.51
CA ALA A 1142 34.50 12.45 43.70
C ALA A 1142 33.78 11.72 42.56
N MET A 1143 34.42 10.71 41.98
CA MET A 1143 33.94 9.97 40.81
C MET A 1143 34.04 8.46 41.04
N VAL A 1144 33.11 7.69 40.47
CA VAL A 1144 33.11 6.22 40.49
C VAL A 1144 32.88 5.64 39.09
N ARG A 1145 33.50 4.49 38.80
CA ARG A 1145 33.55 3.86 37.48
C ARG A 1145 33.01 2.43 37.50
N PHE A 1146 32.45 1.98 36.38
CA PHE A 1146 32.09 0.58 36.12
C PHE A 1146 33.35 -0.27 35.87
N VAL A 1147 33.22 -1.59 35.98
CA VAL A 1147 34.30 -2.55 35.71
C VAL A 1147 34.73 -2.54 34.23
N ASP A 1148 33.84 -2.11 33.32
CA ASP A 1148 34.11 -1.91 31.89
C ASP A 1148 34.77 -0.55 31.56
N GLY A 1149 35.13 0.23 32.59
CA GLY A 1149 35.85 1.48 32.42
C GLY A 1149 34.99 2.72 32.21
N ARG A 1150 33.65 2.61 32.09
CA ARG A 1150 32.77 3.79 31.99
C ARG A 1150 32.61 4.54 33.32
N ILE A 1151 32.31 5.83 33.27
CA ILE A 1151 32.02 6.66 34.45
C ILE A 1151 30.54 6.45 34.84
N ILE A 1152 30.29 6.05 36.09
CA ILE A 1152 28.92 5.82 36.57
C ILE A 1152 28.27 7.16 36.90
N LEU A 1153 28.93 7.93 37.77
CA LEU A 1153 28.52 9.25 38.25
C LEU A 1153 29.67 9.91 39.02
N ALA A 1154 29.51 11.21 39.21
CA ALA A 1154 30.33 12.02 40.09
C ALA A 1154 29.45 12.79 41.10
N THR A 1155 30.10 13.37 42.10
CA THR A 1155 29.55 14.38 42.99
C THR A 1155 30.62 15.44 43.25
N SER A 1156 30.22 16.66 43.63
CA SER A 1156 31.13 17.78 43.79
C SER A 1156 30.81 18.61 45.02
N PHE A 1157 31.84 19.04 45.75
CA PHE A 1157 31.72 19.97 46.87
C PHE A 1157 32.67 21.17 46.68
N THR A 1158 32.13 22.38 46.77
CA THR A 1158 32.94 23.61 46.82
C THR A 1158 33.31 23.89 48.26
N VAL A 1159 34.61 23.99 48.57
CA VAL A 1159 35.12 24.22 49.92
C VAL A 1159 34.54 25.52 50.49
N THR A 1160 33.81 25.43 51.61
CA THR A 1160 33.23 26.61 52.28
C THR A 1160 34.17 27.15 53.35
N ALA A 1161 33.87 28.33 53.89
CA ALA A 1161 34.36 28.69 55.21
C ALA A 1161 34.00 27.61 56.25
N GLY A 1162 34.79 27.51 57.30
CA GLY A 1162 34.47 26.82 58.54
C GLY A 1162 33.86 27.75 59.58
N ARG A 1163 33.36 27.15 60.65
CA ARG A 1163 33.04 27.84 61.91
C ARG A 1163 34.21 28.74 62.32
N PRO A 1164 34.01 30.01 62.74
CA PRO A 1164 35.10 30.88 63.15
C PRO A 1164 35.89 30.30 64.33
N ASN A 1165 37.15 30.74 64.47
CA ASN A 1165 37.89 30.46 65.71
C ASN A 1165 37.22 31.20 66.87
N MET A 1166 37.51 30.79 68.12
CA MET A 1166 37.15 31.59 69.29
C MET A 1166 37.72 33.02 69.11
N PRO A 1167 36.91 34.08 69.23
CA PRO A 1167 37.41 35.45 69.11
C PRO A 1167 38.35 35.78 70.27
N THR A 1168 39.24 36.74 70.06
CA THR A 1168 40.12 37.28 71.10
C THR A 1168 39.73 38.74 71.40
N LEU A 1169 40.13 39.23 72.56
CA LEU A 1169 39.96 40.64 72.92
C LEU A 1169 41.27 41.39 72.64
N LEU A 1170 41.17 42.58 72.05
CA LEU A 1170 42.35 43.40 71.75
C LEU A 1170 43.00 43.97 73.03
N ASN A 1171 42.19 44.20 74.06
CA ASN A 1171 42.60 44.59 75.42
C ASN A 1171 41.65 43.91 76.43
N GLU A 1172 42.06 43.76 77.69
CA GLU A 1172 41.14 43.38 78.76
C GLU A 1172 40.01 44.41 78.91
N ILE A 1173 38.78 43.97 79.19
CA ILE A 1173 37.63 44.87 79.35
C ILE A 1173 37.50 45.23 80.83
N THR A 1174 37.49 46.52 81.14
CA THR A 1174 37.39 47.02 82.50
C THR A 1174 35.96 47.46 82.86
N ASN A 1175 35.68 47.62 84.16
CA ASN A 1175 34.43 48.23 84.65
C ASN A 1175 34.25 49.72 84.28
N THR A 1176 35.23 50.33 83.58
CA THR A 1176 35.15 51.72 83.08
C THR A 1176 34.93 51.83 81.57
N ASP A 1177 35.04 50.73 80.82
CA ASP A 1177 35.00 50.79 79.37
C ASP A 1177 33.59 51.02 78.81
N LYS A 1178 33.55 51.63 77.62
CA LYS A 1178 32.35 51.82 76.81
C LYS A 1178 32.54 51.39 75.35
N ILE A 1179 33.74 50.89 75.03
CA ILE A 1179 34.14 50.45 73.70
C ILE A 1179 34.95 49.19 73.90
N VAL A 1180 34.49 48.08 73.31
CA VAL A 1180 35.18 46.78 73.34
C VAL A 1180 35.61 46.44 71.93
N ASN A 1181 36.91 46.20 71.76
CA ASN A 1181 37.50 45.76 70.50
C ASN A 1181 37.75 44.26 70.53
N VAL A 1182 37.05 43.54 69.65
CA VAL A 1182 37.11 42.09 69.50
C VAL A 1182 37.83 41.76 68.19
N VAL A 1183 38.82 40.88 68.26
CA VAL A 1183 39.54 40.35 67.10
C VAL A 1183 38.89 39.04 66.66
N SER A 1184 38.63 38.92 65.37
CA SER A 1184 38.05 37.74 64.73
C SER A 1184 38.53 37.63 63.28
N ILE A 1185 38.09 36.58 62.57
CA ILE A 1185 38.25 36.51 61.12
C ILE A 1185 37.26 37.45 60.42
N LYS A 1186 37.57 37.79 59.16
CA LYS A 1186 36.76 38.64 58.29
C LYS A 1186 35.31 38.16 58.15
N ASP A 1187 34.39 39.10 57.94
CA ASP A 1187 32.97 38.86 57.61
C ASP A 1187 32.23 37.97 58.63
N THR A 1188 32.52 38.14 59.92
CA THR A 1188 31.79 37.50 61.04
C THR A 1188 30.87 38.46 61.76
N GLU A 1189 29.86 37.92 62.44
CA GLU A 1189 29.03 38.63 63.40
C GLU A 1189 29.52 38.34 64.81
N ILE A 1190 30.01 39.38 65.50
CA ILE A 1190 30.41 39.30 66.90
C ILE A 1190 29.20 39.50 67.79
N ALA A 1191 29.03 38.61 68.77
CA ALA A 1191 28.10 38.79 69.88
C ALA A 1191 28.88 38.86 71.19
N LEU A 1192 28.74 39.99 71.88
CA LEU A 1192 29.37 40.31 73.16
C LEU A 1192 28.27 40.41 74.23
N LYS A 1193 28.26 39.49 75.17
CA LYS A 1193 27.31 39.49 76.29
C LYS A 1193 28.02 39.88 77.58
N ILE A 1194 27.55 40.93 78.25
CA ILE A 1194 28.04 41.39 79.55
C ILE A 1194 26.90 41.19 80.55
N GLY A 1195 27.04 40.23 81.47
CA GLY A 1195 25.99 39.85 82.41
C GLY A 1195 24.70 39.40 81.70
N SER A 1196 23.65 40.22 81.77
CA SER A 1196 22.38 39.99 81.06
C SER A 1196 22.30 40.70 79.70
N LYS A 1197 23.09 41.76 79.47
CA LYS A 1197 23.05 42.61 78.26
C LYS A 1197 23.82 41.95 77.12
N THR A 1198 23.33 42.08 75.88
CA THR A 1198 24.01 41.56 74.69
C THR A 1198 24.14 42.66 73.64
N TYR A 1199 25.35 42.82 73.11
CA TYR A 1199 25.73 43.76 72.06
C TYR A 1199 26.21 42.95 70.85
N THR A 1200 25.91 43.40 69.62
CA THR A 1200 26.35 42.73 68.40
C THR A 1200 26.94 43.70 67.39
N THR A 1201 27.85 43.22 66.55
CA THR A 1201 28.33 43.97 65.37
C THR A 1201 28.76 43.04 64.25
N LYS A 1202 28.61 43.50 63.01
CA LYS A 1202 29.28 42.96 61.82
C LYS A 1202 30.28 43.97 61.23
N VAL A 1203 30.42 45.14 61.85
CA VAL A 1203 31.29 46.23 61.40
C VAL A 1203 32.67 46.01 62.01
N TYR A 1204 33.66 45.92 61.13
CA TYR A 1204 35.08 45.81 61.46
C TYR A 1204 35.88 46.80 60.61
N TYR A 1205 37.11 47.05 61.04
CA TYR A 1205 38.19 47.49 60.16
C TYR A 1205 39.30 46.44 60.16
N TYR A 1206 40.15 46.48 59.15
CA TYR A 1206 41.38 45.68 59.09
C TYR A 1206 42.53 46.56 59.56
N ASP A 1207 43.34 46.07 60.50
CA ASP A 1207 44.57 46.72 60.92
C ASP A 1207 45.77 46.04 60.24
N GLU A 1208 46.38 46.76 59.29
CA GLU A 1208 47.55 46.31 58.53
C GLU A 1208 48.79 46.10 59.43
N VAL A 1209 48.83 46.70 60.63
CA VAL A 1209 49.98 46.59 61.55
C VAL A 1209 49.94 45.28 62.36
N SER A 1210 48.75 44.73 62.63
CA SER A 1210 48.57 43.51 63.43
C SER A 1210 48.01 42.31 62.64
N ASP A 1211 47.70 42.48 61.36
CA ASP A 1211 47.06 41.48 60.46
C ASP A 1211 45.74 40.92 61.05
N GLN A 1212 44.90 41.83 61.55
CA GLN A 1212 43.70 41.48 62.31
C GLN A 1212 42.47 42.29 61.88
N TYR A 1213 41.31 41.62 61.87
CA TYR A 1213 40.01 42.28 61.69
C TYR A 1213 39.45 42.62 63.07
N ILE A 1214 39.40 43.92 63.37
CA ILE A 1214 39.01 44.47 64.66
C ILE A 1214 37.56 44.94 64.59
N TYR A 1215 36.71 44.28 65.35
CA TYR A 1215 35.29 44.55 65.50
C TYR A 1215 35.06 45.40 66.74
N THR A 1216 34.52 46.60 66.56
CA THR A 1216 34.29 47.55 67.65
C THR A 1216 32.84 47.53 68.09
N LEU A 1217 32.59 47.28 69.38
CA LEU A 1217 31.26 47.31 70.00
C LEU A 1217 31.19 48.42 71.05
N ALA A 1218 30.17 49.27 70.96
CA ALA A 1218 29.84 50.22 72.02
C ALA A 1218 29.08 49.49 73.13
N THR A 1219 29.48 49.69 74.38
CA THR A 1219 28.94 49.00 75.56
C THR A 1219 28.57 49.98 76.67
N ASP A 1220 27.67 49.56 77.56
CA ASP A 1220 27.57 50.17 78.88
C ASP A 1220 28.74 49.76 79.77
N ARG A 1221 28.97 50.54 80.82
CA ARG A 1221 29.71 50.07 82.01
C ARG A 1221 28.84 49.10 82.81
N ASP A 1222 29.48 48.13 83.45
CA ASP A 1222 28.85 47.19 84.38
C ASP A 1222 29.83 46.85 85.52
N LEU A 1223 29.36 46.12 86.53
CA LEU A 1223 30.14 45.83 87.75
C LEU A 1223 31.37 44.96 87.46
N SER A 1224 32.50 45.21 88.15
CA SER A 1224 33.66 44.32 88.08
C SER A 1224 33.33 42.89 88.52
N GLY A 1225 34.01 41.90 87.93
CA GLY A 1225 33.67 40.48 88.10
C GLY A 1225 32.45 40.02 87.29
N THR A 1226 31.68 40.92 86.65
CA THR A 1226 30.58 40.53 85.76
C THR A 1226 31.10 39.70 84.59
N THR A 1227 30.55 38.51 84.41
CA THR A 1227 30.93 37.60 83.32
C THR A 1227 30.67 38.22 81.95
N VAL A 1228 31.69 38.18 81.11
CA VAL A 1228 31.65 38.56 79.70
C VAL A 1228 31.79 37.30 78.84
N VAL A 1229 30.94 37.17 77.83
CA VAL A 1229 30.97 36.06 76.85
C VAL A 1229 31.03 36.65 75.45
N VAL A 1230 32.02 36.24 74.64
CA VAL A 1230 32.23 36.72 73.27
C VAL A 1230 32.20 35.55 72.30
N THR A 1231 31.38 35.63 71.24
CA THR A 1231 31.38 34.67 70.14
C THR A 1231 31.44 35.37 68.78
N ALA A 1232 31.95 34.68 67.77
CA ALA A 1232 32.00 35.12 66.39
C ALA A 1232 31.23 34.12 65.50
N SER A 1233 30.28 34.59 64.69
CA SER A 1233 29.42 33.73 63.86
C SER A 1233 29.57 34.01 62.38
N ASN A 1234 29.52 32.97 61.54
CA ASN A 1234 29.27 33.07 60.11
C ASN A 1234 28.26 31.99 59.69
N ASP A 1235 27.96 31.88 58.39
CA ASP A 1235 27.04 30.87 57.82
C ASP A 1235 27.44 29.40 58.11
N SER A 1236 28.63 29.19 58.67
CA SER A 1236 29.18 27.88 59.03
C SER A 1236 29.12 27.59 60.53
N GLY A 1237 28.63 28.53 61.34
CA GLY A 1237 28.34 28.38 62.76
C GLY A 1237 28.90 29.49 63.65
N THR A 1238 28.41 29.56 64.87
CA THR A 1238 28.95 30.40 65.96
C THR A 1238 30.17 29.72 66.58
N SER A 1239 31.27 30.45 66.76
CA SER A 1239 32.54 30.01 67.37
C SER A 1239 32.37 29.39 68.75
N ASP A 1240 33.44 28.81 69.28
CA ASP A 1240 33.50 28.60 70.73
C ASP A 1240 33.56 29.96 71.45
N PRO A 1241 32.95 30.08 72.64
CA PRO A 1241 32.89 31.34 73.37
C PRO A 1241 34.19 31.64 74.11
N LEU A 1242 34.72 32.85 73.91
CA LEU A 1242 35.65 33.44 74.87
C LEU A 1242 34.83 33.82 76.11
N ILE A 1243 35.19 33.32 77.29
CA ILE A 1243 34.57 33.67 78.56
C ILE A 1243 35.61 34.36 79.43
N THR A 1244 35.29 35.55 79.91
CA THR A 1244 36.13 36.36 80.83
C THR A 1244 35.24 37.12 81.81
N GLN A 1245 35.79 38.07 82.57
CA GLN A 1245 35.06 38.97 83.48
C GLN A 1245 35.52 40.42 83.30
N LEU A 1246 34.68 41.38 83.70
CA LEU A 1246 35.09 42.79 83.74
C LEU A 1246 36.17 43.02 84.81
N VAL A 1247 37.34 43.49 84.40
CA VAL A 1247 38.48 43.80 85.27
C VAL A 1247 38.19 45.09 86.04
N LYS A 1248 38.59 45.14 87.32
CA LYS A 1248 38.35 46.29 88.19
C LYS A 1248 39.47 47.33 88.05
N VAL A 1249 39.15 48.54 87.60
CA VAL A 1249 40.12 49.68 87.52
C VAL A 1249 39.58 50.97 88.14
N SER A 1250 38.34 50.94 88.63
CA SER A 1250 37.59 52.02 89.27
C SER A 1250 36.75 51.42 90.41
N PRO A 1251 36.30 52.19 91.42
CA PRO A 1251 35.25 51.72 92.30
C PRO A 1251 34.01 51.36 91.47
N ASP A 1252 33.32 50.31 91.87
CA ASP A 1252 32.05 49.94 91.24
C ASP A 1252 30.93 50.94 91.61
N SER A 1253 29.89 51.00 90.77
CA SER A 1253 28.78 51.95 90.97
C SER A 1253 28.10 51.74 92.34
N PRO A 1254 27.84 52.80 93.14
CA PRO A 1254 27.33 52.65 94.51
C PRO A 1254 26.01 51.88 94.57
N SER A 1255 25.97 50.80 95.37
CA SER A 1255 24.76 49.99 95.52
C SER A 1255 23.88 50.58 96.63
N VAL A 1256 22.79 51.23 96.22
CA VAL A 1256 21.78 51.79 97.13
C VAL A 1256 20.93 50.65 97.70
N ASN A 1257 20.79 50.59 99.03
CA ASN A 1257 19.91 49.62 99.68
C ASN A 1257 18.45 49.92 99.32
N LYS A 1258 17.59 48.89 99.35
CA LYS A 1258 16.18 49.03 98.98
C LYS A 1258 15.48 50.00 99.93
N VAL A 1259 15.02 51.14 99.39
CA VAL A 1259 14.37 52.24 100.15
C VAL A 1259 12.87 51.98 100.25
N TYR A 1260 12.28 52.32 101.39
CA TYR A 1260 10.86 52.17 101.70
C TYR A 1260 10.19 53.53 101.98
N GLU A 1261 8.86 53.57 101.87
CA GLU A 1261 8.11 54.82 102.06
C GLU A 1261 8.18 55.30 103.52
N GLY A 1262 8.63 56.54 103.70
CA GLY A 1262 8.87 57.14 105.02
C GLY A 1262 10.34 57.16 105.46
N ASP A 1263 11.25 56.48 104.75
CA ASP A 1263 12.69 56.51 105.04
C ASP A 1263 13.25 57.93 104.90
N LYS A 1264 13.84 58.45 105.99
CA LYS A 1264 14.45 59.79 106.03
C LYS A 1264 15.95 59.81 105.80
N ILE A 1265 16.57 58.63 105.69
CA ILE A 1265 17.98 58.44 105.36
C ILE A 1265 18.06 57.24 104.41
N ILE A 1266 18.55 57.48 103.19
CA ILE A 1266 18.89 56.39 102.26
C ILE A 1266 20.26 55.84 102.68
N THR A 1267 20.36 54.51 102.79
CA THR A 1267 21.65 53.82 103.02
C THR A 1267 22.07 53.04 101.78
N GLY A 1268 23.35 52.72 101.68
CA GLY A 1268 23.92 51.92 100.61
C GLY A 1268 25.41 51.71 100.83
N SER A 1269 25.98 50.72 100.15
CA SER A 1269 27.43 50.52 100.10
C SER A 1269 28.00 51.23 98.88
N ILE A 1270 28.83 52.23 99.13
CA ILE A 1270 29.82 52.73 98.17
C ILE A 1270 31.16 52.09 98.48
N GLU A 1271 31.88 51.71 97.43
CA GLU A 1271 33.24 51.20 97.55
C GLU A 1271 34.24 52.36 97.63
N LEU A 1272 35.19 52.28 98.56
CA LEU A 1272 36.27 53.24 98.71
C LEU A 1272 37.56 52.57 98.24
N LEU A 1273 38.29 53.22 97.32
CA LEU A 1273 39.63 52.77 96.91
C LEU A 1273 40.68 53.26 97.92
N ASP A 1274 41.35 52.32 98.57
CA ASP A 1274 42.60 52.60 99.27
C ASP A 1274 43.71 52.89 98.26
N TYR A 1275 44.32 54.07 98.37
CA TYR A 1275 45.49 54.47 97.58
C TYR A 1275 46.78 53.92 98.20
N ILE A 1276 47.55 53.18 97.40
CA ILE A 1276 48.98 52.88 97.64
C ILE A 1276 49.74 53.17 96.34
N ILE A 1277 51.01 53.60 96.48
CA ILE A 1277 51.97 53.88 95.38
C ILE A 1277 52.69 52.60 94.98
#